data_AF-A0A2E9M3R0-F1
#
_entry.id   AF-A0A2E9M3R0-F1
#
_cell.length_a   1.000
_cell.length_b   1.000
_cell.length_c   1.000
_cell.angle_alpha   90.00
_cell.angle_beta   90.00
_cell.angle_gamma   90.00
#
_symmetry.space_group_name_H-M   'P 1'
#
loop_
_entity.id
_entity.type
_entity.pdbx_description
1 polymer ?
#
loop_
_entity_poly.entity_id
_entity_poly.type
_entity_poly.pdbx_seq_one_letter_code
_entity_poly.pdbx_strand_id
1 'polypeptide(L)'
;MTRQRTLLASSLIMVLILPLATSTILPSDNSKGGFDAKGIWTERVESGIHNEWWLDWSRDNNLNSIDDRLEWILEQPSEIQNDWWKRAPEGSSRLFVNFDHHPTDYDVAAIEELGGEVTFRPDYLDNLIVTIPIEEITSESGILSLQGVVMIEDLGLAEPNMHEAVPNMGVDSVWNDLGLDGTGSTIAILDTGVRGDHEGLNDMDDDPFTCVTEPPNPFDPNPQPITDCDPKIVAFYDAVFTDEEQDPSTSYDSGTHGSHVAGIAAGTGGGQTDTSTGLRYVGAAPGAFLVTILACCDGDIEDIIQGAQWAIENREKHSIDILTSSLGEQQIENHIDNDGSSSWSRQMDYVVEAGIITTLSAGNEFGGVTFAGCNTIDSPGDAELPVTVGSLDKDLGLAIYSSRGYTSDFRVKPDVATIGSNIMAPDAATSDGYTGKSGTSMATPLMAGIAALMIQANPDLTPEEFKDIIRVDSIEREIVLLDDPGFNDCSILETRPDNEFGYGQADPVAFVESAGNIDRSLNVSMDIQTLQTIYNESYVSGTSFGAIPGQEGEVQVRVGSGEWKGAADIGGNNDWSEWRVKLLPHEEAGNSTIYARLIISEDSISPVDAKRVVLADKVASNTGGSDDLISIGSYVFFFPFLIAVGILAYAAITERWVDKLAKPRSFSDKEGFNIKKYDPRRIPQVMRYISKEWNNGASLIENQFRRLVSLCVLYLAQGLPAGFTYVAFVAYLSDNGTPPADIAILFATIALPWTFKFVWGPVIDLLVIPEFGRRRPWILFAQSGMVISLATILFVPNIIDKIALVTVLLFIHNLFSSLQDVSVDALAVDVLQPDEVAKANGMMFATKRGGMIIGGAVLGMLVPDFGIKFVIMIQIPLLILIMLLPLFLREKPENKLFPWENSESEIVKPKEVVLNSEEGTLLAWKENDDLRFRGARWTASNIYENTITASAAFLWVGLIVWIFGSAIDIIYLIGEPLMSGTIKEIFGTLSIIGTIGIYLILTSILMIALETFGVKIPNVVSPFAFSTSEAKRSIATTAYHIVQGFSTRSSFILIFLCLLSDLALFVDPIIVDIFINEAGWTQKKYNAIIGGIVVLFTMLGQIFGGFLGDRFGVREIAMIGFTLLALANAGLALLNAYWEDTTIMTIYLCVKAVIYGVAWICVISVSMRLTYSKAGGTQFTAYMSMFNLSAVFAYLFSGRMIATFDYLTMLYIGAALTLISVIMLLFIDPDETDRVLEGRVDDDDQGGDLGENLWVENDDALDAVLIGGSDNVTTS
;
A
#
# COMPACT_ATOMS: atom_id res chain seq x y z
N MET A 1 17.61 -25.46 -25.77
CA MET A 1 16.98 -24.14 -25.55
C MET A 1 15.50 -24.20 -25.17
N THR A 2 14.71 -25.18 -25.62
CA THR A 2 13.29 -25.37 -25.25
C THR A 2 13.07 -25.53 -23.74
N ARG A 3 13.92 -26.29 -23.04
CA ARG A 3 13.86 -26.49 -21.58
C ARG A 3 14.16 -25.21 -20.78
N GLN A 4 15.00 -24.31 -21.32
CA GLN A 4 15.35 -23.02 -20.71
C GLN A 4 14.26 -21.97 -20.93
N ARG A 5 13.52 -22.00 -22.05
CA ARG A 5 12.35 -21.13 -22.25
C ARG A 5 11.19 -21.49 -21.31
N THR A 6 11.00 -22.78 -21.05
CA THR A 6 10.05 -23.26 -20.02
C THR A 6 10.55 -22.92 -18.62
N LEU A 7 11.85 -23.10 -18.34
CA LEU A 7 12.42 -22.72 -17.05
C LEU A 7 12.34 -21.22 -16.80
N LEU A 8 12.69 -20.34 -17.75
CA LEU A 8 12.67 -18.88 -17.56
C LEU A 8 11.25 -18.35 -17.30
N ALA A 9 10.25 -18.88 -18.03
CA ALA A 9 8.84 -18.56 -17.77
C ALA A 9 8.38 -19.03 -16.38
N SER A 10 8.90 -20.17 -15.90
CA SER A 10 8.62 -20.68 -14.55
C SER A 10 9.48 -20.02 -13.45
N SER A 11 10.64 -19.47 -13.78
CA SER A 11 11.60 -18.84 -12.85
C SER A 11 11.21 -17.39 -12.54
N LEU A 12 10.62 -16.67 -13.50
CA LEU A 12 10.12 -15.29 -13.32
C LEU A 12 8.94 -15.20 -12.34
N ILE A 13 8.21 -16.29 -12.13
CA ILE A 13 7.14 -16.40 -11.11
C ILE A 13 7.73 -16.73 -9.73
N MET A 14 8.95 -17.29 -9.67
CA MET A 14 9.58 -17.79 -8.45
C MET A 14 10.33 -16.73 -7.62
N VAL A 15 10.53 -15.52 -8.17
CA VAL A 15 11.33 -14.45 -7.52
C VAL A 15 10.47 -13.52 -6.64
N LEU A 16 9.14 -13.54 -6.78
CA LEU A 16 8.25 -12.75 -5.91
C LEU A 16 7.81 -13.58 -4.70
N ILE A 17 8.67 -13.59 -3.68
CA ILE A 17 8.36 -13.92 -2.26
C ILE A 17 8.97 -15.26 -1.80
N LEU A 18 10.29 -15.19 -1.69
CA LEU A 18 11.14 -15.85 -0.70
C LEU A 18 11.79 -14.63 -0.02
N PRO A 19 11.50 -14.24 1.24
CA PRO A 19 11.53 -15.11 2.43
C PRO A 19 10.41 -14.73 3.46
N LEU A 20 9.99 -15.56 4.41
CA LEU A 20 10.72 -15.92 5.63
C LEU A 20 9.97 -17.08 6.33
N ALA A 21 10.70 -18.16 6.57
CA ALA A 21 10.44 -19.16 7.61
C ALA A 21 10.47 -18.44 8.99
N THR A 22 9.74 -18.77 10.05
CA THR A 22 9.58 -20.01 10.86
C THR A 22 8.87 -19.54 12.16
N SER A 23 7.99 -20.26 12.85
CA SER A 23 8.32 -21.20 13.95
C SER A 23 7.04 -21.67 14.68
N THR A 24 7.13 -22.76 15.44
CA THR A 24 6.04 -23.42 16.20
C THR A 24 6.46 -23.70 17.66
N ILE A 25 5.52 -23.74 18.63
CA ILE A 25 5.28 -24.79 19.68
C ILE A 25 4.66 -24.23 21.02
N LEU A 26 3.84 -25.08 21.68
CA LEU A 26 2.97 -24.92 22.89
C LEU A 26 3.63 -25.32 24.25
N PRO A 27 3.06 -24.97 25.44
CA PRO A 27 3.57 -25.39 26.77
C PRO A 27 2.60 -26.23 27.66
N SER A 28 3.09 -26.80 28.78
CA SER A 28 2.33 -27.43 29.89
C SER A 28 3.06 -27.41 31.27
N ASP A 29 2.30 -27.35 32.39
CA ASP A 29 2.65 -27.07 33.82
C ASP A 29 3.11 -28.25 34.75
N ASN A 30 3.86 -27.93 35.84
CA ASN A 30 3.98 -28.68 37.14
C ASN A 30 4.60 -27.84 38.33
N SER A 31 4.41 -28.26 39.60
CA SER A 31 4.63 -27.57 40.92
C SER A 31 6.07 -27.62 41.55
N LYS A 32 6.49 -26.64 42.39
CA LYS A 32 7.90 -26.12 42.50
C LYS A 32 8.44 -25.88 43.98
N GLY A 33 9.68 -26.31 44.37
CA GLY A 33 10.42 -26.05 45.66
C GLY A 33 11.61 -27.04 46.00
N GLY A 34 12.54 -26.74 46.95
CA GLY A 34 13.87 -27.41 47.16
C GLY A 34 14.29 -27.78 48.62
N PHE A 35 15.55 -28.21 48.88
CA PHE A 35 16.04 -28.66 50.22
C PHE A 35 17.23 -27.84 50.75
N ASP A 36 17.19 -27.42 52.03
CA ASP A 36 18.25 -26.66 52.72
C ASP A 36 19.54 -27.45 53.02
N ALA A 37 20.60 -26.77 53.48
CA ALA A 37 21.90 -27.34 53.85
C ALA A 37 21.86 -28.44 54.94
N LYS A 38 20.74 -28.60 55.65
CA LYS A 38 20.52 -29.67 56.63
C LYS A 38 19.66 -30.81 56.08
N GLY A 39 19.18 -30.68 54.84
CA GLY A 39 18.37 -31.66 54.11
C GLY A 39 16.88 -31.58 54.43
N ILE A 40 16.37 -30.41 54.83
CA ILE A 40 14.94 -30.18 55.09
C ILE A 40 14.31 -29.49 53.88
N TRP A 41 13.18 -30.02 53.40
CA TRP A 41 12.48 -29.45 52.24
C TRP A 41 11.77 -28.16 52.61
N THR A 42 11.98 -27.12 51.81
CA THR A 42 11.47 -25.77 52.00
C THR A 42 10.82 -25.29 50.70
N GLU A 43 9.63 -24.70 50.83
CA GLU A 43 8.96 -24.07 49.69
C GLU A 43 9.73 -22.81 49.29
N ARG A 44 9.86 -22.62 47.97
CA ARG A 44 10.23 -21.33 47.40
C ARG A 44 9.23 -20.26 47.81
N VAL A 45 9.71 -19.07 48.14
CA VAL A 45 8.81 -17.91 48.35
C VAL A 45 8.68 -17.05 47.10
N GLU A 46 9.56 -17.25 46.10
CA GLU A 46 9.49 -16.54 44.84
C GLU A 46 8.26 -16.90 43.98
N SER A 47 7.69 -15.87 43.35
CA SER A 47 6.47 -15.94 42.53
C SER A 47 6.53 -17.01 41.45
N GLY A 48 5.47 -17.84 41.35
CA GLY A 48 5.38 -19.00 40.44
C GLY A 48 5.56 -18.71 38.94
N ILE A 49 5.57 -17.43 38.55
CA ILE A 49 5.78 -16.92 37.18
C ILE A 49 7.22 -17.18 36.71
N HIS A 50 8.21 -16.98 37.58
CA HIS A 50 9.63 -17.25 37.30
C HIS A 50 10.03 -18.57 37.97
N ASN A 51 9.98 -19.67 37.22
CA ASN A 51 10.31 -20.98 37.79
C ASN A 51 11.52 -21.61 37.16
N GLU A 52 12.39 -22.11 38.04
CA GLU A 52 13.69 -22.65 37.63
C GLU A 52 14.37 -21.67 36.68
N TRP A 53 14.20 -20.36 36.93
CA TRP A 53 14.61 -19.30 36.02
C TRP A 53 16.11 -19.39 35.73
N TRP A 54 16.87 -19.90 36.69
CA TRP A 54 18.29 -20.19 36.60
C TRP A 54 18.65 -21.25 35.55
N LEU A 55 17.73 -22.14 35.12
CA LEU A 55 17.97 -23.10 34.02
C LEU A 55 17.97 -22.43 32.65
N ASP A 56 17.22 -21.34 32.50
CA ASP A 56 17.08 -20.57 31.27
C ASP A 56 17.68 -19.16 31.43
N TRP A 57 18.51 -18.95 32.45
CA TRP A 57 19.06 -17.64 32.72
C TRP A 57 20.01 -17.27 31.60
N SER A 58 19.59 -16.28 30.81
CA SER A 58 20.29 -15.86 29.59
C SER A 58 21.78 -15.48 29.77
N ARG A 59 22.21 -15.28 31.02
CA ARG A 59 23.59 -14.90 31.37
C ARG A 59 24.44 -16.05 31.91
N ASP A 60 23.92 -17.27 31.95
CA ASP A 60 24.69 -18.50 32.15
C ASP A 60 24.58 -19.36 30.87
N ASN A 61 25.30 -18.98 29.81
CA ASN A 61 25.23 -19.68 28.51
C ASN A 61 25.87 -21.06 28.55
N ASN A 62 26.83 -21.26 29.45
CA ASN A 62 27.57 -22.51 29.55
C ASN A 62 26.93 -23.51 30.53
N LEU A 63 25.88 -23.07 31.24
CA LEU A 63 25.02 -23.83 32.16
C LEU A 63 25.81 -24.39 33.35
N ASN A 64 26.76 -23.60 33.88
CA ASN A 64 27.58 -23.98 35.04
C ASN A 64 27.11 -23.36 36.36
N SER A 65 25.97 -22.67 36.37
CA SER A 65 25.39 -22.00 37.53
C SER A 65 26.17 -20.77 38.02
N ILE A 66 26.98 -20.15 37.16
CA ILE A 66 27.63 -18.85 37.40
C ILE A 66 27.23 -17.88 36.30
N ASP A 67 26.96 -16.61 36.63
CA ASP A 67 26.86 -15.55 35.63
C ASP A 67 28.17 -15.51 34.79
N ASP A 68 28.09 -15.75 33.48
CA ASP A 68 29.23 -15.73 32.56
C ASP A 68 29.97 -14.37 32.64
N ARG A 69 29.27 -13.27 32.95
CA ARG A 69 29.88 -11.97 33.17
C ARG A 69 30.71 -11.95 34.44
N LEU A 70 30.24 -12.58 35.51
CA LEU A 70 31.02 -12.77 36.73
C LEU A 70 32.29 -13.58 36.39
N GLU A 71 32.17 -14.67 35.62
CA GLU A 71 33.34 -15.45 35.17
C GLU A 71 34.33 -14.59 34.38
N TRP A 72 33.84 -13.75 33.46
CA TRP A 72 34.71 -12.83 32.73
C TRP A 72 35.41 -11.84 33.65
N ILE A 73 34.72 -11.26 34.65
CA ILE A 73 35.33 -10.34 35.63
C ILE A 73 36.40 -11.07 36.45
N LEU A 74 36.16 -12.32 36.83
CA LEU A 74 37.13 -13.15 37.55
C LEU A 74 38.42 -13.43 36.76
N GLU A 75 38.35 -13.41 35.42
CA GLU A 75 39.51 -13.52 34.54
C GLU A 75 40.24 -12.18 34.29
N GLN A 76 39.64 -11.04 34.66
CA GLN A 76 40.24 -9.73 34.44
C GLN A 76 41.40 -9.42 35.42
N PRO A 77 42.34 -8.53 35.06
CA PRO A 77 43.39 -8.08 35.97
C PRO A 77 42.83 -7.48 37.27
N SER A 78 43.58 -7.61 38.37
CA SER A 78 43.15 -7.18 39.72
C SER A 78 42.75 -5.71 39.82
N GLU A 79 43.32 -4.84 38.98
CA GLU A 79 42.95 -3.43 38.90
C GLU A 79 41.50 -3.26 38.41
N ILE A 80 41.05 -4.02 37.41
CA ILE A 80 39.67 -4.00 36.89
C ILE A 80 38.71 -4.63 37.89
N GLN A 81 39.12 -5.70 38.56
CA GLN A 81 38.31 -6.36 39.59
C GLN A 81 38.06 -5.43 40.79
N ASN A 82 39.11 -4.74 41.26
CA ASN A 82 39.00 -3.76 42.33
C ASN A 82 38.17 -2.54 41.90
N ASP A 83 38.23 -2.14 40.64
CA ASP A 83 37.42 -1.04 40.11
C ASP A 83 35.96 -1.47 39.85
N TRP A 84 35.68 -2.75 39.64
CA TRP A 84 34.31 -3.24 39.52
C TRP A 84 33.65 -3.37 40.90
N TRP A 85 34.33 -4.02 41.85
CA TRP A 85 33.87 -4.16 43.23
C TRP A 85 34.52 -3.14 44.16
N LYS A 86 34.44 -1.84 43.84
CA LYS A 86 35.11 -0.75 44.60
C LYS A 86 34.79 -0.74 46.11
N ARG A 87 33.68 -1.35 46.50
CA ARG A 87 33.19 -1.45 47.88
C ARG A 87 33.56 -2.74 48.61
N ALA A 88 34.13 -3.73 47.93
CA ALA A 88 34.64 -4.94 48.55
C ALA A 88 36.09 -4.73 49.03
N PRO A 89 36.55 -5.41 50.10
CA PRO A 89 37.97 -5.48 50.42
C PRO A 89 38.79 -6.00 49.23
N GLU A 90 40.03 -5.55 49.10
CA GLU A 90 40.91 -5.96 47.99
C GLU A 90 41.09 -7.49 47.96
N GLY A 91 40.78 -8.12 46.82
CA GLY A 91 40.77 -9.59 46.66
C GLY A 91 39.48 -10.30 47.06
N SER A 92 38.45 -9.56 47.49
CA SER A 92 37.09 -10.05 47.71
C SER A 92 36.12 -9.47 46.69
N SER A 93 35.02 -10.17 46.46
CA SER A 93 33.93 -9.74 45.57
C SER A 93 32.61 -9.68 46.33
N ARG A 94 31.62 -8.95 45.78
CA ARG A 94 30.25 -8.88 46.30
C ARG A 94 29.29 -9.45 45.26
N LEU A 95 28.50 -10.43 45.67
CA LEU A 95 27.67 -11.24 44.77
C LEU A 95 26.33 -11.61 45.39
N PHE A 96 25.39 -11.96 44.53
CA PHE A 96 24.14 -12.64 44.88
C PHE A 96 24.33 -14.16 44.78
N VAL A 97 23.80 -14.91 45.75
CA VAL A 97 23.86 -16.37 45.83
C VAL A 97 22.43 -16.88 45.90
N ASN A 98 21.92 -17.45 44.81
CA ASN A 98 20.53 -17.89 44.68
C ASN A 98 20.37 -19.39 44.95
N PHE A 99 19.20 -19.76 45.46
CA PHE A 99 18.85 -21.10 45.89
C PHE A 99 17.56 -21.61 45.20
N ASP A 100 17.39 -22.93 45.09
CA ASP A 100 16.15 -23.57 44.59
C ASP A 100 14.98 -23.53 45.59
N HIS A 101 15.24 -22.95 46.76
CA HIS A 101 14.34 -22.84 47.90
C HIS A 101 14.68 -21.58 48.69
N HIS A 102 13.77 -21.14 49.57
CA HIS A 102 14.06 -19.98 50.39
C HIS A 102 15.18 -20.27 51.41
N PRO A 103 16.34 -19.56 51.36
CA PRO A 103 17.50 -19.87 52.18
C PRO A 103 17.16 -19.81 53.65
N THR A 104 17.77 -20.68 54.46
CA THR A 104 17.57 -20.78 55.91
C THR A 104 18.80 -20.30 56.68
N ASP A 105 18.69 -20.19 58.01
CA ASP A 105 19.84 -19.85 58.87
C ASP A 105 20.99 -20.87 58.75
N TYR A 106 20.69 -22.11 58.31
CA TYR A 106 21.71 -23.13 58.07
C TYR A 106 22.50 -22.87 56.79
N ASP A 107 21.85 -22.32 55.75
CA ASP A 107 22.51 -21.94 54.49
C ASP A 107 23.41 -20.72 54.69
N VAL A 108 22.98 -19.76 55.52
CA VAL A 108 23.82 -18.62 55.96
C VAL A 108 25.08 -19.11 56.69
N ALA A 109 24.93 -20.01 57.66
CA ALA A 109 26.07 -20.54 58.42
C ALA A 109 27.06 -21.31 57.53
N ALA A 110 26.58 -22.00 56.49
CA ALA A 110 27.43 -22.71 55.54
C ALA A 110 28.29 -21.76 54.68
N ILE A 111 27.75 -20.60 54.32
CA ILE A 111 28.50 -19.55 53.60
C ILE A 111 29.53 -18.86 54.52
N GLU A 112 29.18 -18.63 55.79
CA GLU A 112 30.12 -18.07 56.77
C GLU A 112 31.32 -19.01 57.04
N GLU A 113 31.14 -20.33 57.00
CA GLU A 113 32.23 -21.31 57.14
C GLU A 113 33.24 -21.27 55.98
N LEU A 114 32.83 -20.83 54.79
CA LEU A 114 33.70 -20.59 53.63
C LEU A 114 34.45 -19.25 53.71
N GLY A 115 34.28 -18.51 54.81
CA GLY A 115 34.91 -17.19 54.99
C GLY A 115 34.17 -16.05 54.28
N GLY A 116 32.95 -16.28 53.80
CA GLY A 116 32.06 -15.24 53.27
C GLY A 116 31.29 -14.51 54.39
N GLU A 117 31.00 -13.23 54.20
CA GLU A 117 30.14 -12.43 55.07
C GLU A 117 28.80 -12.21 54.37
N VAL A 118 27.72 -12.77 54.92
CA VAL A 118 26.37 -12.50 54.41
C VAL A 118 25.97 -11.09 54.81
N THR A 119 26.00 -10.18 53.84
CA THR A 119 25.73 -8.75 54.06
C THR A 119 24.24 -8.43 54.11
N PHE A 120 23.40 -9.23 53.43
CA PHE A 120 21.96 -9.04 53.40
C PHE A 120 21.25 -10.34 52.99
N ARG A 121 20.09 -10.61 53.59
CA ARG A 121 19.21 -11.72 53.24
C ARG A 121 17.83 -11.16 52.89
N PRO A 122 17.43 -11.20 51.61
CA PRO A 122 16.11 -10.75 51.20
C PRO A 122 15.02 -11.73 51.67
N ASP A 123 13.87 -11.18 52.08
CA ASP A 123 12.77 -11.99 52.63
C ASP A 123 11.83 -12.60 51.56
N TYR A 124 11.87 -12.08 50.34
CA TYR A 124 10.97 -12.45 49.23
C TYR A 124 11.67 -13.02 48.00
N LEU A 125 13.00 -13.05 48.03
CA LEU A 125 13.82 -13.72 47.04
C LEU A 125 14.48 -14.93 47.69
N ASP A 126 14.67 -15.96 46.90
CA ASP A 126 15.27 -17.22 47.34
C ASP A 126 16.81 -17.10 47.23
N ASN A 127 17.41 -16.02 47.77
CA ASN A 127 18.85 -15.74 47.64
C ASN A 127 19.48 -15.05 48.86
N LEU A 128 20.82 -14.90 48.84
CA LEU A 128 21.64 -14.23 49.85
C LEU A 128 22.65 -13.28 49.17
N ILE A 129 22.87 -12.08 49.72
CA ILE A 129 23.91 -11.16 49.24
C ILE A 129 25.15 -11.29 50.12
N VAL A 130 26.27 -11.66 49.51
CA VAL A 130 27.47 -12.09 50.23
C VAL A 130 28.69 -11.32 49.74
N THR A 131 29.57 -10.96 50.67
CA THR A 131 30.95 -10.57 50.35
C THR A 131 31.85 -11.78 50.61
N ILE A 132 32.54 -12.30 49.61
CA ILE A 132 33.35 -13.52 49.75
C ILE A 132 34.70 -13.36 49.04
N PRO A 133 35.77 -14.03 49.50
CA PRO A 133 37.02 -14.07 48.75
C PRO A 133 36.81 -14.64 47.35
N ILE A 134 37.41 -14.01 46.34
CA ILE A 134 37.26 -14.39 44.93
C ILE A 134 37.64 -15.87 44.68
N GLU A 135 38.63 -16.38 45.41
CA GLU A 135 39.12 -17.76 45.29
C GLU A 135 38.05 -18.81 45.62
N GLU A 136 37.07 -18.49 46.48
CA GLU A 136 36.01 -19.42 46.91
C GLU A 136 34.85 -19.55 45.91
N ILE A 137 34.80 -18.69 44.88
CA ILE A 137 33.79 -18.76 43.81
C ILE A 137 34.16 -19.83 42.78
N THR A 138 35.46 -19.99 42.50
CA THR A 138 35.97 -20.90 41.44
C THR A 138 36.49 -22.24 41.98
N SER A 139 36.54 -22.40 43.31
CA SER A 139 37.00 -23.63 43.97
C SER A 139 35.99 -24.78 43.81
N GLU A 140 36.46 -26.01 43.55
CA GLU A 140 35.59 -27.21 43.45
C GLU A 140 34.82 -27.53 44.74
N SER A 141 35.31 -27.04 45.90
CA SER A 141 34.61 -27.11 47.20
C SER A 141 34.11 -25.75 47.68
N GLY A 142 33.93 -24.81 46.75
CA GLY A 142 33.51 -23.44 47.00
C GLY A 142 31.99 -23.28 47.07
N ILE A 143 31.52 -22.04 46.87
CA ILE A 143 30.13 -21.67 47.19
C ILE A 143 29.05 -22.36 46.32
N LEU A 144 29.36 -22.76 45.08
CA LEU A 144 28.47 -23.57 44.23
C LEU A 144 28.27 -25.01 44.74
N SER A 145 29.19 -25.52 45.55
CA SER A 145 29.09 -26.88 46.08
C SER A 145 28.10 -27.00 47.25
N LEU A 146 27.59 -25.86 47.73
CA LEU A 146 26.60 -25.80 48.80
C LEU A 146 25.24 -26.31 48.32
N GLN A 147 24.55 -27.01 49.21
CA GLN A 147 23.30 -27.67 48.87
C GLN A 147 22.18 -26.64 48.60
N GLY A 148 21.51 -26.81 47.45
CA GLY A 148 20.39 -25.99 47.04
C GLY A 148 20.78 -24.65 46.39
N VAL A 149 22.08 -24.30 46.32
CA VAL A 149 22.54 -23.18 45.49
C VAL A 149 22.35 -23.53 44.02
N VAL A 150 21.71 -22.63 43.28
CA VAL A 150 21.39 -22.81 41.85
C VAL A 150 22.08 -21.84 40.93
N MET A 151 22.44 -20.65 41.44
CA MET A 151 23.04 -19.61 40.63
C MET A 151 23.81 -18.59 41.45
N ILE A 152 24.94 -18.10 40.94
CA ILE A 152 25.70 -16.99 41.54
C ILE A 152 25.77 -15.83 40.54
N GLU A 153 25.42 -14.62 41.01
CA GLU A 153 25.38 -13.41 40.19
C GLU A 153 26.28 -12.30 40.69
N ASP A 154 26.70 -11.43 39.79
CA ASP A 154 27.43 -10.21 40.09
C ASP A 154 26.52 -9.05 40.52
N LEU A 155 26.97 -8.25 41.50
CA LEU A 155 26.28 -7.06 42.01
C LEU A 155 26.70 -5.81 41.21
N GLY A 156 25.93 -5.47 40.16
CA GLY A 156 26.28 -4.43 39.17
C GLY A 156 26.28 -2.97 39.67
N LEU A 157 26.82 -2.06 38.83
CA LEU A 157 26.80 -0.59 38.97
C LEU A 157 25.72 0.03 38.05
N ALA A 158 25.20 1.22 38.38
CA ALA A 158 24.13 1.92 37.62
C ALA A 158 24.67 3.04 36.69
N GLU A 159 24.04 3.22 35.51
CA GLU A 159 24.51 4.06 34.38
C GLU A 159 23.41 5.00 33.79
N PRO A 160 23.77 6.13 33.11
CA PRO A 160 22.83 7.16 32.61
C PRO A 160 22.29 6.92 31.19
N ASN A 161 20.97 7.08 30.95
CA ASN A 161 20.31 6.78 29.65
C ASN A 161 19.10 7.71 29.37
N MET A 162 19.22 8.66 28.43
CA MET A 162 18.03 9.42 27.93
C MET A 162 17.22 8.65 26.91
N HIS A 163 17.85 7.74 26.16
CA HIS A 163 17.14 6.86 25.22
C HIS A 163 16.12 5.95 25.93
N GLU A 164 16.12 5.90 27.27
CA GLU A 164 15.14 5.20 28.09
C GLU A 164 14.04 6.12 28.64
N ALA A 165 14.29 7.42 28.86
CA ALA A 165 13.33 8.31 29.54
C ALA A 165 12.09 8.61 28.68
N VAL A 166 12.30 8.89 27.40
CA VAL A 166 11.21 9.09 26.43
C VAL A 166 10.37 7.81 26.28
N PRO A 167 10.96 6.61 26.05
CA PRO A 167 10.18 5.37 25.99
C PRO A 167 9.52 4.96 27.32
N ASN A 168 10.20 5.11 28.45
CA ASN A 168 9.64 4.73 29.76
C ASN A 168 8.48 5.63 30.18
N MET A 169 8.43 6.88 29.68
CA MET A 169 7.30 7.79 29.87
C MET A 169 6.23 7.67 28.78
N GLY A 170 6.46 6.86 27.73
CA GLY A 170 5.52 6.70 26.61
C GLY A 170 5.45 7.90 25.67
N VAL A 171 6.44 8.80 25.70
CA VAL A 171 6.50 9.96 24.79
C VAL A 171 6.77 9.51 23.34
N ASP A 172 7.58 8.47 23.16
CA ASP A 172 7.80 7.85 21.85
C ASP A 172 6.51 7.26 21.25
N SER A 173 5.58 6.81 22.09
CA SER A 173 4.27 6.34 21.66
C SER A 173 3.45 7.49 21.07
N VAL A 174 3.60 8.73 21.55
CA VAL A 174 2.97 9.90 20.92
C VAL A 174 3.52 10.12 19.51
N TRP A 175 4.84 10.04 19.34
CA TRP A 175 5.48 10.21 18.02
C TRP A 175 5.12 9.07 17.06
N ASN A 176 5.22 7.83 17.53
CA ASN A 176 5.05 6.64 16.71
C ASN A 176 3.57 6.33 16.41
N ASP A 177 2.67 6.55 17.37
CA ASP A 177 1.26 6.20 17.24
C ASP A 177 0.41 7.39 16.75
N LEU A 178 0.72 8.62 17.17
CA LEU A 178 -0.06 9.83 16.83
C LEU A 178 0.63 10.72 15.79
N GLY A 179 1.92 10.55 15.50
CA GLY A 179 2.66 11.37 14.54
C GLY A 179 2.89 12.81 14.97
N LEU A 180 2.70 13.11 16.26
CA LEU A 180 2.86 14.44 16.83
C LEU A 180 4.22 14.51 17.49
N ASP A 181 5.09 15.44 17.08
CA ASP A 181 6.48 15.61 17.52
C ASP A 181 6.76 17.01 18.10
N GLY A 182 5.74 17.85 18.22
CA GLY A 182 5.79 19.25 18.64
C GLY A 182 5.77 20.25 17.49
N THR A 183 5.67 19.81 16.24
CA THR A 183 5.68 20.69 15.06
C THR A 183 4.63 21.79 15.16
N GLY A 184 5.09 23.05 15.07
CA GLY A 184 4.23 24.23 15.11
C GLY A 184 4.12 24.90 16.47
N SER A 185 4.58 24.24 17.54
CA SER A 185 4.70 24.86 18.86
C SER A 185 6.05 25.55 19.06
N THR A 186 6.09 26.56 19.95
CA THR A 186 7.33 27.24 20.36
C THR A 186 7.52 27.19 21.87
N ILE A 187 8.68 26.71 22.30
CA ILE A 187 9.06 26.61 23.71
C ILE A 187 10.11 27.69 24.03
N ALA A 188 9.77 28.61 24.93
CA ALA A 188 10.70 29.56 25.52
C ALA A 188 11.44 28.94 26.71
N ILE A 189 12.76 28.86 26.61
CA ILE A 189 13.67 28.36 27.65
C ILE A 189 14.17 29.57 28.45
N LEU A 190 13.62 29.77 29.65
CA LEU A 190 14.06 30.80 30.58
C LEU A 190 15.09 30.19 31.54
N ASP A 191 16.37 30.32 31.18
CA ASP A 191 17.47 29.62 31.87
C ASP A 191 18.82 30.36 31.70
N THR A 192 19.92 29.62 31.72
CA THR A 192 21.32 30.04 31.51
C THR A 192 21.69 30.27 30.04
N GLY A 193 20.69 30.32 29.15
CA GLY A 193 20.88 30.39 27.71
C GLY A 193 21.02 29.02 27.04
N VAL A 194 21.03 28.99 25.71
CA VAL A 194 21.08 27.77 24.91
C VAL A 194 22.19 27.90 23.88
N ARG A 195 23.06 26.89 23.82
CA ARG A 195 24.14 26.83 22.84
C ARG A 195 23.59 26.53 21.45
N GLY A 196 23.47 27.57 20.62
CA GLY A 196 22.83 27.48 19.30
C GLY A 196 23.64 26.82 18.18
N ASP A 197 24.92 26.51 18.41
CA ASP A 197 25.79 25.77 17.47
C ASP A 197 25.91 24.27 17.79
N HIS A 198 25.18 23.78 18.79
CA HIS A 198 25.19 22.36 19.16
C HIS A 198 24.37 21.53 18.16
N GLU A 199 24.90 20.41 17.67
CA GLU A 199 24.30 19.57 16.61
C GLU A 199 22.86 19.13 16.90
N GLY A 200 22.51 18.82 18.14
CA GLY A 200 21.12 18.51 18.53
C GLY A 200 20.17 19.71 18.72
N LEU A 201 20.61 20.96 18.47
CA LEU A 201 19.91 22.21 18.81
C LEU A 201 20.11 23.36 17.80
N ASN A 202 20.91 23.18 16.75
CA ASN A 202 21.22 24.23 15.77
C ASN A 202 20.16 24.31 14.66
N ASP A 203 19.68 23.16 14.18
CA ASP A 203 18.73 23.01 13.09
C ASP A 203 17.62 22.01 13.47
N MET A 204 16.67 21.78 12.55
CA MET A 204 15.49 20.96 12.84
C MET A 204 15.60 19.52 12.32
N ASP A 205 16.65 19.19 11.56
CA ASP A 205 16.79 17.89 10.88
C ASP A 205 18.20 17.26 10.96
N ASP A 206 19.14 17.89 11.67
CA ASP A 206 20.55 17.52 11.77
C ASP A 206 21.29 17.47 10.41
N ASP A 207 20.76 18.12 9.35
CA ASP A 207 21.40 18.23 8.04
C ASP A 207 21.71 19.71 7.69
N PRO A 208 22.97 20.15 7.87
CA PRO A 208 23.35 21.55 7.63
C PRO A 208 23.32 21.95 6.15
N PHE A 209 22.97 21.04 5.23
CA PHE A 209 22.90 21.30 3.79
C PHE A 209 21.48 21.30 3.21
N THR A 210 20.45 21.16 4.05
CA THR A 210 19.04 21.05 3.61
C THR A 210 18.63 22.15 2.61
N CYS A 211 19.18 23.37 2.72
CA CYS A 211 18.91 24.48 1.81
C CYS A 211 20.03 24.88 0.85
N VAL A 212 21.11 24.10 0.74
CA VAL A 212 22.25 24.45 -0.12
C VAL A 212 22.30 23.56 -1.36
N THR A 213 22.01 24.13 -2.52
CA THR A 213 22.00 23.40 -3.81
C THR A 213 23.36 22.80 -4.23
N GLU A 214 24.47 23.29 -3.69
CA GLU A 214 25.80 22.70 -3.82
C GLU A 214 26.53 22.76 -2.47
N PRO A 215 26.83 21.62 -1.82
CA PRO A 215 27.57 21.62 -0.57
C PRO A 215 28.97 22.23 -0.78
N PRO A 216 29.46 23.06 0.16
CA PRO A 216 30.77 23.70 0.03
C PRO A 216 31.88 22.69 -0.18
N ASN A 217 32.82 23.04 -1.06
CA ASN A 217 33.95 22.18 -1.38
C ASN A 217 34.76 21.87 -0.10
N PRO A 218 34.89 20.59 0.31
CA PRO A 218 35.57 20.21 1.55
C PRO A 218 37.08 20.52 1.55
N PHE A 219 37.64 20.99 0.42
CA PHE A 219 39.02 21.44 0.31
C PHE A 219 39.18 22.97 0.23
N ASP A 220 38.11 23.75 0.40
CA ASP A 220 38.20 25.21 0.49
C ASP A 220 38.82 25.62 1.84
N PRO A 221 39.97 26.33 1.85
CA PRO A 221 40.57 26.81 3.10
C PRO A 221 39.80 27.98 3.76
N ASN A 222 38.80 28.57 3.11
CA ASN A 222 37.92 29.61 3.67
C ASN A 222 36.48 29.45 3.13
N PRO A 223 35.73 28.42 3.57
CA PRO A 223 34.33 28.28 3.19
C PRO A 223 33.50 29.48 3.69
N GLN A 224 32.54 29.93 2.90
CA GLN A 224 31.55 30.91 3.38
C GLN A 224 30.68 30.26 4.46
N PRO A 225 30.24 31.00 5.50
CA PRO A 225 29.32 30.46 6.50
C PRO A 225 28.06 29.97 5.79
N ILE A 226 27.67 28.72 6.07
CA ILE A 226 26.39 28.19 5.60
C ILE A 226 25.33 28.85 6.47
N THR A 227 24.46 29.65 5.87
CA THR A 227 23.27 30.15 6.56
C THR A 227 22.22 29.08 6.45
N ASP A 228 21.91 28.46 7.57
CA ASP A 228 20.87 27.47 7.69
C ASP A 228 19.47 28.12 7.51
N CYS A 229 18.55 27.41 6.89
CA CYS A 229 17.24 27.93 6.50
C CYS A 229 16.11 27.49 7.43
N ASP A 230 16.35 26.50 8.29
CA ASP A 230 15.41 25.99 9.29
C ASP A 230 16.03 25.94 10.69
N PRO A 231 16.48 27.10 11.21
CA PRO A 231 17.08 27.15 12.53
C PRO A 231 16.08 26.69 13.59
N LYS A 232 16.59 25.88 14.53
CA LYS A 232 15.83 25.43 15.71
C LYS A 232 15.48 26.60 16.64
N ILE A 233 16.41 27.54 16.79
CA ILE A 233 16.28 28.72 17.63
C ILE A 233 15.80 29.89 16.78
N VAL A 234 14.61 30.42 17.07
CA VAL A 234 13.97 31.48 16.29
C VAL A 234 14.13 32.87 16.91
N ALA A 235 14.40 32.96 18.21
CA ALA A 235 14.64 34.21 18.93
C ALA A 235 15.62 34.00 20.10
N PHE A 236 16.44 35.02 20.39
CA PHE A 236 17.34 35.05 21.54
C PHE A 236 17.23 36.40 22.26
N TYR A 237 16.87 36.37 23.54
CA TYR A 237 16.87 37.54 24.42
C TYR A 237 17.91 37.38 25.53
N ASP A 238 18.81 38.36 25.65
CA ASP A 238 19.86 38.38 26.67
C ASP A 238 19.50 39.42 27.74
N ALA A 239 18.89 38.95 28.83
CA ALA A 239 18.48 39.75 29.98
C ALA A 239 19.61 40.01 30.99
N VAL A 240 20.80 39.42 30.79
CA VAL A 240 21.89 39.47 31.78
C VAL A 240 22.93 40.51 31.39
N PHE A 241 23.24 40.64 30.10
CA PHE A 241 24.34 41.49 29.63
C PHE A 241 23.90 42.65 28.74
N THR A 242 22.79 42.51 28.00
CA THR A 242 22.42 43.48 26.96
C THR A 242 21.02 44.10 27.09
N ASP A 243 20.10 43.43 27.80
CA ASP A 243 18.68 43.81 27.94
C ASP A 243 17.96 44.01 26.60
N GLU A 244 18.37 43.29 25.56
CA GLU A 244 17.80 43.41 24.21
C GLU A 244 17.77 42.07 23.45
N GLU A 245 16.90 41.99 22.44
CA GLU A 245 16.83 40.84 21.51
C GLU A 245 18.07 40.84 20.60
N GLN A 246 18.78 39.72 20.58
CA GLN A 246 19.99 39.49 19.79
C GLN A 246 19.71 38.57 18.59
N ASP A 247 20.68 38.43 17.70
CA ASP A 247 20.59 37.47 16.59
C ASP A 247 20.53 36.02 17.13
N PRO A 248 19.52 35.21 16.79
CA PRO A 248 19.37 33.85 17.31
C PRO A 248 20.59 32.95 17.04
N SER A 249 21.29 33.17 15.92
CA SER A 249 22.50 32.42 15.56
C SER A 249 23.68 32.68 16.50
N THR A 250 23.60 33.74 17.31
CA THR A 250 24.60 34.10 18.31
C THR A 250 24.25 33.60 19.72
N SER A 251 23.16 32.83 19.85
CA SER A 251 22.72 32.26 21.13
C SER A 251 23.82 31.40 21.76
N TYR A 252 24.07 31.64 23.04
CA TYR A 252 25.05 30.92 23.84
C TYR A 252 24.46 30.55 25.20
N ASP A 253 25.07 29.56 25.84
CA ASP A 253 24.79 29.16 27.22
C ASP A 253 25.95 29.63 28.09
N SER A 254 25.67 30.50 29.07
CA SER A 254 26.68 31.03 29.99
C SER A 254 27.06 30.05 31.09
N GLY A 255 26.23 29.02 31.31
CA GLY A 255 26.47 27.91 32.21
C GLY A 255 26.64 26.62 31.45
N THR A 256 25.77 25.66 31.73
CA THR A 256 25.60 24.39 30.99
C THR A 256 24.19 23.83 31.12
N HIS A 257 23.30 24.58 31.75
CA HIS A 257 22.02 24.06 32.25
C HIS A 257 20.93 24.25 31.20
N GLY A 258 20.88 25.43 30.56
CA GLY A 258 19.83 25.77 29.62
C GLY A 258 19.93 24.96 28.32
N SER A 259 21.13 24.63 27.83
CA SER A 259 21.28 23.73 26.68
C SER A 259 20.79 22.30 26.99
N HIS A 260 20.98 21.84 28.23
CA HIS A 260 20.51 20.53 28.68
C HIS A 260 18.98 20.51 28.78
N VAL A 261 18.40 21.55 29.39
CA VAL A 261 16.94 21.78 29.49
C VAL A 261 16.30 21.88 28.10
N ALA A 262 16.88 22.67 27.20
CA ALA A 262 16.41 22.84 25.83
C ALA A 262 16.43 21.52 25.05
N GLY A 263 17.48 20.71 25.21
CA GLY A 263 17.58 19.41 24.56
C GLY A 263 16.59 18.37 25.10
N ILE A 264 16.27 18.39 26.40
CA ILE A 264 15.20 17.55 26.96
C ILE A 264 13.85 17.96 26.40
N ALA A 265 13.58 19.26 26.30
CA ALA A 265 12.30 19.77 25.81
C ALA A 265 12.11 19.48 24.32
N ALA A 266 13.10 19.80 23.47
CA ALA A 266 12.94 19.81 22.02
C ALA A 266 14.17 19.38 21.21
N GLY A 267 15.19 18.76 21.80
CA GLY A 267 16.41 18.36 21.06
C GLY A 267 16.12 17.34 19.95
N THR A 268 16.74 17.50 18.79
CA THR A 268 16.58 16.60 17.62
C THR A 268 17.30 15.25 17.81
N GLY A 269 18.34 15.23 18.65
CA GLY A 269 19.17 14.04 18.89
C GLY A 269 20.44 13.96 18.02
N GLY A 270 20.78 15.02 17.28
CA GLY A 270 22.02 15.16 16.52
C GLY A 270 23.29 15.19 17.38
N GLY A 271 24.38 14.62 16.89
CA GLY A 271 25.65 14.46 17.62
C GLY A 271 25.91 13.03 18.10
N GLN A 272 26.48 12.90 19.30
CA GLN A 272 26.89 11.61 19.87
C GLN A 272 25.68 10.72 20.19
N THR A 273 25.76 9.46 19.74
CA THR A 273 24.79 8.42 20.06
C THR A 273 25.24 7.59 21.25
N ASP A 274 24.30 6.87 21.85
CA ASP A 274 24.60 5.89 22.88
C ASP A 274 25.63 4.86 22.41
N THR A 275 26.72 4.70 23.16
CA THR A 275 27.83 3.80 22.76
C THR A 275 27.45 2.32 22.80
N SER A 276 26.40 1.96 23.53
CA SER A 276 25.96 0.57 23.71
C SER A 276 24.83 0.21 22.75
N THR A 277 23.84 1.08 22.58
CA THR A 277 22.64 0.83 21.76
C THR A 277 22.70 1.48 20.38
N GLY A 278 23.56 2.49 20.19
CA GLY A 278 23.63 3.29 18.97
C GLY A 278 22.44 4.25 18.80
N LEU A 279 21.56 4.38 19.80
CA LEU A 279 20.38 5.23 19.75
C LEU A 279 20.72 6.70 20.02
N ARG A 280 19.94 7.60 19.42
CA ARG A 280 20.05 9.05 19.61
C ARG A 280 19.33 9.48 20.90
N TYR A 281 19.77 10.59 21.49
CA TYR A 281 19.16 11.19 22.66
C TYR A 281 18.19 12.31 22.25
N VAL A 282 16.99 11.90 21.80
CA VAL A 282 15.94 12.80 21.30
C VAL A 282 15.16 13.41 22.48
N GLY A 283 14.87 14.71 22.42
CA GLY A 283 14.01 15.41 23.39
C GLY A 283 12.53 15.06 23.24
N ALA A 284 11.66 15.56 24.12
CA ALA A 284 10.24 15.22 24.13
C ALA A 284 9.43 15.76 22.94
N ALA A 285 9.78 16.93 22.42
CA ALA A 285 9.12 17.58 21.29
C ALA A 285 10.16 18.02 20.23
N PRO A 286 10.81 17.08 19.52
CA PRO A 286 11.89 17.39 18.58
C PRO A 286 11.47 18.28 17.40
N GLY A 287 10.17 18.41 17.12
CA GLY A 287 9.61 19.30 16.09
C GLY A 287 9.28 20.72 16.56
N ALA A 288 9.42 21.04 17.86
CA ALA A 288 9.10 22.37 18.39
C ALA A 288 10.22 23.40 18.15
N PHE A 289 9.87 24.67 17.94
CA PHE A 289 10.84 25.76 17.89
C PHE A 289 11.30 26.17 19.29
N LEU A 290 12.51 26.71 19.39
CA LEU A 290 13.08 27.22 20.64
C LEU A 290 13.21 28.74 20.62
N VAL A 291 12.83 29.35 21.73
CA VAL A 291 13.15 30.75 22.05
C VAL A 291 14.07 30.74 23.27
N THR A 292 15.24 31.34 23.13
CA THR A 292 16.24 31.36 24.20
C THR A 292 16.11 32.64 25.00
N ILE A 293 15.91 32.53 26.31
CA ILE A 293 15.88 33.66 27.22
C ILE A 293 16.98 33.44 28.26
N LEU A 294 18.11 34.12 28.07
CA LEU A 294 19.21 34.10 29.02
C LEU A 294 18.88 35.02 30.19
N ALA A 295 18.69 34.43 31.37
CA ALA A 295 18.31 35.14 32.59
C ALA A 295 19.03 34.68 33.87
N CYS A 296 19.69 33.51 33.90
CA CYS A 296 20.21 32.91 35.14
C CYS A 296 21.71 32.56 35.15
N CYS A 297 22.18 32.16 36.35
CA CYS A 297 23.50 31.74 36.85
C CYS A 297 24.65 32.76 36.73
N ASP A 298 24.54 33.70 35.80
CA ASP A 298 25.26 34.98 35.82
C ASP A 298 24.32 36.19 36.11
N GLY A 299 23.00 36.02 35.95
CA GLY A 299 21.94 37.00 36.27
C GLY A 299 21.18 36.74 37.59
N ASP A 300 20.26 37.62 37.95
CA ASP A 300 19.45 37.56 39.18
C ASP A 300 17.93 37.49 38.93
N ILE A 301 17.12 37.55 40.01
CA ILE A 301 15.65 37.43 39.92
C ILE A 301 15.03 38.58 39.11
N GLU A 302 15.65 39.77 39.08
CA GLU A 302 15.21 40.88 38.22
C GLU A 302 15.31 40.48 36.75
N ASP A 303 16.43 39.87 36.35
CA ASP A 303 16.67 39.42 34.97
C ASP A 303 15.70 38.30 34.57
N ILE A 304 15.36 37.41 35.49
CA ILE A 304 14.34 36.36 35.30
C ILE A 304 12.96 36.97 35.09
N ILE A 305 12.58 37.97 35.89
CA ILE A 305 11.30 38.69 35.73
C ILE A 305 11.29 39.46 34.41
N GLN A 306 12.40 40.08 34.01
CA GLN A 306 12.55 40.78 32.73
C GLN A 306 12.42 39.81 31.54
N GLY A 307 13.06 38.64 31.61
CA GLY A 307 12.92 37.59 30.60
C GLY A 307 11.48 37.09 30.48
N ALA A 308 10.82 36.86 31.61
CA ALA A 308 9.40 36.47 31.65
C ALA A 308 8.48 37.56 31.08
N GLN A 309 8.76 38.84 31.37
CA GLN A 309 8.04 39.98 30.80
C GLN A 309 8.24 40.08 29.28
N TRP A 310 9.47 39.89 28.81
CA TRP A 310 9.78 39.91 27.38
C TRP A 310 9.02 38.79 26.63
N ALA A 311 8.88 37.61 27.23
CA ALA A 311 8.10 36.51 26.67
C ALA A 311 6.62 36.90 26.48
N ILE A 312 6.02 37.60 27.46
CA ILE A 312 4.65 38.12 27.35
C ILE A 312 4.52 39.13 26.20
N GLU A 313 5.46 40.08 26.12
CA GLU A 313 5.40 41.17 25.13
C GLU A 313 5.63 40.69 23.69
N ASN A 314 6.41 39.61 23.51
CA ASN A 314 6.77 39.07 22.20
C ASN A 314 6.05 37.76 21.86
N ARG A 315 5.04 37.38 22.66
CA ARG A 315 4.24 36.17 22.46
C ARG A 315 3.74 36.03 21.02
N GLU A 316 3.06 37.04 20.49
CA GLU A 316 2.50 37.01 19.13
C GLU A 316 3.58 37.08 18.04
N LYS A 317 4.65 37.84 18.28
CA LYS A 317 5.73 38.05 17.31
C LYS A 317 6.51 36.75 17.05
N HIS A 318 6.80 36.01 18.12
CA HIS A 318 7.60 34.78 18.05
C HIS A 318 6.76 33.51 18.25
N SER A 319 5.43 33.64 18.30
CA SER A 319 4.47 32.54 18.55
C SER A 319 4.83 31.70 19.79
N ILE A 320 5.13 32.35 20.93
CA ILE A 320 5.52 31.66 22.17
C ILE A 320 4.29 31.01 22.81
N ASP A 321 4.24 29.68 22.79
CA ASP A 321 3.13 28.90 23.36
C ASP A 321 3.43 28.43 24.77
N ILE A 322 4.68 28.03 25.02
CA ILE A 322 5.13 27.43 26.27
C ILE A 322 6.33 28.18 26.82
N LEU A 323 6.38 28.38 28.12
CA LEU A 323 7.56 28.83 28.86
C LEU A 323 7.94 27.76 29.88
N THR A 324 9.20 27.37 29.88
CA THR A 324 9.75 26.46 30.88
C THR A 324 10.88 27.14 31.66
N SER A 325 10.81 27.03 32.98
CA SER A 325 11.81 27.59 33.89
C SER A 325 12.17 26.52 34.92
N SER A 326 13.39 26.02 34.82
CA SER A 326 13.94 24.96 35.66
C SER A 326 14.84 25.49 36.78
N LEU A 327 14.45 26.67 37.30
CA LEU A 327 15.16 27.50 38.27
C LEU A 327 14.32 27.66 39.54
N GLY A 328 14.97 27.88 40.68
CA GLY A 328 14.33 28.17 41.97
C GLY A 328 15.25 28.91 42.94
N GLU A 329 14.68 29.50 43.99
CA GLU A 329 15.39 30.21 45.05
C GLU A 329 16.05 29.26 46.07
N GLN A 330 17.32 28.90 45.88
CA GLN A 330 18.03 28.08 46.86
C GLN A 330 18.14 28.76 48.25
N GLN A 331 17.27 28.39 49.19
CA GLN A 331 17.28 28.91 50.55
C GLN A 331 17.30 27.78 51.57
N ILE A 332 18.40 27.70 52.32
CA ILE A 332 18.55 26.79 53.48
C ILE A 332 17.72 27.34 54.66
N GLU A 333 16.41 27.44 54.52
CA GLU A 333 15.47 27.75 55.60
C GLU A 333 14.21 26.90 55.46
N ASN A 334 13.61 26.46 56.58
CA ASN A 334 12.29 25.85 56.54
C ASN A 334 11.31 26.92 56.00
N HIS A 335 10.81 26.73 54.77
CA HIS A 335 9.95 27.70 54.10
C HIS A 335 8.64 27.91 54.88
N ILE A 336 8.43 29.10 55.44
CA ILE A 336 7.18 29.48 56.14
C ILE A 336 6.35 30.45 55.28
N ASP A 337 6.92 30.94 54.18
CA ASP A 337 6.42 32.02 53.34
C ASP A 337 6.34 31.67 51.83
N ASN A 338 6.59 30.43 51.44
CA ASN A 338 6.36 29.93 50.07
C ASN A 338 4.86 29.66 49.86
N ASP A 339 4.07 30.73 49.78
CA ASP A 339 2.63 30.73 49.53
C ASP A 339 2.26 31.25 48.13
N GLY A 340 3.23 31.38 47.21
CA GLY A 340 3.05 31.90 45.86
C GLY A 340 2.96 33.42 45.79
N SER A 341 3.13 34.15 46.89
CA SER A 341 3.05 35.62 46.90
C SER A 341 4.35 36.34 46.50
N SER A 342 5.42 35.59 46.24
CA SER A 342 6.72 36.15 45.82
C SER A 342 6.59 36.92 44.49
N SER A 343 7.50 37.86 44.24
CA SER A 343 7.48 38.64 42.99
C SER A 343 7.73 37.77 41.77
N TRP A 344 8.53 36.71 41.94
CA TRP A 344 8.82 35.73 40.90
C TRP A 344 7.61 34.84 40.63
N SER A 345 6.99 34.27 41.67
CA SER A 345 5.79 33.42 41.53
C SER A 345 4.63 34.17 40.88
N ARG A 346 4.38 35.43 41.28
CA ARG A 346 3.35 36.28 40.67
C ARG A 346 3.67 36.66 39.22
N GLN A 347 4.94 36.87 38.88
CA GLN A 347 5.32 37.11 37.48
C GLN A 347 5.02 35.88 36.62
N MET A 348 5.29 34.68 37.14
CA MET A 348 4.96 33.44 36.43
C MET A 348 3.46 33.20 36.33
N ASP A 349 2.66 33.61 37.31
CA ASP A 349 1.20 33.66 37.17
C ASP A 349 0.77 34.59 36.01
N TYR A 350 1.37 35.78 35.88
CA TYR A 350 1.08 36.69 34.76
C TYR A 350 1.49 36.14 33.39
N VAL A 351 2.55 35.33 33.31
CA VAL A 351 2.91 34.62 32.08
C VAL A 351 1.78 33.67 31.66
N VAL A 352 1.20 32.94 32.62
CA VAL A 352 0.05 32.07 32.38
C VAL A 352 -1.19 32.87 31.98
N GLU A 353 -1.49 33.98 32.65
CA GLU A 353 -2.63 34.86 32.29
C GLU A 353 -2.48 35.48 30.90
N ALA A 354 -1.25 35.66 30.40
CA ALA A 354 -0.98 36.11 29.04
C ALA A 354 -1.24 35.03 27.97
N GLY A 355 -1.64 33.82 28.38
CA GLY A 355 -1.94 32.70 27.48
C GLY A 355 -0.70 31.91 27.07
N ILE A 356 0.33 31.85 27.93
CA ILE A 356 1.54 31.03 27.74
C ILE A 356 1.51 29.89 28.77
N ILE A 357 1.55 28.64 28.30
CA ILE A 357 1.62 27.47 29.19
C ILE A 357 2.95 27.50 29.94
N THR A 358 2.92 27.51 31.26
CA THR A 358 4.14 27.64 32.07
C THR A 358 4.41 26.40 32.91
N THR A 359 5.60 25.83 32.77
CA THR A 359 6.09 24.69 33.57
C THR A 359 7.26 25.11 34.47
N LEU A 360 7.15 24.79 35.76
CA LEU A 360 8.14 25.17 36.78
C LEU A 360 8.66 23.93 37.51
N SER A 361 9.91 23.95 37.96
CA SER A 361 10.48 22.89 38.80
C SER A 361 9.94 22.94 40.22
N ALA A 362 9.62 21.78 40.80
CA ALA A 362 9.20 21.68 42.20
C ALA A 362 10.32 22.04 43.20
N GLY A 363 11.58 21.85 42.80
CA GLY A 363 12.75 22.02 43.66
C GLY A 363 13.44 20.69 43.97
N ASN A 364 14.70 20.77 44.37
CA ASN A 364 15.54 19.60 44.71
C ASN A 364 15.98 19.63 46.18
N GLU A 365 15.36 20.48 46.99
CA GLU A 365 15.80 20.74 48.35
C GLU A 365 15.10 19.79 49.32
N PHE A 366 15.90 18.97 50.02
CA PHE A 366 15.50 18.19 51.19
C PHE A 366 14.35 17.16 51.03
N GLY A 367 13.95 16.80 49.80
CA GLY A 367 12.83 15.87 49.52
C GLY A 367 12.76 14.64 50.43
N GLY A 368 13.82 13.84 50.50
CA GLY A 368 13.89 12.60 51.31
C GLY A 368 14.39 12.78 52.75
N VAL A 369 14.57 14.01 53.25
CA VAL A 369 15.20 14.26 54.56
C VAL A 369 14.15 14.51 55.64
N THR A 370 13.95 13.52 56.52
CA THR A 370 12.87 13.44 57.54
C THR A 370 12.76 14.63 58.52
N PHE A 371 13.79 15.49 58.66
CA PHE A 371 13.73 16.66 59.55
C PHE A 371 13.09 17.91 58.89
N ALA A 372 13.05 17.98 57.56
CA ALA A 372 12.53 19.12 56.80
C ALA A 372 10.98 19.08 56.65
N GLY A 373 10.39 17.89 56.70
CA GLY A 373 8.94 17.69 56.60
C GLY A 373 8.39 17.86 55.17
N CYS A 374 7.07 18.00 55.06
CA CYS A 374 6.29 18.04 53.82
C CYS A 374 5.97 19.49 53.39
N ASN A 375 6.99 20.32 53.19
CA ASN A 375 6.87 21.71 52.73
C ASN A 375 8.24 22.19 52.21
N THR A 376 8.66 21.62 51.08
CA THR A 376 9.97 21.90 50.45
C THR A 376 9.84 22.38 49.01
N ILE A 377 8.62 22.76 48.58
CA ILE A 377 8.37 23.41 47.29
C ILE A 377 8.90 24.83 47.36
N ASP A 378 9.75 25.17 46.39
CA ASP A 378 10.47 26.43 46.36
C ASP A 378 9.80 27.45 45.42
N SER A 379 10.15 28.74 45.53
CA SER A 379 9.72 29.76 44.58
C SER A 379 10.58 29.68 43.31
N PRO A 380 9.98 29.71 42.10
CA PRO A 380 8.58 30.00 41.76
C PRO A 380 7.67 28.75 41.67
N GLY A 381 8.15 27.55 41.99
CA GLY A 381 7.36 26.32 41.97
C GLY A 381 6.12 26.34 42.89
N ASP A 382 6.05 27.27 43.82
CA ASP A 382 4.88 27.56 44.66
C ASP A 382 3.81 28.44 43.98
N ALA A 383 4.01 28.95 42.76
CA ALA A 383 3.02 29.77 42.02
C ALA A 383 1.66 29.06 41.83
N GLU A 384 0.58 29.83 41.72
CA GLU A 384 -0.79 29.29 41.70
C GLU A 384 -1.19 28.73 40.33
N LEU A 385 -0.91 29.48 39.26
CA LEU A 385 -1.37 29.17 37.91
C LEU A 385 -0.44 28.20 37.16
N PRO A 386 0.90 28.35 37.16
CA PRO A 386 1.81 27.43 36.49
C PRO A 386 1.69 25.98 36.97
N VAL A 387 2.13 25.04 36.12
CA VAL A 387 2.25 23.62 36.45
C VAL A 387 3.62 23.36 37.05
N THR A 388 3.64 22.89 38.29
CA THR A 388 4.87 22.55 39.02
C THR A 388 5.16 21.06 38.90
N VAL A 389 6.39 20.71 38.54
CA VAL A 389 6.76 19.35 38.14
C VAL A 389 7.74 18.70 39.12
N GLY A 390 7.36 17.53 39.66
CA GLY A 390 8.19 16.66 40.48
C GLY A 390 9.04 15.69 39.65
N SER A 391 10.09 15.11 40.25
CA SER A 391 11.05 14.23 39.56
C SER A 391 10.87 12.77 39.95
N LEU A 392 10.81 11.90 38.94
CA LEU A 392 10.79 10.44 39.06
C LEU A 392 12.13 9.84 38.63
N ASP A 393 12.45 8.69 39.22
CA ASP A 393 13.46 7.76 38.74
C ASP A 393 12.96 7.00 37.49
N LYS A 394 13.87 6.31 36.79
CA LYS A 394 13.54 5.60 35.53
C LYS A 394 12.62 4.40 35.72
N ASP A 395 12.56 3.84 36.93
CA ASP A 395 11.61 2.82 37.36
C ASP A 395 10.25 3.42 37.75
N LEU A 396 10.08 4.73 37.54
CA LEU A 396 8.90 5.52 37.83
C LEU A 396 8.60 5.67 39.33
N GLY A 397 9.58 5.37 40.19
CA GLY A 397 9.56 5.75 41.61
C GLY A 397 9.80 7.25 41.78
N LEU A 398 9.34 7.83 42.89
CA LEU A 398 9.66 9.23 43.21
C LEU A 398 11.15 9.37 43.51
N ALA A 399 11.84 10.29 42.83
CA ALA A 399 13.25 10.51 43.08
C ALA A 399 13.44 11.09 44.49
N ILE A 400 14.40 10.53 45.24
CA ILE A 400 14.63 10.88 46.65
C ILE A 400 14.89 12.37 46.91
N TYR A 401 15.36 13.12 45.90
CA TYR A 401 15.63 14.55 46.00
C TYR A 401 14.44 15.44 45.61
N SER A 402 13.37 14.89 45.03
CA SER A 402 12.22 15.69 44.57
C SER A 402 11.55 16.40 45.74
N SER A 403 11.37 17.72 45.62
CA SER A 403 10.65 18.51 46.62
C SER A 403 9.19 18.08 46.76
N ARG A 404 8.65 18.23 47.98
CA ARG A 404 7.32 17.77 48.39
C ARG A 404 6.51 18.91 48.99
N GLY A 405 5.24 19.02 48.62
CA GLY A 405 4.32 19.98 49.20
C GLY A 405 3.84 19.56 50.58
N TYR A 406 2.93 20.28 51.21
CA TYR A 406 2.16 21.41 50.68
C TYR A 406 2.99 22.70 50.60
N THR A 407 2.51 23.70 49.86
CA THR A 407 2.97 25.09 50.02
C THR A 407 2.62 25.62 51.41
N SER A 408 3.18 26.78 51.78
CA SER A 408 2.98 27.38 53.11
C SER A 408 1.52 27.81 53.39
N ASP A 409 0.70 27.97 52.35
CA ASP A 409 -0.74 28.22 52.41
C ASP A 409 -1.62 26.98 52.22
N PHE A 410 -1.04 25.78 52.32
CA PHE A 410 -1.72 24.47 52.19
C PHE A 410 -2.25 24.14 50.79
N ARG A 411 -1.70 24.73 49.71
CA ARG A 411 -1.96 24.25 48.34
C ARG A 411 -1.13 23.01 48.05
N VAL A 412 -1.72 22.09 47.30
CA VAL A 412 -1.06 20.86 46.87
C VAL A 412 -0.13 21.16 45.71
N LYS A 413 1.16 20.84 45.88
CA LYS A 413 2.23 20.90 44.88
C LYS A 413 3.20 19.73 45.13
N PRO A 414 3.88 19.16 44.12
CA PRO A 414 3.79 19.48 42.70
C PRO A 414 2.39 19.21 42.11
N ASP A 415 2.10 19.69 40.90
CA ASP A 415 0.86 19.33 40.20
C ASP A 415 0.99 17.96 39.51
N VAL A 416 2.19 17.60 39.04
CA VAL A 416 2.45 16.35 38.30
C VAL A 416 3.91 15.93 38.47
N ALA A 417 4.22 14.65 38.27
CA ALA A 417 5.60 14.14 38.28
C ALA A 417 6.01 13.49 36.95
N THR A 418 7.26 13.73 36.53
CA THR A 418 7.86 13.15 35.30
C THR A 418 9.29 12.65 35.57
N ILE A 419 9.87 11.84 34.68
CA ILE A 419 11.24 11.33 34.86
C ILE A 419 12.23 12.50 34.80
N GLY A 420 13.07 12.60 35.84
CA GLY A 420 14.13 13.61 35.93
C GLY A 420 15.48 13.07 36.39
N SER A 421 15.62 11.76 36.60
CA SER A 421 16.87 11.14 37.06
C SER A 421 17.73 10.56 35.94
N ASN A 422 19.01 10.92 35.91
CA ASN A 422 20.06 10.39 35.02
C ASN A 422 19.74 10.57 33.52
N ILE A 423 19.34 11.78 33.15
CA ILE A 423 18.88 12.20 31.83
C ILE A 423 20.05 12.74 31.01
N MET A 424 20.36 12.07 29.88
CA MET A 424 21.34 12.52 28.88
C MET A 424 20.74 13.62 27.97
N ALA A 425 21.37 14.77 27.88
CA ALA A 425 20.97 15.82 26.94
C ALA A 425 22.21 16.60 26.47
N PRO A 426 22.08 17.50 25.48
CA PRO A 426 23.18 18.30 24.92
C PRO A 426 24.08 18.91 25.99
N ASP A 427 25.38 18.68 25.87
CA ASP A 427 26.39 19.26 26.74
C ASP A 427 26.91 20.56 26.12
N ALA A 428 26.60 21.69 26.77
CA ALA A 428 27.07 23.01 26.35
C ALA A 428 28.61 23.10 26.25
N ALA A 429 29.37 22.23 26.92
CA ALA A 429 30.83 22.19 26.82
C ALA A 429 31.34 21.70 25.45
N THR A 430 30.51 20.99 24.69
CA THR A 430 30.84 20.39 23.38
C THR A 430 29.87 20.84 22.30
N SER A 431 30.24 20.73 21.03
CA SER A 431 29.33 21.04 19.91
C SER A 431 28.47 19.84 19.49
N ASP A 432 28.82 18.63 19.91
CA ASP A 432 28.21 17.36 19.47
C ASP A 432 27.99 16.35 20.62
N GLY A 433 28.39 16.67 21.85
CA GLY A 433 28.40 15.73 22.98
C GLY A 433 27.18 15.83 23.89
N TYR A 434 26.93 14.75 24.63
CA TYR A 434 25.80 14.65 25.55
C TYR A 434 26.27 14.34 26.98
N THR A 435 25.58 14.89 27.98
CA THR A 435 25.89 14.67 29.41
C THR A 435 24.66 14.31 30.22
N GLY A 436 24.84 13.46 31.23
CA GLY A 436 23.80 13.04 32.18
C GLY A 436 23.63 14.02 33.34
N LYS A 437 22.39 14.43 33.64
CA LYS A 437 22.04 15.21 34.86
C LYS A 437 20.78 14.65 35.53
N SER A 438 20.61 14.95 36.81
CA SER A 438 19.44 14.52 37.61
C SER A 438 18.86 15.70 38.38
N GLY A 439 17.55 15.89 38.33
CA GLY A 439 16.83 16.94 39.06
C GLY A 439 15.40 17.13 38.59
N THR A 440 14.58 17.82 39.39
CA THR A 440 13.30 18.39 38.91
C THR A 440 13.51 19.33 37.73
N SER A 441 14.69 19.95 37.64
CA SER A 441 15.15 20.71 36.47
C SER A 441 15.24 19.90 35.17
N MET A 442 15.30 18.57 35.22
CA MET A 442 15.24 17.71 34.03
C MET A 442 13.80 17.19 33.80
N ALA A 443 13.02 17.05 34.86
CA ALA A 443 11.61 16.67 34.81
C ALA A 443 10.72 17.78 34.18
N THR A 444 10.97 19.03 34.54
CA THR A 444 10.24 20.21 34.05
C THR A 444 10.30 20.40 32.53
N PRO A 445 11.48 20.39 31.86
CA PRO A 445 11.52 20.50 30.40
C PRO A 445 10.93 19.29 29.70
N LEU A 446 10.95 18.10 30.33
CA LEU A 446 10.26 16.94 29.78
C LEU A 446 8.74 17.18 29.75
N MET A 447 8.18 17.77 30.81
CA MET A 447 6.77 18.20 30.84
C MET A 447 6.50 19.35 29.87
N ALA A 448 7.44 20.28 29.66
CA ALA A 448 7.32 21.33 28.65
C ALA A 448 7.26 20.76 27.23
N GLY A 449 8.06 19.73 26.93
CA GLY A 449 7.97 19.00 25.68
C GLY A 449 6.63 18.26 25.53
N ILE A 450 6.12 17.63 26.59
CA ILE A 450 4.77 17.04 26.58
C ILE A 450 3.69 18.11 26.32
N ALA A 451 3.83 19.30 26.90
CA ALA A 451 2.93 20.42 26.62
C ALA A 451 2.99 20.87 25.16
N ALA A 452 4.16 20.83 24.51
CA ALA A 452 4.32 21.12 23.09
C ALA A 452 3.60 20.10 22.21
N LEU A 453 3.61 18.83 22.59
CA LEU A 453 2.81 17.79 21.93
C LEU A 453 1.30 18.06 22.09
N MET A 454 0.86 18.51 23.26
CA MET A 454 -0.54 18.90 23.50
C MET A 454 -0.96 20.13 22.69
N ILE A 455 -0.07 21.13 22.55
CA ILE A 455 -0.30 22.32 21.70
C ILE A 455 -0.37 21.92 20.23
N GLN A 456 0.45 20.99 19.76
CA GLN A 456 0.33 20.49 18.39
C GLN A 456 -1.02 19.79 18.19
N ALA A 457 -1.47 18.97 19.15
CA ALA A 457 -2.78 18.33 19.11
C ALA A 457 -3.95 19.32 19.17
N ASN A 458 -3.79 20.43 19.89
CA ASN A 458 -4.77 21.50 19.97
C ASN A 458 -4.09 22.88 20.03
N PRO A 459 -3.90 23.55 18.87
CA PRO A 459 -3.28 24.87 18.81
C PRO A 459 -4.09 26.01 19.46
N ASP A 460 -5.30 25.71 19.95
CA ASP A 460 -6.16 26.66 20.67
C ASP A 460 -6.17 26.38 22.19
N LEU A 461 -5.39 25.40 22.67
CA LEU A 461 -5.35 24.96 24.06
C LEU A 461 -4.96 26.12 24.99
N THR A 462 -5.83 26.42 25.93
CA THR A 462 -5.57 27.44 26.95
C THR A 462 -4.77 26.85 28.12
N PRO A 463 -4.02 27.68 28.87
CA PRO A 463 -3.31 27.19 30.05
C PRO A 463 -4.22 26.63 31.15
N GLU A 464 -5.47 27.11 31.25
CA GLU A 464 -6.47 26.58 32.18
C GLU A 464 -6.88 25.15 31.78
N GLU A 465 -7.22 24.93 30.51
CA GLU A 465 -7.54 23.60 29.97
C GLU A 465 -6.35 22.64 30.10
N PHE A 466 -5.13 23.11 29.79
CA PHE A 466 -3.90 22.32 29.99
C PHE A 466 -3.77 21.83 31.42
N LYS A 467 -3.98 22.72 32.40
CA LYS A 467 -3.92 22.36 33.82
C LYS A 467 -5.04 21.39 34.20
N ASP A 468 -6.26 21.59 33.72
CA ASP A 468 -7.39 20.71 34.00
C ASP A 468 -7.21 19.30 33.42
N ILE A 469 -6.60 19.16 32.25
CA ILE A 469 -6.23 17.85 31.68
C ILE A 469 -5.25 17.12 32.60
N ILE A 470 -4.19 17.80 33.06
CA ILE A 470 -3.25 17.21 34.02
C ILE A 470 -3.96 16.74 35.29
N ARG A 471 -4.92 17.53 35.80
CA ARG A 471 -5.70 17.16 36.99
C ARG A 471 -6.48 15.87 36.81
N VAL A 472 -7.07 15.66 35.64
CA VAL A 472 -7.99 14.56 35.37
C VAL A 472 -7.27 13.30 34.89
N ASP A 473 -6.24 13.45 34.05
CA ASP A 473 -5.69 12.35 33.25
C ASP A 473 -4.32 11.85 33.73
N SER A 474 -3.75 12.47 34.78
CA SER A 474 -2.52 11.93 35.40
C SER A 474 -2.77 10.52 35.95
N ILE A 475 -1.78 9.64 35.83
CA ILE A 475 -1.86 8.28 36.37
C ILE A 475 -1.81 8.35 37.89
N GLU A 476 -2.93 8.01 38.52
CA GLU A 476 -3.02 7.89 39.97
C GLU A 476 -2.06 6.81 40.47
N ARG A 477 -1.21 7.16 41.43
CA ARG A 477 -0.31 6.22 42.09
C ARG A 477 -0.93 5.80 43.42
N GLU A 478 -0.87 4.50 43.71
CA GLU A 478 -1.34 3.99 45.01
C GLU A 478 -0.45 4.54 46.12
N ILE A 479 -1.06 5.08 47.17
CA ILE A 479 -0.33 5.50 48.38
C ILE A 479 0.33 4.26 48.99
N VAL A 480 1.65 4.15 48.84
CA VAL A 480 2.41 3.09 49.50
C VAL A 480 2.87 3.60 50.86
N LEU A 481 2.01 3.40 51.86
CA LEU A 481 2.32 3.71 53.25
C LEU A 481 3.61 3.00 53.69
N LEU A 482 4.65 3.79 54.03
CA LEU A 482 5.94 3.35 54.62
C LEU A 482 6.98 2.69 53.68
N ASP A 483 6.98 2.98 52.38
CA ASP A 483 7.98 2.42 51.43
C ASP A 483 9.01 3.44 50.90
N ASP A 484 8.95 4.72 51.33
CA ASP A 484 10.07 5.66 51.15
C ASP A 484 11.20 5.31 52.16
N PRO A 485 12.44 5.05 51.69
CA PRO A 485 13.62 4.82 52.54
C PRO A 485 13.85 5.90 53.63
N GLY A 486 13.22 7.07 53.53
CA GLY A 486 13.37 8.21 54.42
C GLY A 486 12.38 8.37 55.59
N PHE A 487 11.35 7.53 55.76
CA PHE A 487 10.24 7.76 56.72
C PHE A 487 9.54 9.13 56.57
N ASN A 488 9.64 9.79 55.40
CA ASN A 488 9.04 11.10 55.11
C ASN A 488 7.89 10.96 54.10
N ASP A 489 7.04 9.94 54.31
CA ASP A 489 5.81 9.72 53.52
C ASP A 489 4.82 10.83 53.85
N CYS A 490 4.72 11.79 52.93
CA CYS A 490 3.93 13.00 53.08
C CYS A 490 2.45 12.79 52.69
N SER A 491 2.15 11.65 52.07
CA SER A 491 0.83 11.28 51.50
C SER A 491 -0.06 10.52 52.52
N ILE A 492 -0.05 10.94 53.78
CA ILE A 492 -0.57 10.14 54.91
C ILE A 492 -2.11 9.90 54.85
N LEU A 493 -2.88 10.66 54.06
CA LEU A 493 -4.35 10.60 54.04
C LEU A 493 -5.05 10.96 52.70
N GLU A 494 -4.34 11.32 51.63
CA GLU A 494 -4.92 11.84 50.38
C GLU A 494 -4.39 11.06 49.18
N THR A 495 -5.27 10.49 48.36
CA THR A 495 -4.88 9.66 47.20
C THR A 495 -4.74 10.48 45.92
N ARG A 496 -5.46 11.60 45.78
CA ARG A 496 -5.38 12.49 44.61
C ARG A 496 -6.09 13.85 44.82
N PRO A 497 -5.45 15.00 44.58
CA PRO A 497 -4.00 15.14 44.45
C PRO A 497 -3.32 14.90 45.80
N ASP A 498 -2.09 14.38 45.78
CA ASP A 498 -1.21 14.28 46.94
C ASP A 498 -0.08 15.32 46.85
N ASN A 499 0.71 15.44 47.91
CA ASN A 499 1.79 16.42 47.99
C ASN A 499 3.17 15.88 47.58
N GLU A 500 3.23 14.72 46.93
CA GLU A 500 4.46 14.08 46.46
C GLU A 500 4.49 13.92 44.94
N PHE A 501 3.44 13.33 44.38
CA PHE A 501 3.18 13.13 42.97
C PHE A 501 2.16 14.13 42.40
N GLY A 502 1.47 14.91 43.25
CA GLY A 502 0.44 15.84 42.79
C GLY A 502 -0.80 15.10 42.35
N TYR A 503 -1.29 15.40 41.14
CA TYR A 503 -2.37 14.64 40.52
C TYR A 503 -1.92 13.25 40.03
N GLY A 504 -0.61 12.97 40.00
CA GLY A 504 -0.04 11.67 39.64
C GLY A 504 1.17 11.77 38.72
N GLN A 505 1.55 10.64 38.15
CA GLN A 505 2.55 10.62 37.07
C GLN A 505 1.95 11.19 35.78
N ALA A 506 2.72 11.98 35.04
CA ALA A 506 2.32 12.41 33.71
C ALA A 506 2.08 11.23 32.76
N ASP A 507 0.99 11.28 32.02
CA ASP A 507 0.71 10.35 30.93
C ASP A 507 0.67 11.15 29.62
N PRO A 508 1.78 11.19 28.87
CA PRO A 508 1.86 11.97 27.63
C PRO A 508 0.79 11.58 26.62
N VAL A 509 0.44 10.30 26.56
CA VAL A 509 -0.55 9.78 25.61
C VAL A 509 -1.94 10.26 26.02
N ALA A 510 -2.33 10.04 27.27
CA ALA A 510 -3.64 10.49 27.77
C ALA A 510 -3.78 12.03 27.70
N PHE A 511 -2.71 12.77 28.03
CA PHE A 511 -2.73 14.23 27.98
C PHE A 511 -2.95 14.77 26.56
N VAL A 512 -2.23 14.22 25.58
CA VAL A 512 -2.35 14.63 24.17
C VAL A 512 -3.72 14.24 23.60
N GLU A 513 -4.24 13.07 23.96
CA GLU A 513 -5.57 12.64 23.56
C GLU A 513 -6.68 13.54 24.11
N SER A 514 -6.62 13.87 25.41
CA SER A 514 -7.59 14.77 26.04
C SER A 514 -7.46 16.21 25.54
N ALA A 515 -6.24 16.69 25.26
CA ALA A 515 -6.04 18.04 24.72
C ALA A 515 -6.68 18.22 23.34
N GLY A 516 -6.55 17.22 22.47
CA GLY A 516 -7.09 17.25 21.12
C GLY A 516 -8.50 16.67 20.96
N ASN A 517 -9.12 16.13 22.03
CA ASN A 517 -10.27 15.22 21.93
C ASN A 517 -10.06 14.17 20.83
N ILE A 518 -8.86 13.58 20.83
CA ILE A 518 -8.36 12.76 19.73
C ILE A 518 -9.13 11.44 19.69
N ASP A 519 -9.83 11.23 18.59
CA ASP A 519 -10.34 9.92 18.22
C ASP A 519 -9.31 9.23 17.33
N ARG A 520 -8.60 8.23 17.87
CA ARG A 520 -7.57 7.47 17.13
C ARG A 520 -8.11 6.75 15.89
N SER A 521 -9.43 6.61 15.75
CA SER A 521 -10.01 6.05 14.53
C SER A 521 -9.96 7.07 13.37
N LEU A 522 -9.82 8.36 13.68
CA LEU A 522 -9.73 9.47 12.75
C LEU A 522 -8.28 9.88 12.47
N ASN A 523 -8.01 10.39 11.28
CA ASN A 523 -6.72 10.99 10.91
C ASN A 523 -6.91 11.98 9.75
N VAL A 524 -6.00 12.93 9.62
CA VAL A 524 -5.92 13.88 8.51
C VAL A 524 -4.47 14.04 8.10
N SER A 525 -4.22 14.26 6.82
CA SER A 525 -2.88 14.51 6.27
C SER A 525 -2.97 15.57 5.18
N MET A 526 -2.01 16.48 5.12
CA MET A 526 -1.85 17.53 4.12
C MET A 526 -0.81 17.15 3.08
N ASP A 527 -1.09 17.48 1.82
CA ASP A 527 -0.16 17.34 0.69
C ASP A 527 0.76 18.57 0.62
N ILE A 528 1.48 18.83 1.71
CA ILE A 528 2.47 19.90 1.82
C ILE A 528 3.77 19.31 2.34
N GLN A 529 4.88 19.62 1.67
CA GLN A 529 6.20 19.33 2.18
C GLN A 529 6.65 20.39 3.19
N THR A 530 7.36 19.96 4.22
CA THR A 530 8.01 20.85 5.19
C THR A 530 8.94 21.83 4.46
N LEU A 531 8.88 23.12 4.81
CA LEU A 531 9.59 24.26 4.20
C LEU A 531 9.19 24.59 2.76
N GLN A 532 8.10 24.03 2.24
CA GLN A 532 7.58 24.40 0.94
C GLN A 532 7.18 25.88 0.90
N THR A 533 7.54 26.59 -0.18
CA THR A 533 7.12 27.98 -0.36
C THR A 533 5.66 28.04 -0.82
N ILE A 534 4.80 28.66 -0.02
CA ILE A 534 3.38 28.82 -0.29
C ILE A 534 3.07 30.28 -0.63
N TYR A 535 2.49 30.50 -1.82
CA TYR A 535 2.14 31.83 -2.31
C TYR A 535 0.79 32.29 -1.76
N ASN A 536 0.58 33.61 -1.76
CA ASN A 536 -0.68 34.20 -1.34
C ASN A 536 -1.85 33.65 -2.17
N GLU A 537 -2.94 33.28 -1.48
CA GLU A 537 -4.16 32.65 -2.04
C GLU A 537 -3.98 31.26 -2.68
N SER A 538 -2.94 30.51 -2.31
CA SER A 538 -2.72 29.12 -2.78
C SER A 538 -3.78 28.14 -2.27
N TYR A 539 -3.95 27.02 -2.98
CA TYR A 539 -4.76 25.91 -2.54
C TYR A 539 -3.92 24.90 -1.77
N VAL A 540 -4.48 24.38 -0.68
CA VAL A 540 -3.94 23.27 0.11
C VAL A 540 -4.93 22.11 0.00
N SER A 541 -4.42 20.91 -0.29
CA SER A 541 -5.20 19.68 -0.30
C SER A 541 -4.62 18.67 0.68
N GLY A 542 -5.40 17.63 0.96
CA GLY A 542 -4.98 16.54 1.80
C GLY A 542 -5.98 15.40 1.79
N THR A 543 -5.65 14.36 2.55
CA THR A 543 -6.50 13.19 2.78
C THR A 543 -6.96 13.14 4.24
N SER A 544 -8.05 12.44 4.52
CA SER A 544 -8.42 12.10 5.89
C SER A 544 -9.00 10.69 5.96
N PHE A 545 -8.98 10.05 7.12
CA PHE A 545 -9.59 8.73 7.31
C PHE A 545 -10.33 8.67 8.63
N GLY A 546 -11.23 7.70 8.76
CA GLY A 546 -11.93 7.38 10.01
C GLY A 546 -13.33 7.98 10.16
N ALA A 547 -13.64 9.05 9.42
CA ALA A 547 -14.99 9.58 9.35
C ALA A 547 -15.94 8.48 8.85
N ILE A 548 -17.08 8.29 9.50
CA ILE A 548 -18.12 7.40 8.98
C ILE A 548 -18.79 8.12 7.80
N PRO A 549 -18.77 7.57 6.57
CA PRO A 549 -19.29 8.26 5.40
C PRO A 549 -20.77 8.65 5.58
N GLY A 550 -21.08 9.93 5.40
CA GLY A 550 -22.43 10.50 5.57
C GLY A 550 -22.76 11.02 6.97
N GLN A 551 -21.83 10.92 7.93
CA GLN A 551 -21.89 11.65 9.19
C GLN A 551 -21.60 13.15 8.95
N GLU A 552 -22.21 14.06 9.73
CA GLU A 552 -21.81 15.47 9.67
C GLU A 552 -20.40 15.60 10.24
N GLY A 553 -19.49 16.19 9.48
CA GLY A 553 -18.10 16.44 9.83
C GLY A 553 -17.51 17.48 8.88
N GLU A 554 -16.35 18.05 9.21
CA GLU A 554 -15.65 19.05 8.40
C GLU A 554 -14.14 18.99 8.62
N VAL A 555 -13.36 19.03 7.54
CA VAL A 555 -11.92 19.32 7.65
C VAL A 555 -11.71 20.82 7.71
N GLN A 556 -10.96 21.27 8.71
CA GLN A 556 -10.59 22.67 8.89
C GLN A 556 -9.08 22.84 8.75
N VAL A 557 -8.68 23.97 8.17
CA VAL A 557 -7.27 24.33 7.99
C VAL A 557 -7.00 25.73 8.53
N ARG A 558 -5.86 25.89 9.20
CA ARG A 558 -5.39 27.14 9.80
C ARG A 558 -3.95 27.42 9.36
N VAL A 559 -3.57 28.69 9.27
CA VAL A 559 -2.18 29.12 8.99
C VAL A 559 -1.71 29.97 10.17
N GLY A 560 -0.62 29.56 10.81
CA GLY A 560 -0.06 30.21 11.99
C GLY A 560 -1.12 30.45 13.07
N SER A 561 -1.15 31.67 13.61
CA SER A 561 -2.13 32.10 14.61
C SER A 561 -3.51 32.51 14.02
N GLY A 562 -3.74 32.36 12.70
CA GLY A 562 -4.96 32.81 12.01
C GLY A 562 -6.23 32.03 12.36
N GLU A 563 -7.37 32.33 11.72
CA GLU A 563 -8.63 31.60 11.97
C GLU A 563 -8.71 30.26 11.22
N TRP A 564 -9.35 29.26 11.82
CA TRP A 564 -9.69 27.99 11.18
C TRP A 564 -10.69 28.18 10.03
N LYS A 565 -10.44 27.55 8.89
CA LYS A 565 -11.26 27.63 7.70
C LYS A 565 -11.68 26.25 7.20
N GLY A 566 -12.98 26.09 6.93
CA GLY A 566 -13.54 24.89 6.33
C GLY A 566 -13.00 24.58 4.93
N ALA A 567 -12.60 23.33 4.72
CA ALA A 567 -12.23 22.77 3.44
C ALA A 567 -13.45 22.29 2.66
N ALA A 568 -13.30 22.15 1.33
CA ALA A 568 -14.26 21.47 0.49
C ALA A 568 -13.93 19.97 0.47
N ASP A 569 -14.93 19.14 0.74
CA ASP A 569 -14.88 17.68 0.59
C ASP A 569 -14.83 17.31 -0.90
N ILE A 570 -13.69 16.76 -1.34
CA ILE A 570 -13.44 16.28 -2.70
C ILE A 570 -13.90 14.81 -2.84
N GLY A 571 -13.79 14.02 -1.76
CA GLY A 571 -14.30 12.64 -1.70
C GLY A 571 -15.84 12.58 -1.81
N GLY A 572 -16.52 13.63 -1.34
CA GLY A 572 -17.96 13.83 -1.46
C GLY A 572 -18.78 13.03 -0.44
N ASN A 573 -20.08 13.35 -0.30
CA ASN A 573 -20.99 12.73 0.68
C ASN A 573 -20.54 12.82 2.16
N ASN A 574 -19.77 13.85 2.55
CA ASN A 574 -19.17 14.00 3.88
C ASN A 574 -18.24 12.83 4.25
N ASP A 575 -17.55 12.25 3.26
CA ASP A 575 -16.52 11.22 3.49
C ASP A 575 -15.20 11.85 3.93
N TRP A 576 -14.93 13.09 3.50
CA TRP A 576 -13.72 13.86 3.82
C TRP A 576 -12.40 13.16 3.45
N SER A 577 -12.46 12.01 2.79
CA SER A 577 -11.33 11.17 2.43
C SER A 577 -10.28 11.91 1.60
N GLU A 578 -10.75 12.83 0.76
CA GLU A 578 -9.96 13.85 0.10
C GLU A 578 -10.60 15.22 0.33
N TRP A 579 -9.80 16.23 0.63
CA TRP A 579 -10.29 17.57 0.92
C TRP A 579 -9.37 18.65 0.33
N ARG A 580 -9.93 19.84 0.11
CA ARG A 580 -9.17 20.99 -0.41
C ARG A 580 -9.68 22.31 0.13
N VAL A 581 -8.78 23.21 0.52
CA VAL A 581 -9.10 24.56 0.95
C VAL A 581 -8.27 25.59 0.18
N LYS A 582 -8.83 26.78 -0.02
CA LYS A 582 -8.07 27.94 -0.50
C LYS A 582 -7.62 28.77 0.70
N LEU A 583 -6.33 29.05 0.84
CA LEU A 583 -5.82 29.86 1.95
C LEU A 583 -6.35 31.31 1.90
N LEU A 584 -6.49 31.94 3.06
CA LEU A 584 -6.84 33.36 3.17
C LEU A 584 -5.63 34.23 2.79
N PRO A 585 -5.85 35.49 2.39
CA PRO A 585 -4.74 36.38 2.10
C PRO A 585 -3.93 36.67 3.37
N HIS A 586 -2.62 36.44 3.33
CA HIS A 586 -1.68 36.84 4.37
C HIS A 586 -0.99 38.16 4.02
N GLU A 587 -0.68 38.99 5.03
CA GLU A 587 -0.04 40.31 4.87
C GLU A 587 1.49 40.27 5.10
N GLU A 588 2.02 39.24 5.77
CA GLU A 588 3.45 39.11 6.11
C GLU A 588 4.04 37.83 5.49
N ALA A 589 5.13 37.97 4.75
CA ALA A 589 5.96 36.85 4.27
C ALA A 589 6.93 36.38 5.37
N GLY A 590 7.11 35.07 5.51
CA GLY A 590 7.97 34.49 6.55
C GLY A 590 7.70 33.00 6.79
N ASN A 591 8.43 32.41 7.73
CA ASN A 591 8.20 31.03 8.18
C ASN A 591 6.89 30.96 8.96
N SER A 592 6.05 29.98 8.65
CA SER A 592 4.79 29.73 9.33
C SER A 592 4.47 28.25 9.33
N THR A 593 3.41 27.85 10.04
CA THR A 593 2.94 26.46 10.09
C THR A 593 1.49 26.41 9.62
N ILE A 594 1.17 25.46 8.75
CA ILE A 594 -0.21 25.16 8.36
C ILE A 594 -0.68 23.96 9.17
N TYR A 595 -1.88 24.05 9.73
CA TYR A 595 -2.54 23.00 10.51
C TYR A 595 -3.78 22.51 9.78
N ALA A 596 -4.04 21.21 9.82
CA ALA A 596 -5.30 20.62 9.38
C ALA A 596 -5.84 19.67 10.45
N ARG A 597 -7.18 19.68 10.63
CA ARG A 597 -7.89 18.74 11.52
C ARG A 597 -9.22 18.33 10.91
N LEU A 598 -9.62 17.08 11.12
CA LEU A 598 -10.95 16.58 10.79
C LEU A 598 -11.80 16.60 12.06
N ILE A 599 -12.92 17.33 12.04
CA ILE A 599 -13.86 17.42 13.16
C ILE A 599 -15.13 16.66 12.79
N ILE A 600 -15.50 15.67 13.61
CA ILE A 600 -16.76 14.93 13.48
C ILE A 600 -17.78 15.44 14.52
N SER A 601 -17.31 15.74 15.74
CA SER A 601 -18.09 16.39 16.80
C SER A 601 -17.14 17.10 17.78
N GLU A 602 -17.67 17.91 18.70
CA GLU A 602 -16.84 18.60 19.72
C GLU A 602 -15.97 17.64 20.55
N ASP A 603 -16.42 16.38 20.71
CA ASP A 603 -15.72 15.33 21.48
C ASP A 603 -15.01 14.27 20.60
N SER A 604 -14.92 14.47 19.26
CA SER A 604 -14.28 13.49 18.34
C SER A 604 -13.64 14.23 17.17
N ILE A 605 -12.33 14.42 17.28
CA ILE A 605 -11.47 15.16 16.35
C ILE A 605 -10.28 14.27 15.99
N SER A 606 -9.79 14.36 14.75
CA SER A 606 -8.55 13.68 14.37
C SER A 606 -7.33 14.29 15.06
N PRO A 607 -6.20 13.54 15.16
CA PRO A 607 -4.90 14.17 15.33
C PRO A 607 -4.72 15.30 14.31
N VAL A 608 -4.08 16.40 14.72
CA VAL A 608 -3.81 17.54 13.86
C VAL A 608 -2.58 17.23 13.01
N ASP A 609 -2.67 17.38 11.69
CA ASP A 609 -1.48 17.40 10.84
C ASP A 609 -0.94 18.82 10.76
N ALA A 610 0.37 18.98 11.00
CA ALA A 610 1.05 20.26 11.02
C ALA A 610 2.25 20.24 10.06
N LYS A 611 2.35 21.24 9.18
CA LYS A 611 3.44 21.37 8.19
C LYS A 611 4.08 22.75 8.24
N ARG A 612 5.40 22.82 8.39
CA ARG A 612 6.17 24.07 8.32
C ARG A 612 6.23 24.54 6.86
N VAL A 613 6.05 25.83 6.61
CA VAL A 613 6.03 26.43 5.26
C VAL A 613 6.67 27.81 5.24
N VAL A 614 7.08 28.25 4.06
CA VAL A 614 7.56 29.63 3.83
C VAL A 614 6.48 30.41 3.06
N LEU A 615 5.83 31.37 3.71
CA LEU A 615 4.80 32.20 3.08
C LEU A 615 5.44 33.30 2.22
N ALA A 616 4.99 33.44 0.97
CA ALA A 616 5.49 34.45 0.03
C ALA A 616 4.40 35.44 -0.42
N ASP A 617 4.74 36.73 -0.51
CA ASP A 617 3.81 37.83 -0.84
C ASP A 617 3.28 37.83 -2.29
N LYS A 618 3.86 37.02 -3.18
CA LYS A 618 3.40 36.93 -4.57
C LYS A 618 2.04 36.24 -4.62
N VAL A 619 1.09 36.82 -5.35
CA VAL A 619 -0.18 36.17 -5.71
C VAL A 619 0.11 35.00 -6.65
N ALA A 620 -0.38 33.81 -6.31
CA ALA A 620 -0.20 32.61 -7.12
C ALA A 620 -0.74 32.86 -8.55
N SER A 621 0.12 32.73 -9.57
CA SER A 621 -0.35 32.48 -10.93
C SER A 621 -1.06 31.12 -10.93
N ASN A 622 -2.17 30.97 -11.66
CA ASN A 622 -2.94 29.72 -11.81
C ASN A 622 -2.07 28.53 -12.30
N THR A 623 -1.29 27.96 -11.40
CA THR A 623 -0.39 26.81 -11.57
C THR A 623 -0.25 26.18 -10.19
N GLY A 624 -1.33 25.54 -9.72
CA GLY A 624 -1.33 24.73 -8.51
C GLY A 624 -1.48 23.26 -8.87
N GLY A 625 -0.62 22.41 -8.31
CA GLY A 625 -0.78 20.94 -8.30
C GLY A 625 0.17 20.14 -9.21
N SER A 626 1.49 20.34 -9.16
CA SER A 626 2.42 19.47 -9.90
C SER A 626 3.74 19.09 -9.24
N ASP A 627 4.09 19.57 -8.04
CA ASP A 627 5.45 19.37 -7.52
C ASP A 627 5.65 18.15 -6.59
N ASP A 628 4.60 17.42 -6.19
CA ASP A 628 4.72 16.10 -5.54
C ASP A 628 4.58 14.91 -6.50
N LEU A 629 4.09 15.16 -7.71
CA LEU A 629 3.96 14.12 -8.72
C LEU A 629 5.20 14.08 -9.58
N ILE A 630 5.76 12.89 -9.78
CA ILE A 630 6.96 12.72 -10.59
C ILE A 630 6.61 13.14 -12.03
N SER A 631 7.05 14.32 -12.45
CA SER A 631 6.91 14.77 -13.83
C SER A 631 8.10 14.29 -14.64
N ILE A 632 7.92 13.13 -15.28
CA ILE A 632 8.87 12.62 -16.24
C ILE A 632 8.57 13.27 -17.60
N GLY A 633 9.46 14.16 -18.03
CA GLY A 633 9.33 14.83 -19.31
C GLY A 633 9.14 13.86 -20.49
N SER A 634 8.75 14.40 -21.65
CA SER A 634 8.38 13.62 -22.85
C SER A 634 9.43 12.62 -23.38
N TYR A 635 10.66 12.65 -22.85
CA TYR A 635 11.73 11.71 -23.18
C TYR A 635 11.39 10.25 -22.86
N VAL A 636 10.57 9.97 -21.83
CA VAL A 636 10.10 8.60 -21.51
C VAL A 636 9.33 7.99 -22.68
N PHE A 637 8.70 8.80 -23.52
CA PHE A 637 8.07 8.34 -24.74
C PHE A 637 9.01 8.42 -25.96
N PHE A 638 9.67 9.56 -26.19
CA PHE A 638 10.39 9.78 -27.45
C PHE A 638 11.60 8.85 -27.64
N PHE A 639 12.29 8.48 -26.55
CA PHE A 639 13.41 7.54 -26.62
C PHE A 639 12.97 6.13 -27.09
N PRO A 640 12.03 5.43 -26.41
CA PRO A 640 11.54 4.15 -26.89
C PRO A 640 10.80 4.26 -28.23
N PHE A 641 10.15 5.39 -28.52
CA PHE A 641 9.50 5.62 -29.82
C PHE A 641 10.51 5.62 -30.98
N LEU A 642 11.64 6.30 -30.86
CA LEU A 642 12.68 6.29 -31.89
C LEU A 642 13.30 4.90 -32.07
N ILE A 643 13.46 4.14 -31.00
CA ILE A 643 13.89 2.73 -31.06
C ILE A 643 12.86 1.89 -31.83
N ALA A 644 11.57 2.02 -31.50
CA ALA A 644 10.50 1.28 -32.17
C ALA A 644 10.39 1.64 -33.65
N VAL A 645 10.54 2.92 -34.02
CA VAL A 645 10.60 3.35 -35.43
C VAL A 645 11.83 2.78 -36.13
N GLY A 646 12.98 2.72 -35.46
CA GLY A 646 14.19 2.08 -35.96
C GLY A 646 14.00 0.58 -36.21
N ILE A 647 13.37 -0.13 -35.28
CA ILE A 647 13.01 -1.56 -35.41
C ILE A 647 12.03 -1.75 -36.57
N LEU A 648 11.01 -0.91 -36.69
CA LEU A 648 10.04 -0.96 -37.78
C LEU A 648 10.71 -0.73 -39.14
N ALA A 649 11.60 0.25 -39.23
CA ALA A 649 12.36 0.53 -40.45
C ALA A 649 13.30 -0.64 -40.81
N TYR A 650 13.98 -1.21 -39.81
CA TYR A 650 14.79 -2.41 -39.98
C TYR A 650 13.96 -3.57 -40.54
N ALA A 651 12.82 -3.89 -39.89
CA ALA A 651 11.92 -4.95 -40.32
C ALA A 651 11.38 -4.72 -41.74
N ALA A 652 10.97 -3.49 -42.05
CA ALA A 652 10.47 -3.14 -43.38
C ALA A 652 11.52 -3.32 -44.49
N ILE A 653 12.79 -3.06 -44.20
CA ILE A 653 13.92 -3.23 -45.13
C ILE A 653 14.27 -4.71 -45.28
N THR A 654 14.48 -5.43 -44.16
CA THR A 654 14.91 -6.83 -44.18
C THR A 654 13.88 -7.74 -44.81
N GLU A 655 12.60 -7.50 -44.55
CA GLU A 655 11.50 -8.30 -45.10
C GLU A 655 10.97 -7.78 -46.44
N ARG A 656 11.64 -6.77 -47.01
CA ARG A 656 11.30 -6.19 -48.33
C ARG A 656 9.83 -5.83 -48.44
N TRP A 657 9.30 -5.10 -47.45
CA TRP A 657 7.88 -4.72 -47.43
C TRP A 657 7.45 -4.01 -48.71
N VAL A 658 8.33 -3.24 -49.35
CA VAL A 658 8.07 -2.60 -50.64
C VAL A 658 7.65 -3.62 -51.72
N ASP A 659 8.29 -4.79 -51.77
CA ASP A 659 7.96 -5.85 -52.72
C ASP A 659 6.68 -6.60 -52.33
N LYS A 660 6.46 -6.82 -51.02
CA LYS A 660 5.22 -7.40 -50.47
C LYS A 660 4.01 -6.50 -50.76
N LEU A 661 4.15 -5.19 -50.58
CA LEU A 661 3.11 -4.19 -50.80
C LEU A 661 2.83 -3.93 -52.30
N ALA A 662 3.81 -4.20 -53.18
CA ALA A 662 3.68 -4.03 -54.62
C ALA A 662 2.98 -5.21 -55.32
N LYS A 663 3.02 -6.42 -54.75
CA LYS A 663 2.34 -7.61 -55.29
C LYS A 663 1.02 -7.87 -54.53
N PRO A 664 -0.16 -7.60 -55.11
CA PRO A 664 -1.42 -7.98 -54.47
C PRO A 664 -1.47 -9.51 -54.33
N ARG A 665 -1.74 -10.04 -53.12
CA ARG A 665 -2.06 -11.46 -52.91
C ARG A 665 -3.23 -11.82 -53.83
N SER A 666 -3.00 -12.68 -54.84
CA SER A 666 -4.06 -13.11 -55.74
C SER A 666 -4.88 -14.18 -55.06
N PHE A 667 -6.12 -13.87 -54.66
CA PHE A 667 -7.11 -14.90 -54.37
C PHE A 667 -8.46 -14.56 -54.99
N SER A 668 -8.88 -15.47 -55.86
CA SER A 668 -10.21 -15.72 -56.45
C SER A 668 -11.18 -14.53 -56.55
N ASP A 669 -11.34 -14.03 -57.78
CA ASP A 669 -12.52 -13.33 -58.27
C ASP A 669 -13.81 -14.15 -58.06
N LYS A 670 -14.37 -14.18 -56.85
CA LYS A 670 -15.78 -14.51 -56.62
C LYS A 670 -16.46 -13.28 -56.06
N GLU A 671 -17.47 -12.84 -56.81
CA GLU A 671 -18.21 -11.58 -56.70
C GLU A 671 -18.34 -11.00 -55.27
N GLY A 672 -17.34 -10.22 -54.87
CA GLY A 672 -17.41 -9.40 -53.67
C GLY A 672 -18.42 -8.26 -53.86
N PHE A 673 -19.17 -7.97 -52.80
CA PHE A 673 -20.19 -6.93 -52.71
C PHE A 673 -19.72 -5.58 -53.31
N ASN A 674 -20.14 -5.28 -54.55
CA ASN A 674 -19.64 -4.15 -55.32
C ASN A 674 -20.53 -2.90 -55.11
N ILE A 675 -20.11 -2.04 -54.17
CA ILE A 675 -20.81 -0.81 -53.75
C ILE A 675 -21.03 0.18 -54.91
N LYS A 676 -20.26 0.10 -56.00
CA LYS A 676 -20.35 1.02 -57.16
C LYS A 676 -21.64 0.87 -58.00
N LYS A 677 -22.55 -0.05 -57.66
CA LYS A 677 -23.82 -0.25 -58.38
C LYS A 677 -25.06 0.37 -57.74
N TYR A 678 -24.95 1.07 -56.61
CA TYR A 678 -26.13 1.58 -55.89
C TYR A 678 -26.39 3.07 -56.09
N ASP A 679 -27.45 3.37 -56.84
CA ASP A 679 -28.09 4.68 -56.92
C ASP A 679 -29.01 4.87 -55.69
N PRO A 680 -28.75 5.86 -54.81
CA PRO A 680 -29.50 6.08 -53.57
C PRO A 680 -30.97 6.48 -53.77
N ARG A 681 -31.45 6.66 -55.01
CA ARG A 681 -32.87 6.97 -55.33
C ARG A 681 -33.80 5.74 -55.33
N ARG A 682 -33.32 4.55 -54.98
CA ARG A 682 -34.07 3.27 -55.07
C ARG A 682 -34.41 2.61 -53.71
N ILE A 683 -34.59 3.39 -52.65
CA ILE A 683 -34.87 2.92 -51.27
C ILE A 683 -36.00 1.85 -51.18
N PRO A 684 -37.14 1.94 -51.92
CA PRO A 684 -38.16 0.89 -51.88
C PRO A 684 -37.73 -0.44 -52.53
N GLN A 685 -36.82 -0.40 -53.51
CA GLN A 685 -36.26 -1.59 -54.16
C GLN A 685 -35.21 -2.27 -53.28
N VAL A 686 -34.46 -1.48 -52.49
CA VAL A 686 -33.50 -1.99 -51.50
C VAL A 686 -34.21 -2.79 -50.41
N MET A 687 -35.34 -2.29 -49.87
CA MET A 687 -36.11 -3.02 -48.85
C MET A 687 -36.70 -4.34 -49.37
N ARG A 688 -37.17 -4.37 -50.64
CA ARG A 688 -37.61 -5.62 -51.27
C ARG A 688 -36.46 -6.58 -51.55
N TYR A 689 -35.29 -6.07 -51.90
CA TYR A 689 -34.07 -6.88 -52.07
C TYR A 689 -33.62 -7.50 -50.75
N ILE A 690 -33.54 -6.71 -49.67
CA ILE A 690 -33.20 -7.20 -48.33
C ILE A 690 -34.18 -8.27 -47.86
N SER A 691 -35.49 -8.04 -48.03
CA SER A 691 -36.52 -9.03 -47.68
C SER A 691 -36.40 -10.31 -48.51
N LYS A 692 -36.06 -10.19 -49.80
CA LYS A 692 -35.84 -11.35 -50.68
C LYS A 692 -34.60 -12.15 -50.28
N GLU A 693 -33.48 -11.47 -50.03
CA GLU A 693 -32.23 -12.12 -49.61
C GLU A 693 -32.33 -12.72 -48.20
N TRP A 694 -33.06 -12.08 -47.27
CA TRP A 694 -33.30 -12.63 -45.93
C TRP A 694 -34.11 -13.94 -45.96
N ASN A 695 -35.08 -14.03 -46.86
CA ASN A 695 -35.94 -15.22 -47.02
C ASN A 695 -35.29 -16.33 -47.88
N ASN A 696 -34.07 -16.12 -48.38
CA ASN A 696 -33.38 -17.06 -49.26
C ASN A 696 -32.63 -18.14 -48.47
N GLY A 697 -33.34 -19.10 -47.88
CA GLY A 697 -32.77 -20.16 -47.02
C GLY A 697 -33.31 -20.13 -45.59
N ALA A 698 -33.47 -21.30 -44.98
CA ALA A 698 -34.16 -21.44 -43.69
C ALA A 698 -33.20 -21.35 -42.49
N SER A 699 -31.90 -21.53 -42.69
CA SER A 699 -30.86 -21.61 -41.65
C SER A 699 -29.65 -20.69 -41.90
N LEU A 700 -28.79 -20.49 -40.89
CA LEU A 700 -27.57 -19.67 -41.00
C LEU A 700 -26.50 -20.31 -41.91
N ILE A 701 -26.44 -21.63 -42.01
CA ILE A 701 -25.46 -22.30 -42.87
C ILE A 701 -25.79 -22.05 -44.36
N GLU A 702 -27.07 -22.09 -44.70
CA GLU A 702 -27.53 -21.97 -46.09
C GLU A 702 -27.40 -20.55 -46.67
N ASN A 703 -27.48 -19.51 -45.84
CA ASN A 703 -27.58 -18.13 -46.31
C ASN A 703 -26.53 -17.21 -45.68
N GLN A 704 -25.58 -16.75 -46.51
CA GLN A 704 -24.53 -15.82 -46.14
C GLN A 704 -25.04 -14.48 -45.61
N PHE A 705 -26.06 -13.89 -46.25
CA PHE A 705 -26.62 -12.61 -45.85
C PHE A 705 -27.31 -12.71 -44.47
N ARG A 706 -28.12 -13.75 -44.29
CA ARG A 706 -28.81 -14.01 -43.02
C ARG A 706 -27.81 -14.27 -41.90
N ARG A 707 -26.79 -15.10 -42.15
CA ARG A 707 -25.68 -15.35 -41.23
C ARG A 707 -24.99 -14.08 -40.78
N LEU A 708 -24.52 -13.28 -41.73
CA LEU A 708 -23.75 -12.08 -41.43
C LEU A 708 -24.57 -11.02 -40.68
N VAL A 709 -25.79 -10.75 -41.13
CA VAL A 709 -26.68 -9.79 -40.49
C VAL A 709 -27.05 -10.25 -39.07
N SER A 710 -27.31 -11.54 -38.87
CA SER A 710 -27.61 -12.06 -37.55
C SER A 710 -26.45 -11.92 -36.58
N LEU A 711 -25.22 -12.25 -36.99
CA LEU A 711 -24.02 -12.07 -36.17
C LEU A 711 -23.82 -10.58 -35.80
N CYS A 712 -24.01 -9.67 -36.75
CA CYS A 712 -23.90 -8.23 -36.50
C CYS A 712 -24.94 -7.73 -35.48
N VAL A 713 -26.21 -8.13 -35.61
CA VAL A 713 -27.27 -7.73 -34.67
C VAL A 713 -27.03 -8.29 -33.27
N LEU A 714 -26.48 -9.49 -33.14
CA LEU A 714 -26.13 -10.04 -31.82
C LEU A 714 -24.97 -9.26 -31.17
N TYR A 715 -24.00 -8.79 -31.95
CA TYR A 715 -22.94 -7.88 -31.48
C TYR A 715 -23.47 -6.49 -31.11
N LEU A 716 -24.51 -6.00 -31.80
CA LEU A 716 -25.22 -4.76 -31.41
C LEU A 716 -25.75 -4.86 -29.97
N ALA A 717 -26.27 -6.03 -29.59
CA ALA A 717 -26.86 -6.28 -28.27
C ALA A 717 -25.85 -6.05 -27.14
N GLN A 718 -24.60 -6.44 -27.35
CA GLN A 718 -23.52 -6.25 -26.38
C GLN A 718 -23.04 -4.80 -26.31
N GLY A 719 -23.03 -4.12 -27.47
CA GLY A 719 -22.57 -2.74 -27.58
C GLY A 719 -23.43 -1.74 -26.81
N LEU A 720 -24.74 -1.99 -26.72
CA LEU A 720 -25.69 -1.05 -26.11
C LEU A 720 -25.46 -0.87 -24.60
N PRO A 721 -25.38 -1.93 -23.77
CA PRO A 721 -24.96 -1.79 -22.38
C PRO A 721 -23.53 -1.27 -22.25
N ALA A 722 -22.60 -1.71 -23.12
CA ALA A 722 -21.21 -1.26 -23.06
C ALA A 722 -21.06 0.27 -23.27
N GLY A 723 -21.79 0.86 -24.21
CA GLY A 723 -21.76 2.31 -24.42
C GLY A 723 -22.32 3.07 -23.21
N PHE A 724 -23.35 2.52 -22.57
CA PHE A 724 -23.88 3.09 -21.35
C PHE A 724 -22.87 3.02 -20.21
N THR A 725 -22.27 1.85 -19.94
CA THR A 725 -21.36 1.67 -18.81
C THR A 725 -20.06 2.45 -19.00
N TYR A 726 -19.43 2.38 -20.19
CA TYR A 726 -18.11 2.96 -20.42
C TYR A 726 -18.12 4.44 -20.82
N VAL A 727 -19.28 5.00 -21.20
CA VAL A 727 -19.37 6.41 -21.60
C VAL A 727 -20.39 7.16 -20.75
N ALA A 728 -21.67 6.82 -20.85
CA ALA A 728 -22.73 7.62 -20.24
C ALA A 728 -22.70 7.60 -18.71
N PHE A 729 -22.47 6.42 -18.12
CA PHE A 729 -22.46 6.22 -16.68
C PHE A 729 -21.18 6.78 -16.05
N VAL A 730 -20.02 6.59 -16.67
CA VAL A 730 -18.77 7.17 -16.17
C VAL A 730 -18.74 8.69 -16.31
N ALA A 731 -19.22 9.25 -17.42
CA ALA A 731 -19.37 10.69 -17.53
C ALA A 731 -20.34 11.26 -16.47
N TYR A 732 -21.37 10.50 -16.10
CA TYR A 732 -22.26 10.88 -14.99
C TYR A 732 -21.52 10.85 -13.65
N LEU A 733 -20.74 9.82 -13.35
CA LEU A 733 -19.96 9.73 -12.11
C LEU A 733 -18.92 10.85 -12.00
N SER A 734 -18.13 11.08 -13.05
CA SER A 734 -17.11 12.14 -13.10
C SER A 734 -17.72 13.55 -12.95
N ASP A 735 -18.85 13.83 -13.61
CA ASP A 735 -19.58 15.13 -13.47
C ASP A 735 -20.20 15.31 -12.07
N ASN A 736 -20.34 14.24 -11.28
CA ASN A 736 -20.81 14.27 -9.89
C ASN A 736 -19.65 14.12 -8.88
N GLY A 737 -18.40 14.35 -9.29
CA GLY A 737 -17.24 14.41 -8.39
C GLY A 737 -16.61 13.07 -8.04
N THR A 738 -16.97 11.96 -8.71
CA THR A 738 -16.31 10.67 -8.46
C THR A 738 -14.84 10.69 -8.93
N PRO A 739 -13.86 10.34 -8.07
CA PRO A 739 -12.44 10.35 -8.43
C PRO A 739 -12.09 9.40 -9.60
N PRO A 740 -11.05 9.69 -10.40
CA PRO A 740 -10.63 8.83 -11.51
C PRO A 740 -10.17 7.44 -11.07
N ALA A 741 -9.65 7.29 -9.85
CA ALA A 741 -9.24 6.01 -9.28
C ALA A 741 -10.44 5.06 -9.09
N ASP A 742 -11.56 5.56 -8.59
CA ASP A 742 -12.79 4.78 -8.42
C ASP A 742 -13.42 4.39 -9.75
N ILE A 743 -13.37 5.30 -10.73
CA ILE A 743 -13.76 5.01 -12.11
C ILE A 743 -12.89 3.88 -12.69
N ALA A 744 -11.59 3.84 -12.36
CA ALA A 744 -10.70 2.76 -12.76
C ALA A 744 -11.11 1.42 -12.12
N ILE A 745 -11.44 1.40 -10.83
CA ILE A 745 -11.93 0.20 -10.14
C ILE A 745 -13.25 -0.29 -10.77
N LEU A 746 -14.15 0.62 -11.11
CA LEU A 746 -15.38 0.31 -11.85
C LEU A 746 -15.06 -0.34 -13.20
N PHE A 747 -14.14 0.21 -14.00
CA PHE A 747 -13.72 -0.38 -15.27
C PHE A 747 -13.07 -1.75 -15.10
N ALA A 748 -12.17 -1.91 -14.12
CA ALA A 748 -11.56 -3.20 -13.81
C ALA A 748 -12.62 -4.25 -13.48
N THR A 749 -13.59 -3.88 -12.63
CA THR A 749 -14.66 -4.78 -12.19
C THR A 749 -15.61 -5.16 -13.32
N ILE A 750 -15.99 -4.20 -14.18
CA ILE A 750 -16.84 -4.45 -15.34
C ILE A 750 -16.11 -5.31 -16.40
N ALA A 751 -14.80 -5.13 -16.56
CA ALA A 751 -13.98 -5.89 -17.49
C ALA A 751 -13.66 -7.31 -16.99
N LEU A 752 -13.62 -7.54 -15.68
CA LEU A 752 -13.21 -8.81 -15.08
C LEU A 752 -13.97 -10.06 -15.59
N PRO A 753 -15.30 -10.06 -15.77
CA PRO A 753 -16.02 -11.19 -16.39
C PRO A 753 -15.50 -11.57 -17.78
N TRP A 754 -15.04 -10.58 -18.56
CA TRP A 754 -14.52 -10.79 -19.91
C TRP A 754 -13.14 -11.43 -19.91
N THR A 755 -12.39 -11.34 -18.81
CA THR A 755 -11.13 -12.05 -18.59
C THR A 755 -11.34 -13.54 -18.39
N PHE A 756 -12.43 -13.95 -17.73
CA PHE A 756 -12.73 -15.36 -17.49
C PHE A 756 -13.55 -16.00 -18.61
N LYS A 757 -13.72 -15.33 -19.75
CA LYS A 757 -14.55 -15.84 -20.84
C LYS A 757 -14.02 -17.15 -21.45
N PHE A 758 -12.73 -17.45 -21.30
CA PHE A 758 -12.16 -18.76 -21.65
C PHE A 758 -12.82 -19.95 -20.93
N VAL A 759 -13.43 -19.71 -19.75
CA VAL A 759 -14.19 -20.74 -18.99
C VAL A 759 -15.48 -21.12 -19.71
N TRP A 760 -16.14 -20.17 -20.39
CA TRP A 760 -17.41 -20.43 -21.06
C TRP A 760 -17.27 -21.37 -22.26
N GLY A 761 -16.14 -21.33 -22.97
CA GLY A 761 -15.90 -22.19 -24.14
C GLY A 761 -16.12 -23.67 -23.84
N PRO A 762 -15.36 -24.27 -22.90
CA PRO A 762 -15.57 -25.65 -22.46
C PRO A 762 -16.99 -25.93 -21.94
N VAL A 763 -17.61 -25.01 -21.20
CA VAL A 763 -18.96 -25.20 -20.64
C VAL A 763 -20.01 -25.32 -21.75
N ILE A 764 -19.99 -24.42 -22.73
CA ILE A 764 -20.91 -24.43 -23.87
C ILE A 764 -20.69 -25.68 -24.73
N ASP A 765 -19.44 -26.15 -24.85
CA ASP A 765 -19.11 -27.35 -25.63
C ASP A 765 -19.48 -28.66 -24.93
N LEU A 766 -19.51 -28.71 -23.59
CA LEU A 766 -19.91 -29.89 -22.82
C LEU A 766 -21.43 -30.06 -22.74
N LEU A 767 -22.17 -28.95 -22.63
CA LEU A 767 -23.61 -28.94 -22.39
C LEU A 767 -24.36 -28.54 -23.67
N VAL A 768 -24.58 -29.53 -24.54
CA VAL A 768 -25.25 -29.34 -25.84
C VAL A 768 -26.65 -29.94 -25.82
N ILE A 769 -27.63 -29.20 -26.35
CA ILE A 769 -28.99 -29.69 -26.61
C ILE A 769 -29.19 -29.72 -28.13
N PRO A 770 -28.84 -30.82 -28.82
CA PRO A 770 -28.74 -30.85 -30.29
C PRO A 770 -30.05 -30.48 -31.00
N GLU A 771 -31.20 -30.73 -30.36
CA GLU A 771 -32.52 -30.45 -30.92
C GLU A 771 -32.79 -28.97 -31.17
N PHE A 772 -32.24 -28.05 -30.36
CA PHE A 772 -32.52 -26.62 -30.41
C PHE A 772 -31.37 -25.76 -30.98
N GLY A 773 -30.33 -26.41 -31.50
CA GLY A 773 -29.07 -25.77 -31.89
C GLY A 773 -28.02 -25.86 -30.80
N ARG A 774 -26.74 -25.85 -31.19
CA ARG A 774 -25.62 -26.01 -30.26
C ARG A 774 -25.33 -24.73 -29.47
N ARG A 775 -25.58 -23.55 -30.05
CA ARG A 775 -25.17 -22.24 -29.51
C ARG A 775 -26.36 -21.36 -29.11
N ARG A 776 -27.49 -21.47 -29.82
CA ARG A 776 -28.70 -20.66 -29.67
C ARG A 776 -29.29 -20.68 -28.25
N PRO A 777 -29.44 -21.83 -27.55
CA PRO A 777 -29.96 -21.82 -26.18
C PRO A 777 -29.09 -20.98 -25.23
N TRP A 778 -27.77 -21.02 -25.39
CA TRP A 778 -26.83 -20.24 -24.60
C TRP A 778 -26.93 -18.74 -24.87
N ILE A 779 -27.11 -18.34 -26.13
CA ILE A 779 -27.36 -16.94 -26.51
C ILE A 779 -28.64 -16.40 -25.86
N LEU A 780 -29.74 -17.18 -25.88
CA LEU A 780 -31.02 -16.78 -25.26
C LEU A 780 -30.92 -16.71 -23.73
N PHE A 781 -30.22 -17.65 -23.10
CA PHE A 781 -29.96 -17.63 -21.66
C PHE A 781 -29.16 -16.40 -21.25
N ALA A 782 -28.08 -16.10 -21.97
CA ALA A 782 -27.25 -14.92 -21.73
C ALA A 782 -28.05 -13.62 -21.90
N GLN A 783 -28.84 -13.47 -22.97
CA GLN A 783 -29.67 -12.27 -23.18
C GLN A 783 -30.74 -12.09 -22.09
N SER A 784 -31.34 -13.18 -21.64
CA SER A 784 -32.30 -13.15 -20.53
C SER A 784 -31.63 -12.67 -19.24
N GLY A 785 -30.43 -13.17 -18.93
CA GLY A 785 -29.63 -12.73 -17.79
C GLY A 785 -29.22 -11.27 -17.87
N MET A 786 -28.83 -10.77 -19.05
CA MET A 786 -28.55 -9.35 -19.28
C MET A 786 -29.76 -8.45 -19.06
N VAL A 787 -30.95 -8.87 -19.49
CA VAL A 787 -32.21 -8.14 -19.27
C VAL A 787 -32.55 -8.09 -17.78
N ILE A 788 -32.48 -9.23 -17.08
CA ILE A 788 -32.79 -9.31 -15.65
C ILE A 788 -31.81 -8.47 -14.82
N SER A 789 -30.51 -8.59 -15.07
CA SER A 789 -29.48 -7.83 -14.36
C SER A 789 -29.62 -6.31 -14.54
N LEU A 790 -29.90 -5.80 -15.75
CA LEU A 790 -30.18 -4.37 -15.93
C LEU A 790 -31.48 -3.93 -15.24
N ALA A 791 -32.52 -4.77 -15.27
CA ALA A 791 -33.77 -4.48 -14.57
C ALA A 791 -33.56 -4.38 -13.05
N THR A 792 -32.64 -5.16 -12.47
CA THR A 792 -32.34 -5.08 -11.03
C THR A 792 -31.75 -3.74 -10.61
N ILE A 793 -30.99 -3.06 -11.48
CA ILE A 793 -30.40 -1.74 -11.19
C ILE A 793 -31.49 -0.68 -10.99
N LEU A 794 -32.66 -0.81 -11.63
CA LEU A 794 -33.77 0.14 -11.47
C LEU A 794 -34.34 0.19 -10.05
N PHE A 795 -34.16 -0.88 -9.27
CA PHE A 795 -34.64 -0.97 -7.89
C PHE A 795 -33.66 -0.36 -6.88
N VAL A 796 -32.48 0.10 -7.31
CA VAL A 796 -31.52 0.80 -6.44
C VAL A 796 -32.02 2.23 -6.18
N PRO A 797 -32.25 2.65 -4.92
CA PRO A 797 -32.86 3.95 -4.61
C PRO A 797 -32.02 5.15 -5.07
N ASN A 798 -30.77 5.25 -4.62
CA ASN A 798 -29.78 6.21 -5.11
C ASN A 798 -28.58 5.46 -5.68
N ILE A 799 -28.24 5.77 -6.94
CA ILE A 799 -27.18 5.09 -7.69
C ILE A 799 -25.80 5.65 -7.32
N ILE A 800 -25.72 6.93 -6.91
CA ILE A 800 -24.47 7.58 -6.47
C ILE A 800 -24.10 7.05 -5.07
N ASP A 801 -25.00 7.10 -4.09
CA ASP A 801 -24.72 6.62 -2.72
C ASP A 801 -24.49 5.10 -2.63
N LYS A 802 -24.72 4.36 -3.73
CA LYS A 802 -24.61 2.90 -3.81
C LYS A 802 -23.81 2.45 -5.03
N ILE A 803 -22.77 3.20 -5.41
CA ILE A 803 -21.86 2.87 -6.52
C ILE A 803 -21.32 1.43 -6.41
N ALA A 804 -20.94 0.97 -5.22
CA ALA A 804 -20.47 -0.41 -5.01
C ALA A 804 -21.53 -1.45 -5.43
N LEU A 805 -22.78 -1.31 -4.98
CA LEU A 805 -23.88 -2.21 -5.35
C LEU A 805 -24.14 -2.18 -6.87
N VAL A 806 -24.13 -0.99 -7.46
CA VAL A 806 -24.34 -0.84 -8.91
C VAL A 806 -23.19 -1.50 -9.69
N THR A 807 -21.96 -1.38 -9.21
CA THR A 807 -20.77 -2.04 -9.77
C THR A 807 -20.89 -3.56 -9.72
N VAL A 808 -21.35 -4.14 -8.61
CA VAL A 808 -21.62 -5.58 -8.50
C VAL A 808 -22.72 -6.02 -9.48
N LEU A 809 -23.80 -5.26 -9.60
CA LEU A 809 -24.86 -5.57 -10.57
C LEU A 809 -24.38 -5.49 -12.02
N LEU A 810 -23.48 -4.54 -12.33
CA LEU A 810 -22.82 -4.45 -13.63
C LEU A 810 -21.82 -5.58 -13.86
N PHE A 811 -21.11 -6.06 -12.84
CA PHE A 811 -20.30 -7.28 -12.91
C PHE A 811 -21.17 -8.49 -13.29
N ILE A 812 -22.30 -8.69 -12.60
CA ILE A 812 -23.26 -9.77 -12.91
C ILE A 812 -23.79 -9.64 -14.35
N HIS A 813 -24.12 -8.42 -14.78
CA HIS A 813 -24.53 -8.17 -16.16
C HIS A 813 -23.46 -8.58 -17.16
N ASN A 814 -22.19 -8.26 -16.88
CA ASN A 814 -21.06 -8.57 -17.76
C ASN A 814 -20.68 -10.06 -17.76
N LEU A 815 -21.02 -10.84 -16.72
CA LEU A 815 -20.96 -12.31 -16.78
C LEU A 815 -21.88 -12.87 -17.87
N PHE A 816 -23.11 -12.35 -17.96
CA PHE A 816 -24.03 -12.75 -19.03
C PHE A 816 -23.62 -12.18 -20.39
N SER A 817 -23.12 -10.94 -20.43
CA SER A 817 -22.64 -10.32 -21.68
C SER A 817 -21.45 -11.08 -22.28
N SER A 818 -20.48 -11.46 -21.46
CA SER A 818 -19.34 -12.29 -21.88
C SER A 818 -19.75 -13.71 -22.28
N LEU A 819 -20.75 -14.31 -21.61
CA LEU A 819 -21.31 -15.59 -22.04
C LEU A 819 -21.98 -15.49 -23.42
N GLN A 820 -22.70 -14.38 -23.69
CA GLN A 820 -23.25 -14.14 -25.03
C GLN A 820 -22.13 -14.01 -26.05
N ASP A 821 -21.07 -13.24 -25.75
CA ASP A 821 -19.91 -13.05 -26.62
C ASP A 821 -19.30 -14.37 -27.05
N VAL A 822 -18.94 -15.23 -26.09
CA VAL A 822 -18.34 -16.54 -26.41
C VAL A 822 -19.32 -17.43 -27.19
N SER A 823 -20.62 -17.37 -26.87
CA SER A 823 -21.63 -18.15 -27.60
C SER A 823 -21.79 -17.70 -29.05
N VAL A 824 -21.72 -16.38 -29.31
CA VAL A 824 -21.83 -15.80 -30.65
C VAL A 824 -20.54 -15.99 -31.45
N ASP A 825 -19.38 -15.89 -30.81
CA ASP A 825 -18.07 -16.16 -31.43
C ASP A 825 -17.96 -17.63 -31.81
N ALA A 826 -18.35 -18.55 -30.91
CA ALA A 826 -18.40 -19.96 -31.23
C ALA A 826 -19.40 -20.24 -32.36
N LEU A 827 -20.54 -19.56 -32.38
CA LEU A 827 -21.49 -19.64 -33.49
C LEU A 827 -20.86 -19.13 -34.80
N ALA A 828 -20.12 -18.02 -34.77
CA ALA A 828 -19.44 -17.45 -35.93
C ALA A 828 -18.40 -18.42 -36.51
N VAL A 829 -17.60 -19.06 -35.65
CA VAL A 829 -16.65 -20.11 -36.05
C VAL A 829 -17.37 -21.31 -36.68
N ASP A 830 -18.53 -21.70 -36.16
CA ASP A 830 -19.30 -22.85 -36.66
C ASP A 830 -19.98 -22.57 -38.03
N VAL A 831 -20.19 -21.30 -38.40
CA VAL A 831 -21.02 -20.91 -39.56
C VAL A 831 -20.28 -20.13 -40.66
N LEU A 832 -19.18 -19.44 -40.36
CA LEU A 832 -18.41 -18.64 -41.33
C LEU A 832 -17.44 -19.50 -42.16
N GLN A 833 -17.25 -19.12 -43.42
CA GLN A 833 -16.21 -19.71 -44.27
C GLN A 833 -14.87 -18.95 -44.13
N PRO A 834 -13.70 -19.58 -44.41
CA PRO A 834 -12.38 -18.98 -44.19
C PRO A 834 -12.16 -17.59 -44.84
N ASP A 835 -12.75 -17.35 -46.01
CA ASP A 835 -12.71 -16.09 -46.75
C ASP A 835 -13.69 -15.03 -46.22
N GLU A 836 -14.63 -15.42 -45.37
CA GLU A 836 -15.62 -14.52 -44.75
C GLU A 836 -15.16 -13.97 -43.39
N VAL A 837 -14.18 -14.61 -42.74
CA VAL A 837 -13.85 -14.42 -41.32
C VAL A 837 -13.43 -12.98 -40.99
N ALA A 838 -12.40 -12.45 -41.65
CA ALA A 838 -11.86 -11.12 -41.36
C ALA A 838 -12.92 -10.02 -41.60
N LYS A 839 -13.65 -10.14 -42.70
CA LYS A 839 -14.71 -9.19 -43.09
C LYS A 839 -15.90 -9.24 -42.12
N ALA A 840 -16.35 -10.44 -41.75
CA ALA A 840 -17.44 -10.63 -40.80
C ALA A 840 -17.09 -10.02 -39.44
N ASN A 841 -15.88 -10.27 -38.93
CA ASN A 841 -15.43 -9.72 -37.66
C ASN A 841 -15.31 -8.20 -37.68
N GLY A 842 -14.75 -7.61 -38.74
CA GLY A 842 -14.75 -6.16 -38.92
C GLY A 842 -16.16 -5.55 -38.84
N MET A 843 -17.15 -6.19 -39.48
CA MET A 843 -18.55 -5.76 -39.43
C MET A 843 -19.24 -6.03 -38.08
N MET A 844 -18.93 -7.14 -37.42
CA MET A 844 -19.46 -7.49 -36.10
C MET A 844 -18.97 -6.48 -35.05
N PHE A 845 -17.66 -6.21 -34.97
CA PHE A 845 -17.10 -5.20 -34.07
C PHE A 845 -17.60 -3.79 -34.40
N ALA A 846 -17.72 -3.44 -35.68
CA ALA A 846 -18.31 -2.17 -36.08
C ALA A 846 -19.76 -2.03 -35.58
N THR A 847 -20.55 -3.11 -35.66
CA THR A 847 -21.93 -3.09 -35.17
C THR A 847 -21.99 -3.01 -33.64
N LYS A 848 -21.06 -3.65 -32.92
CA LYS A 848 -20.88 -3.44 -31.47
C LYS A 848 -20.61 -1.97 -31.14
N ARG A 849 -19.73 -1.28 -31.90
CA ARG A 849 -19.53 0.17 -31.75
C ARG A 849 -20.80 0.97 -32.06
N GLY A 850 -21.60 0.56 -33.05
CA GLY A 850 -22.92 1.13 -33.30
C GLY A 850 -23.86 1.03 -32.10
N GLY A 851 -23.83 -0.11 -31.38
CA GLY A 851 -24.56 -0.29 -30.13
C GLY A 851 -24.05 0.68 -29.05
N MET A 852 -22.73 0.85 -28.96
CA MET A 852 -22.12 1.80 -28.02
C MET A 852 -22.52 3.24 -28.30
N ILE A 853 -22.70 3.65 -29.56
CA ILE A 853 -23.20 4.98 -29.90
C ILE A 853 -24.63 5.19 -29.38
N ILE A 854 -25.48 4.17 -29.51
CA ILE A 854 -26.85 4.24 -29.00
C ILE A 854 -26.83 4.33 -27.47
N GLY A 855 -26.09 3.45 -26.79
CA GLY A 855 -26.02 3.41 -25.32
C GLY A 855 -25.32 4.62 -24.68
N GLY A 856 -24.21 5.06 -25.29
CA GLY A 856 -23.32 6.09 -24.75
C GLY A 856 -23.68 7.51 -25.18
N ALA A 857 -23.89 7.76 -26.48
CA ALA A 857 -24.25 9.10 -26.95
C ALA A 857 -25.75 9.35 -26.94
N VAL A 858 -26.53 8.53 -27.64
CA VAL A 858 -27.97 8.81 -27.83
C VAL A 858 -28.71 8.76 -26.49
N LEU A 859 -28.51 7.69 -25.72
CA LEU A 859 -29.10 7.59 -24.40
C LEU A 859 -28.35 8.41 -23.36
N GLY A 860 -27.01 8.49 -23.41
CA GLY A 860 -26.23 9.29 -22.46
C GLY A 860 -26.53 10.79 -22.50
N MET A 861 -26.86 11.36 -23.67
CA MET A 861 -27.31 12.75 -23.77
C MET A 861 -28.65 13.03 -23.07
N LEU A 862 -29.44 12.00 -22.74
CA LEU A 862 -30.70 12.11 -22.00
C LEU A 862 -30.50 12.07 -20.48
N VAL A 863 -29.31 11.67 -20.00
CA VAL A 863 -29.02 11.53 -18.56
C VAL A 863 -29.18 12.87 -17.81
N PRO A 864 -28.65 14.01 -18.28
CA PRO A 864 -28.82 15.28 -17.57
C PRO A 864 -30.28 15.74 -17.50
N ASP A 865 -31.07 15.44 -18.54
CA ASP A 865 -32.43 15.95 -18.68
C ASP A 865 -33.48 15.06 -17.97
N PHE A 866 -33.25 13.74 -17.88
CA PHE A 866 -34.23 12.76 -17.40
C PHE A 866 -33.71 11.80 -16.32
N GLY A 867 -32.42 11.87 -15.98
CA GLY A 867 -31.76 10.99 -15.01
C GLY A 867 -31.33 9.63 -15.57
N ILE A 868 -30.38 8.99 -14.89
CA ILE A 868 -29.75 7.74 -15.32
C ILE A 868 -30.73 6.54 -15.36
N LYS A 869 -31.69 6.48 -14.43
CA LYS A 869 -32.70 5.41 -14.38
C LYS A 869 -33.62 5.40 -15.61
N PHE A 870 -33.93 6.59 -16.14
CA PHE A 870 -34.73 6.70 -17.36
C PHE A 870 -34.01 6.08 -18.56
N VAL A 871 -32.70 6.24 -18.65
CA VAL A 871 -31.88 5.62 -19.68
C VAL A 871 -31.89 4.09 -19.57
N ILE A 872 -31.68 3.54 -18.38
CA ILE A 872 -31.72 2.08 -18.15
C ILE A 872 -33.10 1.52 -18.53
N MET A 873 -34.19 2.23 -18.20
CA MET A 873 -35.56 1.84 -18.57
C MET A 873 -35.78 1.75 -20.08
N ILE A 874 -35.07 2.55 -20.90
CA ILE A 874 -35.12 2.47 -22.37
C ILE A 874 -34.28 1.31 -22.91
N GLN A 875 -33.17 0.95 -22.25
CA GLN A 875 -32.28 -0.11 -22.73
C GLN A 875 -32.92 -1.50 -22.67
N ILE A 876 -33.69 -1.78 -21.61
CA ILE A 876 -34.37 -3.07 -21.40
C ILE A 876 -35.24 -3.48 -22.61
N PRO A 877 -36.19 -2.66 -23.09
CA PRO A 877 -37.00 -3.03 -24.26
C PRO A 877 -36.19 -3.12 -25.55
N LEU A 878 -35.09 -2.35 -25.70
CA LEU A 878 -34.19 -2.47 -26.86
C LEU A 878 -33.46 -3.82 -26.87
N LEU A 879 -32.99 -4.30 -25.71
CA LEU A 879 -32.37 -5.63 -25.59
C LEU A 879 -33.39 -6.75 -25.84
N ILE A 880 -34.62 -6.63 -25.31
CA ILE A 880 -35.70 -7.58 -25.58
C ILE A 880 -36.00 -7.66 -27.08
N LEU A 881 -36.03 -6.51 -27.78
CA LEU A 881 -36.24 -6.46 -29.22
C LEU A 881 -35.13 -7.22 -29.98
N ILE A 882 -33.87 -7.08 -29.56
CA ILE A 882 -32.75 -7.81 -30.16
C ILE A 882 -32.85 -9.30 -29.85
N MET A 883 -33.29 -9.67 -28.64
CA MET A 883 -33.50 -11.06 -28.20
C MET A 883 -34.56 -11.81 -29.02
N LEU A 884 -35.50 -11.09 -29.66
CA LEU A 884 -36.45 -11.72 -30.59
C LEU A 884 -35.74 -12.37 -31.80
N LEU A 885 -34.58 -11.86 -32.23
CA LEU A 885 -33.86 -12.41 -33.36
C LEU A 885 -33.42 -13.87 -33.13
N PRO A 886 -32.60 -14.20 -32.10
CA PRO A 886 -32.18 -15.58 -31.84
C PRO A 886 -33.36 -16.49 -31.50
N LEU A 887 -34.48 -15.95 -30.98
CA LEU A 887 -35.69 -16.73 -30.72
C LEU A 887 -36.27 -17.35 -32.00
N PHE A 888 -36.17 -16.67 -33.15
CA PHE A 888 -36.69 -17.12 -34.46
C PHE A 888 -35.61 -17.56 -35.46
N LEU A 889 -34.38 -17.79 -34.99
CA LEU A 889 -33.23 -18.16 -35.80
C LEU A 889 -32.95 -19.67 -35.74
N ARG A 890 -32.62 -20.29 -36.87
CA ARG A 890 -32.17 -21.70 -36.96
C ARG A 890 -30.69 -21.75 -37.34
N GLU A 891 -29.88 -22.47 -36.56
CA GLU A 891 -28.47 -22.71 -36.90
C GLU A 891 -28.36 -23.64 -38.10
N LYS A 892 -28.98 -24.82 -38.00
CA LYS A 892 -29.11 -25.82 -39.07
C LYS A 892 -30.57 -26.02 -39.45
N PRO A 893 -30.86 -26.50 -40.68
CA PRO A 893 -32.24 -26.73 -41.14
C PRO A 893 -33.03 -27.69 -40.24
N GLU A 894 -32.33 -28.66 -39.65
CA GLU A 894 -32.85 -29.72 -38.78
C GLU A 894 -33.13 -29.30 -37.32
N ASN A 895 -32.74 -28.10 -36.89
CA ASN A 895 -33.02 -27.65 -35.52
C ASN A 895 -34.46 -27.17 -35.34
N LYS A 896 -35.08 -27.54 -34.21
CA LYS A 896 -36.39 -27.05 -33.78
C LYS A 896 -36.29 -25.63 -33.23
N LEU A 897 -37.29 -24.80 -33.49
CA LEU A 897 -37.39 -23.47 -32.90
C LEU A 897 -37.96 -23.54 -31.48
N PHE A 898 -38.99 -24.36 -31.27
CA PHE A 898 -39.73 -24.45 -30.02
C PHE A 898 -39.91 -25.89 -29.54
N PRO A 899 -39.99 -26.14 -28.22
CA PRO A 899 -40.21 -27.48 -27.66
C PRO A 899 -41.49 -28.19 -28.15
N TRP A 900 -42.49 -27.42 -28.59
CA TRP A 900 -43.78 -27.91 -29.09
C TRP A 900 -43.86 -28.06 -30.62
N GLU A 901 -42.74 -27.92 -31.34
CA GLU A 901 -42.68 -28.12 -32.79
C GLU A 901 -42.58 -29.63 -33.12
N ASN A 902 -43.56 -30.17 -33.87
CA ASN A 902 -43.56 -31.56 -34.30
C ASN A 902 -42.55 -31.74 -35.46
N SER A 903 -41.61 -32.67 -35.30
CA SER A 903 -40.63 -33.00 -36.34
C SER A 903 -41.27 -33.83 -37.47
N GLU A 904 -41.50 -33.24 -38.64
CA GLU A 904 -41.86 -33.98 -39.87
C GLU A 904 -40.64 -34.58 -40.61
N SER A 905 -39.41 -34.29 -40.18
CA SER A 905 -38.23 -34.98 -40.70
C SER A 905 -38.03 -36.29 -39.95
N GLU A 906 -38.17 -37.41 -40.67
CA GLU A 906 -37.56 -38.68 -40.27
C GLU A 906 -36.13 -38.39 -39.82
N ILE A 907 -35.86 -38.66 -38.55
CA ILE A 907 -34.49 -38.75 -38.05
C ILE A 907 -33.88 -39.90 -38.86
N VAL A 908 -33.27 -39.59 -39.99
CA VAL A 908 -32.09 -40.31 -40.44
C VAL A 908 -31.15 -40.13 -39.25
N LYS A 909 -31.22 -41.08 -38.30
CA LYS A 909 -30.13 -41.30 -37.37
C LYS A 909 -28.91 -41.20 -38.26
N PRO A 910 -27.92 -40.32 -37.97
CA PRO A 910 -26.70 -40.34 -38.73
C PRO A 910 -26.37 -41.81 -38.84
N LYS A 911 -26.19 -42.32 -40.08
CA LYS A 911 -25.69 -43.67 -40.28
C LYS A 911 -24.66 -43.77 -39.19
N GLU A 912 -24.89 -44.65 -38.22
CA GLU A 912 -23.77 -45.21 -37.52
C GLU A 912 -22.94 -45.67 -38.72
N VAL A 913 -21.87 -44.93 -39.00
CA VAL A 913 -20.64 -45.60 -39.28
C VAL A 913 -20.47 -46.41 -38.00
N VAL A 914 -21.16 -47.55 -38.01
CA VAL A 914 -20.85 -48.72 -37.25
C VAL A 914 -19.44 -48.96 -37.74
N LEU A 915 -18.47 -48.31 -37.08
CA LEU A 915 -17.17 -48.90 -36.90
C LEU A 915 -17.46 -50.13 -36.05
N ASN A 916 -17.98 -51.15 -36.71
CA ASN A 916 -17.81 -52.54 -36.34
C ASN A 916 -16.31 -52.78 -36.49
N SER A 917 -15.58 -52.37 -35.47
CA SER A 917 -14.24 -52.82 -35.20
C SER A 917 -13.98 -52.58 -33.71
N GLU A 918 -14.08 -53.68 -32.96
CA GLU A 918 -13.33 -53.91 -31.72
C GLU A 918 -11.79 -53.87 -31.94
N GLU A 919 -11.29 -53.15 -32.94
CA GLU A 919 -9.88 -52.95 -33.25
C GLU A 919 -9.65 -51.51 -33.77
N GLY A 920 -8.89 -50.71 -33.02
CA GLY A 920 -7.99 -49.71 -33.61
C GLY A 920 -8.52 -48.35 -34.11
N THR A 921 -9.29 -47.57 -33.34
CA THR A 921 -9.13 -46.10 -33.45
C THR A 921 -8.10 -45.65 -32.43
N LEU A 922 -6.85 -45.51 -32.89
CA LEU A 922 -5.76 -44.95 -32.11
C LEU A 922 -6.19 -43.58 -31.54
N LEU A 923 -5.88 -43.33 -30.26
CA LEU A 923 -6.09 -42.02 -29.64
C LEU A 923 -5.30 -40.97 -30.44
N ALA A 924 -5.85 -39.76 -30.64
CA ALA A 924 -5.25 -38.74 -31.50
C ALA A 924 -3.78 -38.40 -31.16
N TRP A 925 -3.39 -38.57 -29.90
CA TRP A 925 -2.04 -38.33 -29.39
C TRP A 925 -1.13 -39.57 -29.36
N LYS A 926 -1.65 -40.74 -29.77
CA LYS A 926 -0.89 -41.97 -30.04
C LYS A 926 -0.60 -42.17 -31.54
N GLU A 927 -1.17 -41.32 -32.40
CA GLU A 927 -1.02 -41.34 -33.85
C GLU A 927 0.21 -40.55 -34.33
N ASN A 928 0.64 -39.53 -33.56
CA ASN A 928 1.68 -38.59 -33.94
C ASN A 928 2.87 -38.67 -32.97
N ASP A 929 4.00 -39.27 -33.40
CA ASP A 929 5.18 -39.49 -32.53
C ASP A 929 6.13 -38.28 -32.46
N ASP A 930 5.69 -37.15 -33.02
CA ASP A 930 6.47 -35.91 -33.07
C ASP A 930 6.88 -35.44 -31.65
N LEU A 931 8.20 -35.32 -31.43
CA LEU A 931 8.78 -34.88 -30.18
C LEU A 931 8.37 -33.45 -29.81
N ARG A 932 7.93 -32.63 -30.79
CA ARG A 932 7.46 -31.26 -30.57
C ARG A 932 6.21 -31.18 -29.68
N PHE A 933 5.33 -32.18 -29.71
CA PHE A 933 4.05 -32.15 -28.99
C PHE A 933 4.02 -33.00 -27.71
N ARG A 934 5.18 -33.27 -27.10
CA ARG A 934 5.29 -34.08 -25.87
C ARG A 934 4.39 -33.55 -24.73
N GLY A 935 4.29 -32.24 -24.57
CA GLY A 935 3.41 -31.62 -23.56
C GLY A 935 1.93 -31.92 -23.80
N ALA A 936 1.45 -31.78 -25.03
CA ALA A 936 0.07 -32.10 -25.40
C ALA A 936 -0.26 -33.57 -25.16
N ARG A 937 0.66 -34.48 -25.52
CA ARG A 937 0.53 -35.92 -25.26
C ARG A 937 0.48 -36.22 -23.76
N TRP A 938 1.34 -35.59 -22.97
CA TRP A 938 1.36 -35.73 -21.52
C TRP A 938 0.02 -35.29 -20.90
N THR A 939 -0.50 -34.12 -21.28
CA THR A 939 -1.79 -33.63 -20.78
C THR A 939 -2.94 -34.57 -21.13
N ALA A 940 -3.03 -35.02 -22.38
CA ALA A 940 -4.11 -35.87 -22.85
C ALA A 940 -4.09 -37.27 -22.21
N SER A 941 -2.90 -37.87 -22.05
CA SER A 941 -2.75 -39.17 -21.40
C SER A 941 -3.13 -39.11 -19.91
N ASN A 942 -2.74 -38.06 -19.18
CA ASN A 942 -3.11 -37.90 -17.77
C ASN A 942 -4.64 -37.68 -17.56
N ILE A 943 -5.33 -37.08 -18.52
CA ILE A 943 -6.80 -36.93 -18.46
C ILE A 943 -7.50 -38.27 -18.77
N TYR A 944 -6.97 -39.04 -19.73
CA TYR A 944 -7.60 -40.28 -20.19
C TYR A 944 -7.34 -41.48 -19.27
N GLU A 945 -6.14 -41.57 -18.69
CA GLU A 945 -5.74 -42.70 -17.85
C GLU A 945 -6.41 -42.69 -16.46
N ASN A 946 -6.70 -43.87 -15.93
CA ASN A 946 -7.31 -44.02 -14.60
C ASN A 946 -6.30 -43.87 -13.45
N THR A 947 -5.00 -44.00 -13.77
CA THR A 947 -3.89 -43.83 -12.83
C THR A 947 -2.89 -42.86 -13.43
N ILE A 948 -2.49 -41.85 -12.67
CA ILE A 948 -1.53 -40.81 -13.08
C ILE A 948 -0.43 -40.69 -12.04
N THR A 949 0.68 -40.02 -12.35
CA THR A 949 1.72 -39.74 -11.35
C THR A 949 1.16 -38.86 -10.24
N ALA A 950 1.65 -39.00 -9.00
CA ALA A 950 1.25 -38.11 -7.90
C ALA A 950 1.47 -36.64 -8.27
N SER A 951 2.59 -36.32 -8.93
CA SER A 951 2.86 -35.00 -9.49
C SER A 951 1.71 -34.47 -10.36
N ALA A 952 1.20 -35.26 -11.31
CA ALA A 952 0.07 -34.85 -12.16
C ALA A 952 -1.24 -34.69 -11.37
N ALA A 953 -1.48 -35.53 -10.36
CA ALA A 953 -2.68 -35.43 -9.53
C ALA A 953 -2.70 -34.14 -8.68
N PHE A 954 -1.57 -33.81 -8.05
CA PHE A 954 -1.40 -32.56 -7.32
C PHE A 954 -1.59 -31.34 -8.23
N LEU A 955 -1.11 -31.41 -9.49
CA LEU A 955 -1.33 -30.34 -10.47
C LEU A 955 -2.82 -30.15 -10.77
N TRP A 956 -3.55 -31.22 -11.09
CA TRP A 956 -4.96 -31.13 -11.46
C TRP A 956 -5.86 -30.72 -10.29
N VAL A 957 -5.63 -31.28 -9.11
CA VAL A 957 -6.38 -30.88 -7.90
C VAL A 957 -6.04 -29.44 -7.54
N GLY A 958 -4.76 -29.06 -7.60
CA GLY A 958 -4.31 -27.70 -7.34
C GLY A 958 -4.93 -26.68 -8.30
N LEU A 959 -4.97 -26.96 -9.60
CA LEU A 959 -5.63 -26.09 -10.59
C LEU A 959 -7.13 -25.94 -10.35
N ILE A 960 -7.84 -27.02 -10.02
CA ILE A 960 -9.29 -26.97 -9.74
C ILE A 960 -9.56 -26.16 -8.47
N VAL A 961 -8.79 -26.42 -7.41
CA VAL A 961 -8.90 -25.74 -6.13
C VAL A 961 -8.54 -24.26 -6.27
N TRP A 962 -7.52 -23.94 -7.06
CA TRP A 962 -7.12 -22.56 -7.35
C TRP A 962 -8.20 -21.81 -8.13
N ILE A 963 -8.73 -22.36 -9.22
CA ILE A 963 -9.80 -21.71 -10.00
C ILE A 963 -11.04 -21.44 -9.13
N PHE A 964 -11.43 -22.40 -8.30
CA PHE A 964 -12.59 -22.25 -7.42
C PHE A 964 -12.32 -21.24 -6.30
N GLY A 965 -11.13 -21.28 -5.70
CA GLY A 965 -10.70 -20.33 -4.69
C GLY A 965 -10.61 -18.90 -5.23
N SER A 966 -10.00 -18.69 -6.40
CA SER A 966 -9.93 -17.38 -7.04
C SER A 966 -11.30 -16.82 -7.40
N ALA A 967 -12.28 -17.66 -7.75
CA ALA A 967 -13.66 -17.21 -7.94
C ALA A 967 -14.30 -16.72 -6.62
N ILE A 968 -13.98 -17.38 -5.50
CA ILE A 968 -14.41 -16.96 -4.16
C ILE A 968 -13.69 -15.66 -3.76
N ASP A 969 -12.38 -15.53 -4.03
CA ASP A 969 -11.60 -14.33 -3.76
C ASP A 969 -12.19 -13.12 -4.47
N ILE A 970 -12.59 -13.29 -5.74
CA ILE A 970 -13.23 -12.23 -6.53
C ILE A 970 -14.58 -11.85 -5.93
N ILE A 971 -15.40 -12.84 -5.52
CA ILE A 971 -16.69 -12.57 -4.86
C ILE A 971 -16.48 -11.89 -3.52
N TYR A 972 -15.45 -12.27 -2.78
CA TYR A 972 -15.09 -11.66 -1.51
C TYR A 972 -14.63 -10.21 -1.72
N LEU A 973 -13.69 -9.97 -2.63
CA LEU A 973 -13.14 -8.65 -2.96
C LEU A 973 -14.23 -7.69 -3.47
N ILE A 974 -15.10 -8.14 -4.38
CA ILE A 974 -16.16 -7.31 -4.97
C ILE A 974 -17.35 -7.14 -4.01
N GLY A 975 -17.64 -8.17 -3.21
CA GLY A 975 -18.80 -8.22 -2.32
C GLY A 975 -18.53 -7.71 -0.91
N GLU A 976 -17.27 -7.49 -0.52
CA GLU A 976 -16.87 -7.03 0.81
C GLU A 976 -17.67 -5.81 1.30
N PRO A 977 -17.91 -4.77 0.48
CA PRO A 977 -18.66 -3.59 0.90
C PRO A 977 -20.16 -3.88 1.14
N LEU A 978 -20.66 -5.02 0.66
CA LEU A 978 -22.05 -5.46 0.74
C LEU A 978 -22.28 -6.61 1.73
N MET A 979 -21.21 -7.23 2.24
CA MET A 979 -21.29 -8.37 3.16
C MET A 979 -21.04 -7.91 4.60
N SER A 980 -21.99 -8.16 5.50
CA SER A 980 -21.87 -7.86 6.93
C SER A 980 -21.98 -9.12 7.80
N GLY A 981 -21.23 -9.17 8.90
CA GLY A 981 -21.30 -10.23 9.90
C GLY A 981 -20.82 -11.59 9.38
N THR A 982 -21.53 -12.67 9.73
CA THR A 982 -21.14 -14.08 9.48
C THR A 982 -20.86 -14.41 8.01
N ILE A 983 -21.51 -13.73 7.05
CA ILE A 983 -21.29 -13.98 5.63
C ILE A 983 -19.89 -13.51 5.20
N LYS A 984 -19.44 -12.35 5.70
CA LYS A 984 -18.09 -11.82 5.42
C LYS A 984 -17.02 -12.77 5.97
N GLU A 985 -17.20 -13.27 7.19
CA GLU A 985 -16.29 -14.25 7.81
C GLU A 985 -16.22 -15.57 7.03
N ILE A 986 -17.36 -16.08 6.55
CA ILE A 986 -17.40 -17.32 5.74
C ILE A 986 -16.64 -17.13 4.43
N PHE A 987 -16.93 -16.07 3.67
CA PHE A 987 -16.26 -15.82 2.40
C PHE A 987 -14.76 -15.48 2.60
N GLY A 988 -14.41 -14.75 3.67
CA GLY A 988 -13.01 -14.52 4.05
C GLY A 988 -12.28 -15.81 4.38
N THR A 989 -12.90 -16.74 5.12
CA THR A 989 -12.29 -18.06 5.42
C THR A 989 -12.15 -18.92 4.16
N LEU A 990 -13.14 -18.87 3.25
CA LEU A 990 -13.11 -19.62 2.00
C LEU A 990 -12.06 -19.08 1.01
N SER A 991 -11.59 -17.83 1.15
CA SER A 991 -10.52 -17.26 0.30
C SER A 991 -9.20 -18.07 0.37
N ILE A 992 -8.95 -18.71 1.51
CA ILE A 992 -7.77 -19.57 1.75
C ILE A 992 -7.72 -20.75 0.76
N ILE A 993 -8.87 -21.19 0.24
CA ILE A 993 -8.96 -22.27 -0.75
C ILE A 993 -8.10 -21.97 -1.98
N GLY A 994 -8.07 -20.72 -2.46
CA GLY A 994 -7.24 -20.33 -3.61
C GLY A 994 -5.76 -20.57 -3.34
N THR A 995 -5.31 -20.18 -2.15
CA THR A 995 -3.93 -20.37 -1.67
C THR A 995 -3.57 -21.86 -1.53
N ILE A 996 -4.48 -22.70 -1.02
CA ILE A 996 -4.29 -24.16 -0.98
C ILE A 996 -4.07 -24.73 -2.38
N GLY A 997 -4.83 -24.24 -3.38
CA GLY A 997 -4.65 -24.63 -4.77
C GLY A 997 -3.24 -24.35 -5.30
N ILE A 998 -2.67 -23.19 -4.94
CA ILE A 998 -1.30 -22.81 -5.31
C ILE A 998 -0.27 -23.73 -4.66
N TYR A 999 -0.39 -24.06 -3.37
CA TYR A 999 0.50 -25.02 -2.71
C TYR A 999 0.46 -26.41 -3.34
N LEU A 1000 -0.71 -26.88 -3.78
CA LEU A 1000 -0.84 -28.15 -4.50
C LEU A 1000 -0.17 -28.10 -5.88
N ILE A 1001 -0.19 -26.96 -6.57
CA ILE A 1001 0.55 -26.78 -7.83
C ILE A 1001 2.06 -26.74 -7.58
N LEU A 1002 2.53 -26.02 -6.55
CA LEU A 1002 3.95 -25.93 -6.20
C LEU A 1002 4.52 -27.29 -5.78
N THR A 1003 3.76 -28.08 -5.01
CA THR A 1003 4.15 -29.45 -4.64
C THR A 1003 4.21 -30.37 -5.87
N SER A 1004 3.34 -30.18 -6.87
CA SER A 1004 3.46 -30.86 -8.16
C SER A 1004 4.77 -30.52 -8.87
N ILE A 1005 5.12 -29.23 -8.95
CA ILE A 1005 6.35 -28.76 -9.61
C ILE A 1005 7.59 -29.32 -8.88
N LEU A 1006 7.60 -29.31 -7.55
CA LEU A 1006 8.67 -29.91 -6.75
C LEU A 1006 8.80 -31.41 -7.03
N MET A 1007 7.68 -32.14 -7.11
CA MET A 1007 7.68 -33.56 -7.45
C MET A 1007 8.21 -33.83 -8.86
N ILE A 1008 7.82 -33.02 -9.86
CA ILE A 1008 8.37 -33.11 -11.22
C ILE A 1008 9.88 -32.83 -11.22
N ALA A 1009 10.35 -31.86 -10.44
CA ALA A 1009 11.77 -31.57 -10.29
C ALA A 1009 12.52 -32.76 -9.68
N LEU A 1010 12.00 -33.37 -8.61
CA LEU A 1010 12.55 -34.57 -7.98
C LEU A 1010 12.58 -35.77 -8.96
N GLU A 1011 11.55 -35.95 -9.79
CA GLU A 1011 11.54 -36.95 -10.86
C GLU A 1011 12.67 -36.70 -11.87
N THR A 1012 12.96 -35.44 -12.22
CA THR A 1012 14.09 -35.11 -13.12
C THR A 1012 15.47 -35.37 -12.49
N PHE A 1013 15.57 -35.46 -11.16
CA PHE A 1013 16.77 -35.88 -10.44
C PHE A 1013 16.83 -37.39 -10.15
N GLY A 1014 15.90 -38.18 -10.71
CA GLY A 1014 15.90 -39.64 -10.62
C GLY A 1014 15.12 -40.23 -9.44
N VAL A 1015 14.36 -39.42 -8.69
CA VAL A 1015 13.48 -39.90 -7.62
C VAL A 1015 12.21 -40.53 -8.23
N LYS A 1016 11.88 -41.77 -7.85
CA LYS A 1016 10.66 -42.46 -8.32
C LYS A 1016 9.45 -42.07 -7.48
N ILE A 1017 8.48 -41.39 -8.10
CA ILE A 1017 7.22 -40.98 -7.46
C ILE A 1017 6.11 -42.01 -7.76
N PRO A 1018 5.27 -42.38 -6.77
CA PRO A 1018 4.21 -43.36 -6.97
C PRO A 1018 3.04 -42.81 -7.83
N ASN A 1019 2.33 -43.73 -8.49
CA ASN A 1019 1.11 -43.42 -9.22
C ASN A 1019 -0.10 -43.41 -8.27
N VAL A 1020 -1.06 -42.54 -8.54
CA VAL A 1020 -2.30 -42.35 -7.79
C VAL A 1020 -3.52 -42.40 -8.73
N VAL A 1021 -4.72 -42.48 -8.16
CA VAL A 1021 -5.97 -42.49 -8.94
C VAL A 1021 -6.20 -41.11 -9.54
N SER A 1022 -6.52 -41.07 -10.85
CA SER A 1022 -6.81 -39.81 -11.56
C SER A 1022 -8.06 -39.12 -10.99
N PRO A 1023 -8.07 -37.77 -10.83
CA PRO A 1023 -9.26 -37.01 -10.46
C PRO A 1023 -10.44 -37.23 -11.43
N PHE A 1024 -10.13 -37.59 -12.67
CA PHE A 1024 -11.12 -37.89 -13.71
C PHE A 1024 -11.58 -39.35 -13.70
N ALA A 1025 -11.15 -40.19 -12.74
CA ALA A 1025 -11.47 -41.61 -12.66
C ALA A 1025 -12.98 -41.91 -12.72
N PHE A 1026 -13.81 -41.04 -12.14
CA PHE A 1026 -15.25 -41.19 -12.01
C PHE A 1026 -16.08 -40.77 -13.26
N SER A 1027 -15.44 -40.20 -14.28
CA SER A 1027 -16.11 -39.77 -15.52
C SER A 1027 -16.33 -40.93 -16.51
N THR A 1028 -17.31 -40.83 -17.40
CA THR A 1028 -17.57 -41.86 -18.43
C THR A 1028 -16.42 -41.93 -19.45
N SER A 1029 -16.18 -43.10 -20.03
CA SER A 1029 -15.09 -43.31 -21.00
C SER A 1029 -15.18 -42.38 -22.22
N GLU A 1030 -16.40 -42.06 -22.66
CA GLU A 1030 -16.67 -41.11 -23.75
C GLU A 1030 -16.35 -39.67 -23.34
N ALA A 1031 -16.73 -39.25 -22.12
CA ALA A 1031 -16.43 -37.92 -21.62
C ALA A 1031 -14.92 -37.72 -21.43
N LYS A 1032 -14.19 -38.70 -20.87
CA LYS A 1032 -12.72 -38.65 -20.76
C LYS A 1032 -12.05 -38.55 -22.11
N ARG A 1033 -12.51 -39.33 -23.10
CA ARG A 1033 -11.99 -39.26 -24.47
C ARG A 1033 -12.19 -37.87 -25.05
N SER A 1034 -13.41 -37.31 -24.95
CA SER A 1034 -13.74 -35.97 -25.47
C SER A 1034 -12.91 -34.85 -24.83
N ILE A 1035 -12.79 -34.86 -23.50
CA ILE A 1035 -11.99 -33.86 -22.75
C ILE A 1035 -10.51 -34.00 -23.11
N ALA A 1036 -9.98 -35.22 -23.13
CA ALA A 1036 -8.58 -35.48 -23.48
C ALA A 1036 -8.24 -35.10 -24.93
N THR A 1037 -9.12 -35.37 -25.91
CA THR A 1037 -8.93 -34.93 -27.30
C THR A 1037 -8.96 -33.42 -27.44
N THR A 1038 -9.85 -32.75 -26.70
CA THR A 1038 -9.95 -31.28 -26.72
C THR A 1038 -8.72 -30.64 -26.09
N ALA A 1039 -8.30 -31.12 -24.91
CA ALA A 1039 -7.09 -30.67 -24.24
C ALA A 1039 -5.83 -30.91 -25.09
N TYR A 1040 -5.74 -32.05 -25.78
CA TYR A 1040 -4.66 -32.34 -26.72
C TYR A 1040 -4.55 -31.27 -27.80
N HIS A 1041 -5.65 -30.97 -28.50
CA HIS A 1041 -5.65 -29.99 -29.59
C HIS A 1041 -5.42 -28.55 -29.12
N ILE A 1042 -5.88 -28.19 -27.91
CA ILE A 1042 -5.61 -26.86 -27.32
C ILE A 1042 -4.12 -26.70 -27.02
N VAL A 1043 -3.51 -27.65 -26.29
CA VAL A 1043 -2.08 -27.59 -25.95
C VAL A 1043 -1.23 -27.68 -27.20
N GLN A 1044 -1.66 -28.44 -28.20
CA GLN A 1044 -1.03 -28.46 -29.52
C GLN A 1044 -1.12 -27.10 -30.21
N GLY A 1045 -2.27 -26.42 -30.18
CA GLY A 1045 -2.43 -25.07 -30.75
C GLY A 1045 -1.53 -24.01 -30.10
N PHE A 1046 -1.27 -24.11 -28.79
CA PHE A 1046 -0.35 -23.21 -28.06
C PHE A 1046 1.12 -23.61 -28.11
N SER A 1047 1.46 -24.73 -28.75
CA SER A 1047 2.84 -25.23 -28.80
C SER A 1047 3.69 -24.60 -29.91
N THR A 1048 3.08 -23.93 -30.89
CA THR A 1048 3.82 -23.16 -31.90
C THR A 1048 4.36 -21.86 -31.29
N ARG A 1049 5.50 -21.39 -31.80
CA ARG A 1049 6.24 -20.28 -31.18
C ARG A 1049 5.43 -18.98 -31.21
N SER A 1050 4.89 -18.63 -32.37
CA SER A 1050 4.14 -17.40 -32.58
C SER A 1050 2.84 -17.41 -31.79
N SER A 1051 2.17 -18.56 -31.71
CA SER A 1051 0.98 -18.78 -30.88
C SER A 1051 1.25 -18.59 -29.38
N PHE A 1052 2.42 -18.99 -28.89
CA PHE A 1052 2.84 -18.78 -27.51
C PHE A 1052 3.23 -17.32 -27.22
N ILE A 1053 4.03 -16.68 -28.09
CA ILE A 1053 4.42 -15.26 -27.94
C ILE A 1053 3.19 -14.35 -27.98
N LEU A 1054 2.20 -14.72 -28.81
CA LEU A 1054 0.93 -13.99 -28.91
C LEU A 1054 0.18 -13.91 -27.58
N ILE A 1055 0.31 -14.88 -26.67
CA ILE A 1055 -0.29 -14.80 -25.32
C ILE A 1055 0.24 -13.55 -24.59
N PHE A 1056 1.56 -13.33 -24.64
CA PHE A 1056 2.19 -12.18 -24.00
C PHE A 1056 1.89 -10.88 -24.75
N LEU A 1057 1.79 -10.89 -26.08
CA LEU A 1057 1.31 -9.74 -26.83
C LEU A 1057 -0.08 -9.32 -26.32
N CYS A 1058 -1.02 -10.26 -26.25
CA CYS A 1058 -2.38 -9.99 -25.77
C CYS A 1058 -2.41 -9.51 -24.31
N LEU A 1059 -1.53 -10.06 -23.45
CA LEU A 1059 -1.45 -9.68 -22.04
C LEU A 1059 -0.84 -8.29 -21.81
N LEU A 1060 -0.06 -7.78 -22.76
CA LEU A 1060 0.69 -6.51 -22.60
C LEU A 1060 0.15 -5.37 -23.49
N SER A 1061 -0.67 -5.66 -24.49
CA SER A 1061 -1.10 -4.67 -25.48
C SER A 1061 -2.02 -3.58 -24.92
N ASP A 1062 -2.74 -3.87 -23.84
CA ASP A 1062 -3.76 -2.98 -23.27
C ASP A 1062 -3.30 -2.31 -21.98
N LEU A 1063 -2.01 -2.42 -21.67
CA LEU A 1063 -1.42 -1.74 -20.52
C LEU A 1063 -1.63 -0.22 -20.57
N ALA A 1064 -1.82 0.37 -21.75
CA ALA A 1064 -2.11 1.79 -21.91
C ALA A 1064 -3.53 2.21 -21.46
N LEU A 1065 -4.46 1.28 -21.24
CA LEU A 1065 -5.84 1.62 -20.85
C LEU A 1065 -5.94 2.23 -19.44
N PHE A 1066 -4.87 2.15 -18.64
CA PHE A 1066 -4.83 2.81 -17.32
C PHE A 1066 -5.06 4.32 -17.40
N VAL A 1067 -4.84 4.96 -18.56
CA VAL A 1067 -5.11 6.38 -18.76
C VAL A 1067 -6.56 6.71 -19.10
N ASP A 1068 -7.41 5.75 -19.42
CA ASP A 1068 -8.79 6.02 -19.85
C ASP A 1068 -9.64 6.74 -18.77
N PRO A 1069 -9.57 6.39 -17.47
CA PRO A 1069 -10.22 7.17 -16.40
C PRO A 1069 -9.72 8.62 -16.33
N ILE A 1070 -8.42 8.83 -16.53
CA ILE A 1070 -7.76 10.14 -16.54
C ILE A 1070 -8.26 10.98 -17.72
N ILE A 1071 -8.44 10.37 -18.89
CA ILE A 1071 -8.95 11.07 -20.08
C ILE A 1071 -10.38 11.59 -19.86
N VAL A 1072 -11.22 10.85 -19.13
CA VAL A 1072 -12.57 11.33 -18.79
C VAL A 1072 -12.48 12.59 -17.94
N ASP A 1073 -11.65 12.53 -16.90
CA ASP A 1073 -11.43 13.61 -15.95
C ASP A 1073 -10.85 14.86 -16.60
N ILE A 1074 -9.81 14.71 -17.44
CA ILE A 1074 -9.22 15.80 -18.24
C ILE A 1074 -10.31 16.53 -19.05
N PHE A 1075 -11.22 15.80 -19.70
CA PHE A 1075 -12.22 16.48 -20.54
C PHE A 1075 -13.36 17.11 -19.74
N ILE A 1076 -13.83 16.47 -18.68
CA ILE A 1076 -14.98 16.96 -17.90
C ILE A 1076 -14.53 18.02 -16.88
N ASN A 1077 -13.57 17.68 -16.04
CA ASN A 1077 -13.15 18.49 -14.89
C ASN A 1077 -12.07 19.52 -15.24
N GLU A 1078 -11.06 19.18 -16.05
CA GLU A 1078 -10.00 20.14 -16.42
C GLU A 1078 -10.40 21.04 -17.61
N ALA A 1079 -10.86 20.44 -18.72
CA ALA A 1079 -11.23 21.17 -19.93
C ALA A 1079 -12.67 21.75 -19.88
N GLY A 1080 -13.43 21.47 -18.83
CA GLY A 1080 -14.77 22.01 -18.59
C GLY A 1080 -15.84 21.53 -19.59
N TRP A 1081 -15.73 20.33 -20.15
CA TRP A 1081 -16.77 19.81 -21.04
C TRP A 1081 -17.97 19.32 -20.23
N THR A 1082 -19.15 19.82 -20.57
CA THR A 1082 -20.39 19.31 -19.96
C THR A 1082 -20.59 17.82 -20.25
N GLN A 1083 -21.20 17.08 -19.32
CA GLN A 1083 -21.53 15.66 -19.51
C GLN A 1083 -22.23 15.36 -20.85
N LYS A 1084 -23.20 16.22 -21.24
CA LYS A 1084 -23.92 16.09 -22.52
C LYS A 1084 -23.00 16.18 -23.73
N LYS A 1085 -22.04 17.10 -23.68
CA LYS A 1085 -21.05 17.33 -24.74
C LYS A 1085 -20.04 16.19 -24.82
N TYR A 1086 -19.53 15.73 -23.67
CA TYR A 1086 -18.66 14.56 -23.58
C TYR A 1086 -19.35 13.33 -24.20
N ASN A 1087 -20.57 13.01 -23.77
CA ASN A 1087 -21.35 11.88 -24.28
C ASN A 1087 -21.58 11.96 -25.80
N ALA A 1088 -21.87 13.15 -26.33
CA ALA A 1088 -22.07 13.35 -27.77
C ALA A 1088 -20.78 13.14 -28.59
N ILE A 1089 -19.66 13.67 -28.11
CA ILE A 1089 -18.38 13.61 -28.83
C ILE A 1089 -17.74 12.24 -28.64
N ILE A 1090 -17.41 11.85 -27.40
CA ILE A 1090 -16.72 10.60 -27.09
C ILE A 1090 -17.60 9.41 -27.41
N GLY A 1091 -18.83 9.38 -26.91
CA GLY A 1091 -19.76 8.28 -27.14
C GLY A 1091 -20.31 8.19 -28.56
N GLY A 1092 -20.25 9.28 -29.33
CA GLY A 1092 -20.92 9.39 -30.62
C GLY A 1092 -19.93 9.52 -31.76
N ILE A 1093 -19.37 10.72 -31.93
CA ILE A 1093 -18.49 11.06 -33.06
C ILE A 1093 -17.21 10.22 -33.00
N VAL A 1094 -16.52 10.15 -31.86
CA VAL A 1094 -15.25 9.43 -31.73
C VAL A 1094 -15.45 7.93 -31.96
N VAL A 1095 -16.47 7.32 -31.36
CA VAL A 1095 -16.81 5.89 -31.59
C VAL A 1095 -17.18 5.62 -33.05
N LEU A 1096 -17.84 6.56 -33.75
CA LEU A 1096 -18.11 6.45 -35.18
C LEU A 1096 -16.81 6.42 -36.00
N PHE A 1097 -15.83 7.25 -35.66
CA PHE A 1097 -14.52 7.24 -36.32
C PHE A 1097 -13.72 5.98 -36.00
N THR A 1098 -13.82 5.44 -34.77
CA THR A 1098 -13.26 4.12 -34.43
C THR A 1098 -13.86 3.03 -35.32
N MET A 1099 -15.19 3.05 -35.52
CA MET A 1099 -15.89 2.11 -36.39
C MET A 1099 -15.37 2.19 -37.84
N LEU A 1100 -15.16 3.39 -38.38
CA LEU A 1100 -14.56 3.59 -39.71
C LEU A 1100 -13.13 3.04 -39.78
N GLY A 1101 -12.33 3.28 -38.73
CA GLY A 1101 -10.98 2.74 -38.60
C GLY A 1101 -10.95 1.21 -38.60
N GLN A 1102 -11.85 0.56 -37.87
CA GLN A 1102 -11.94 -0.91 -37.82
C GLN A 1102 -12.32 -1.51 -39.18
N ILE A 1103 -13.29 -0.92 -39.88
CA ILE A 1103 -13.67 -1.36 -41.23
C ILE A 1103 -12.49 -1.19 -42.20
N PHE A 1104 -11.84 -0.02 -42.20
CA PHE A 1104 -10.72 0.27 -43.08
C PHE A 1104 -9.48 -0.58 -42.76
N GLY A 1105 -9.20 -0.80 -41.49
CA GLY A 1105 -8.09 -1.62 -41.01
C GLY A 1105 -8.21 -3.08 -41.44
N GLY A 1106 -9.42 -3.66 -41.37
CA GLY A 1106 -9.66 -5.01 -41.90
C GLY A 1106 -9.30 -5.12 -43.39
N PHE A 1107 -9.75 -4.17 -44.21
CA PHE A 1107 -9.40 -4.13 -45.64
C PHE A 1107 -7.90 -3.93 -45.90
N LEU A 1108 -7.24 -3.08 -45.11
CA LEU A 1108 -5.79 -2.87 -45.22
C LEU A 1108 -5.00 -4.11 -44.84
N GLY A 1109 -5.35 -4.76 -43.73
CA GLY A 1109 -4.70 -5.97 -43.25
C GLY A 1109 -4.81 -7.12 -44.26
N ASP A 1110 -5.99 -7.32 -44.86
CA ASP A 1110 -6.18 -8.32 -45.92
C ASP A 1110 -5.32 -8.03 -47.16
N ARG A 1111 -5.17 -6.75 -47.52
CA ARG A 1111 -4.45 -6.34 -48.74
C ARG A 1111 -2.93 -6.35 -48.58
N PHE A 1112 -2.44 -5.88 -47.44
CA PHE A 1112 -1.04 -5.53 -47.24
C PHE A 1112 -0.33 -6.38 -46.19
N GLY A 1113 -1.07 -7.25 -45.49
CA GLY A 1113 -0.55 -8.06 -44.39
C GLY A 1113 -1.05 -7.54 -43.04
N VAL A 1114 -1.68 -8.41 -42.25
CA VAL A 1114 -2.30 -8.03 -40.97
C VAL A 1114 -1.26 -7.66 -39.92
N ARG A 1115 -0.08 -8.29 -39.93
CA ARG A 1115 0.99 -8.01 -38.96
C ARG A 1115 1.65 -6.67 -39.24
N GLU A 1116 1.98 -6.41 -40.50
CA GLU A 1116 2.67 -5.20 -40.93
C GLU A 1116 1.80 -3.95 -40.66
N ILE A 1117 0.51 -4.03 -40.99
CA ILE A 1117 -0.44 -2.95 -40.70
C ILE A 1117 -0.67 -2.79 -39.20
N ALA A 1118 -0.68 -3.88 -38.41
CA ALA A 1118 -0.71 -3.79 -36.95
C ALA A 1118 0.51 -3.05 -36.39
N MET A 1119 1.73 -3.37 -36.82
CA MET A 1119 2.95 -2.70 -36.34
C MET A 1119 2.94 -1.19 -36.65
N ILE A 1120 2.55 -0.81 -37.87
CA ILE A 1120 2.38 0.61 -38.24
C ILE A 1120 1.29 1.25 -37.38
N GLY A 1121 0.15 0.56 -37.21
CA GLY A 1121 -0.98 1.02 -36.43
C GLY A 1121 -0.62 1.30 -34.97
N PHE A 1122 0.04 0.37 -34.28
CA PHE A 1122 0.47 0.54 -32.89
C PHE A 1122 1.56 1.61 -32.73
N THR A 1123 2.45 1.78 -33.71
CA THR A 1123 3.43 2.87 -33.71
C THR A 1123 2.72 4.23 -33.82
N LEU A 1124 1.76 4.37 -34.73
CA LEU A 1124 0.96 5.58 -34.87
C LEU A 1124 0.05 5.81 -33.66
N LEU A 1125 -0.47 4.74 -33.06
CA LEU A 1125 -1.31 4.82 -31.86
C LEU A 1125 -0.51 5.30 -30.65
N ALA A 1126 0.72 4.83 -30.49
CA ALA A 1126 1.63 5.31 -29.46
C ALA A 1126 1.92 6.82 -29.63
N LEU A 1127 2.20 7.27 -30.86
CA LEU A 1127 2.35 8.69 -31.16
C LEU A 1127 1.06 9.49 -30.92
N ALA A 1128 -0.09 8.92 -31.26
CA ALA A 1128 -1.38 9.54 -30.97
C ALA A 1128 -1.56 9.66 -29.45
N ASN A 1129 -1.34 8.61 -28.66
CA ASN A 1129 -1.45 8.66 -27.19
C ASN A 1129 -0.56 9.75 -26.58
N ALA A 1130 0.71 9.87 -27.02
CA ALA A 1130 1.58 10.97 -26.61
C ALA A 1130 1.09 12.35 -27.10
N GLY A 1131 0.43 12.38 -28.26
CA GLY A 1131 -0.18 13.57 -28.85
C GLY A 1131 -1.21 14.26 -27.95
N LEU A 1132 -1.91 13.52 -27.07
CA LEU A 1132 -2.84 14.14 -26.11
C LEU A 1132 -2.09 15.00 -25.11
N ALA A 1133 -0.95 14.53 -24.58
CA ALA A 1133 -0.09 15.29 -23.69
C ALA A 1133 0.58 16.48 -24.41
N LEU A 1134 1.02 16.28 -25.66
CA LEU A 1134 1.60 17.36 -26.48
C LEU A 1134 0.62 18.49 -26.79
N LEU A 1135 -0.69 18.20 -26.76
CA LEU A 1135 -1.76 19.15 -27.02
C LEU A 1135 -2.38 19.72 -25.74
N ASN A 1136 -1.71 19.64 -24.59
CA ASN A 1136 -2.20 20.19 -23.30
C ASN A 1136 -2.72 21.63 -23.43
N ALA A 1137 -1.95 22.53 -24.05
CA ALA A 1137 -2.34 23.92 -24.26
C ALA A 1137 -3.65 24.13 -25.07
N TYR A 1138 -4.20 23.07 -25.66
CA TYR A 1138 -5.41 23.08 -26.47
C TYR A 1138 -6.54 22.22 -25.89
N TRP A 1139 -6.42 21.67 -24.68
CA TRP A 1139 -7.46 20.82 -24.08
C TRP A 1139 -8.83 21.52 -23.98
N GLU A 1140 -8.83 22.82 -23.66
CA GLU A 1140 -10.04 23.65 -23.63
C GLU A 1140 -10.65 23.86 -25.04
N ASP A 1141 -9.85 23.85 -26.10
CA ASP A 1141 -10.34 23.99 -27.48
C ASP A 1141 -11.00 22.70 -27.96
N THR A 1142 -12.31 22.71 -27.80
CA THR A 1142 -13.19 21.59 -28.18
C THR A 1142 -13.04 21.19 -29.64
N THR A 1143 -12.84 22.15 -30.55
CA THR A 1143 -12.80 21.86 -31.98
C THR A 1143 -11.52 21.11 -32.31
N ILE A 1144 -10.39 21.60 -31.80
CA ILE A 1144 -9.08 20.96 -31.99
C ILE A 1144 -9.09 19.57 -31.36
N MET A 1145 -9.57 19.46 -30.11
CA MET A 1145 -9.64 18.18 -29.39
C MET A 1145 -10.57 17.18 -30.08
N THR A 1146 -11.73 17.61 -30.60
CA THR A 1146 -12.63 16.71 -31.33
C THR A 1146 -11.97 16.17 -32.59
N ILE A 1147 -11.31 17.02 -33.38
CA ILE A 1147 -10.60 16.60 -34.60
C ILE A 1147 -9.49 15.60 -34.25
N TYR A 1148 -8.69 15.93 -33.24
CA TYR A 1148 -7.61 15.08 -32.76
C TYR A 1148 -8.12 13.71 -32.29
N LEU A 1149 -9.16 13.66 -31.45
CA LEU A 1149 -9.76 12.42 -30.97
C LEU A 1149 -10.33 11.57 -32.11
N CYS A 1150 -10.91 12.19 -33.14
CA CYS A 1150 -11.39 11.47 -34.33
C CYS A 1150 -10.25 10.83 -35.12
N VAL A 1151 -9.11 11.51 -35.26
CA VAL A 1151 -7.92 10.95 -35.92
C VAL A 1151 -7.34 9.80 -35.09
N LYS A 1152 -7.18 10.01 -33.77
CA LYS A 1152 -6.74 8.96 -32.83
C LYS A 1152 -7.64 7.73 -32.90
N ALA A 1153 -8.96 7.92 -32.95
CA ALA A 1153 -9.95 6.85 -33.04
C ALA A 1153 -9.80 5.98 -34.30
N VAL A 1154 -9.55 6.59 -35.47
CA VAL A 1154 -9.29 5.85 -36.71
C VAL A 1154 -8.03 5.00 -36.59
N ILE A 1155 -6.95 5.58 -36.07
CA ILE A 1155 -5.66 4.89 -35.87
C ILE A 1155 -5.84 3.71 -34.91
N TYR A 1156 -6.48 3.94 -33.77
CA TYR A 1156 -6.83 2.91 -32.79
C TYR A 1156 -7.62 1.77 -33.45
N GLY A 1157 -8.66 2.10 -34.22
CA GLY A 1157 -9.50 1.12 -34.89
C GLY A 1157 -8.72 0.24 -35.88
N VAL A 1158 -7.78 0.83 -36.63
CA VAL A 1158 -6.91 0.10 -37.58
C VAL A 1158 -5.94 -0.82 -36.85
N ALA A 1159 -5.24 -0.34 -35.82
CA ALA A 1159 -4.25 -1.12 -35.08
C ALA A 1159 -4.89 -2.36 -34.45
N TRP A 1160 -6.01 -2.16 -33.75
CA TRP A 1160 -6.69 -3.20 -32.99
C TRP A 1160 -7.30 -4.29 -33.85
N ILE A 1161 -7.99 -3.94 -34.94
CA ILE A 1161 -8.62 -4.97 -35.79
C ILE A 1161 -7.56 -5.86 -36.45
N CYS A 1162 -6.37 -5.32 -36.74
CA CYS A 1162 -5.28 -6.06 -37.34
C CYS A 1162 -4.65 -7.05 -36.34
N VAL A 1163 -4.44 -6.66 -35.07
CA VAL A 1163 -3.97 -7.59 -34.03
C VAL A 1163 -4.98 -8.68 -33.73
N ILE A 1164 -6.27 -8.35 -33.63
CA ILE A 1164 -7.33 -9.37 -33.51
C ILE A 1164 -7.26 -10.37 -34.68
N SER A 1165 -7.02 -9.87 -35.90
CA SER A 1165 -6.87 -10.71 -37.09
C SER A 1165 -5.62 -11.59 -37.06
N VAL A 1166 -4.50 -11.10 -36.49
CA VAL A 1166 -3.30 -11.94 -36.23
C VAL A 1166 -3.65 -13.07 -35.25
N SER A 1167 -4.39 -12.77 -34.18
CA SER A 1167 -4.81 -13.80 -33.23
C SER A 1167 -5.63 -14.90 -33.87
N MET A 1168 -6.50 -14.57 -34.82
CA MET A 1168 -7.28 -15.56 -35.56
C MET A 1168 -6.44 -16.45 -36.47
N ARG A 1169 -5.49 -15.87 -37.20
CA ARG A 1169 -4.61 -16.65 -38.11
C ARG A 1169 -3.75 -17.67 -37.36
N LEU A 1170 -3.32 -17.30 -36.15
CA LEU A 1170 -2.52 -18.17 -35.29
C LEU A 1170 -3.33 -19.22 -34.52
N THR A 1171 -4.65 -19.21 -34.68
CA THR A 1171 -5.55 -20.14 -34.00
C THR A 1171 -5.71 -21.44 -34.81
N TYR A 1172 -5.47 -22.57 -34.16
CA TYR A 1172 -5.61 -23.91 -34.77
C TYR A 1172 -7.07 -24.30 -34.97
N SER A 1173 -7.47 -24.77 -36.16
CA SER A 1173 -8.89 -24.98 -36.49
C SER A 1173 -9.57 -26.06 -35.66
N LYS A 1174 -8.82 -27.05 -35.15
CA LYS A 1174 -9.38 -28.13 -34.29
C LYS A 1174 -9.64 -27.67 -32.85
N ALA A 1175 -9.05 -26.56 -32.42
CA ALA A 1175 -9.22 -25.98 -31.08
C ALA A 1175 -9.61 -24.48 -31.15
N GLY A 1176 -10.19 -24.08 -32.29
CA GLY A 1176 -10.24 -22.68 -32.71
C GLY A 1176 -10.97 -21.76 -31.74
N GLY A 1177 -12.18 -22.17 -31.34
CA GLY A 1177 -13.02 -21.40 -30.41
C GLY A 1177 -12.33 -21.18 -29.07
N THR A 1178 -11.72 -22.21 -28.48
CA THR A 1178 -11.08 -22.10 -27.15
C THR A 1178 -9.78 -21.31 -27.19
N GLN A 1179 -8.92 -21.55 -28.20
CA GLN A 1179 -7.65 -20.84 -28.33
C GLN A 1179 -7.85 -19.35 -28.62
N PHE A 1180 -8.77 -19.00 -29.52
CA PHE A 1180 -9.10 -17.60 -29.81
C PHE A 1180 -9.73 -16.89 -28.60
N THR A 1181 -10.66 -17.57 -27.91
CA THR A 1181 -11.27 -17.05 -26.68
C THR A 1181 -10.23 -16.80 -25.59
N ALA A 1182 -9.21 -17.64 -25.49
CA ALA A 1182 -8.10 -17.45 -24.57
C ALA A 1182 -7.27 -16.20 -24.93
N TYR A 1183 -6.95 -15.95 -26.20
CA TYR A 1183 -6.29 -14.69 -26.60
C TYR A 1183 -7.12 -13.46 -26.22
N MET A 1184 -8.42 -13.48 -26.53
CA MET A 1184 -9.33 -12.40 -26.17
C MET A 1184 -9.46 -12.21 -24.66
N SER A 1185 -9.39 -13.30 -23.89
CA SER A 1185 -9.36 -13.27 -22.43
C SER A 1185 -8.10 -12.59 -21.90
N MET A 1186 -6.94 -12.81 -22.55
CA MET A 1186 -5.68 -12.16 -22.17
C MET A 1186 -5.67 -10.66 -22.45
N PHE A 1187 -6.30 -10.19 -23.54
CA PHE A 1187 -6.51 -8.74 -23.76
C PHE A 1187 -7.34 -8.13 -22.63
N ASN A 1188 -8.45 -8.76 -22.25
CA ASN A 1188 -9.28 -8.26 -21.15
C ASN A 1188 -8.53 -8.32 -19.80
N LEU A 1189 -7.71 -9.34 -19.57
CA LEU A 1189 -6.85 -9.42 -18.39
C LEU A 1189 -5.83 -8.27 -18.37
N SER A 1190 -5.24 -7.95 -19.52
CA SER A 1190 -4.34 -6.80 -19.67
C SER A 1190 -5.04 -5.49 -19.29
N ALA A 1191 -6.27 -5.28 -19.79
CA ALA A 1191 -7.08 -4.12 -19.44
C ALA A 1191 -7.40 -4.05 -17.94
N VAL A 1192 -7.79 -5.17 -17.32
CA VAL A 1192 -8.05 -5.23 -15.87
C VAL A 1192 -6.80 -4.86 -15.07
N PHE A 1193 -5.63 -5.41 -15.42
CA PHE A 1193 -4.38 -5.05 -14.76
C PHE A 1193 -4.04 -3.56 -14.95
N ALA A 1194 -4.25 -3.02 -16.15
CA ALA A 1194 -4.03 -1.61 -16.43
C ALA A 1194 -4.92 -0.73 -15.53
N TYR A 1195 -6.22 -0.99 -15.47
CA TYR A 1195 -7.16 -0.23 -14.64
C TYR A 1195 -6.87 -0.34 -13.13
N LEU A 1196 -6.49 -1.53 -12.63
CA LEU A 1196 -6.09 -1.69 -11.23
C LEU A 1196 -4.80 -0.93 -10.89
N PHE A 1197 -3.97 -0.65 -11.89
CA PHE A 1197 -2.75 0.13 -11.73
C PHE A 1197 -3.00 1.65 -11.79
N SER A 1198 -4.10 2.10 -12.38
CA SER A 1198 -4.45 3.53 -12.53
C SER A 1198 -4.39 4.29 -11.21
N GLY A 1199 -4.99 3.78 -10.13
CA GLY A 1199 -5.01 4.47 -8.84
C GLY A 1199 -3.61 4.74 -8.29
N ARG A 1200 -2.72 3.74 -8.33
CA ARG A 1200 -1.31 3.91 -7.92
C ARG A 1200 -0.56 4.88 -8.82
N MET A 1201 -0.83 4.86 -10.13
CA MET A 1201 -0.19 5.77 -11.08
C MET A 1201 -0.61 7.21 -10.85
N ILE A 1202 -1.90 7.46 -10.59
CA ILE A 1202 -2.45 8.78 -10.29
C ILE A 1202 -1.84 9.36 -9.01
N ALA A 1203 -1.59 8.52 -8.01
CA ALA A 1203 -0.93 8.93 -6.78
C ALA A 1203 0.59 9.20 -6.93
N THR A 1204 1.21 8.81 -8.06
CA THR A 1204 2.69 8.87 -8.22
C THR A 1204 3.15 9.85 -9.31
N PHE A 1205 2.42 9.96 -10.42
CA PHE A 1205 2.85 10.69 -11.62
C PHE A 1205 1.83 11.77 -12.02
N ASP A 1206 2.28 12.85 -12.66
CA ASP A 1206 1.38 13.86 -13.20
C ASP A 1206 0.65 13.32 -14.44
N TYR A 1207 -0.47 13.95 -14.80
CA TYR A 1207 -1.32 13.50 -15.91
C TYR A 1207 -0.54 13.44 -17.24
N LEU A 1208 0.38 14.39 -17.45
CA LEU A 1208 1.21 14.41 -18.65
C LEU A 1208 2.18 13.23 -18.71
N THR A 1209 2.86 12.92 -17.61
CA THR A 1209 3.75 11.76 -17.51
C THR A 1209 3.00 10.47 -17.71
N MET A 1210 1.82 10.32 -17.10
CA MET A 1210 0.99 9.13 -17.28
C MET A 1210 0.58 8.93 -18.74
N LEU A 1211 0.21 9.99 -19.45
CA LEU A 1211 -0.07 9.93 -20.88
C LEU A 1211 1.16 9.51 -21.70
N TYR A 1212 2.37 10.00 -21.36
CA TYR A 1212 3.61 9.56 -22.01
C TYR A 1212 3.98 8.11 -21.67
N ILE A 1213 3.79 7.66 -20.43
CA ILE A 1213 4.00 6.26 -20.02
C ILE A 1213 3.04 5.34 -20.77
N GLY A 1214 1.74 5.69 -20.83
CA GLY A 1214 0.76 4.93 -21.61
C GLY A 1214 1.11 4.86 -23.10
N ALA A 1215 1.61 5.96 -23.66
CA ALA A 1215 2.14 5.98 -25.02
C ALA A 1215 3.36 5.06 -25.20
N ALA A 1216 4.30 5.04 -24.25
CA ALA A 1216 5.47 4.18 -24.27
C ALA A 1216 5.09 2.69 -24.15
N LEU A 1217 4.16 2.34 -23.25
CA LEU A 1217 3.66 0.98 -23.07
C LEU A 1217 2.99 0.44 -24.34
N THR A 1218 2.33 1.30 -25.12
CA THR A 1218 1.73 0.94 -26.41
C THR A 1218 2.78 0.38 -27.41
N LEU A 1219 4.06 0.77 -27.29
CA LEU A 1219 5.14 0.32 -28.17
C LEU A 1219 5.58 -1.13 -27.93
N ILE A 1220 5.27 -1.71 -26.77
CA ILE A 1220 5.55 -3.13 -26.47
C ILE A 1220 4.91 -4.02 -27.54
N SER A 1221 3.70 -3.68 -28.00
CA SER A 1221 2.99 -4.39 -29.05
C SER A 1221 3.79 -4.46 -30.37
N VAL A 1222 4.49 -3.38 -30.72
CA VAL A 1222 5.30 -3.32 -31.94
C VAL A 1222 6.49 -4.28 -31.85
N ILE A 1223 7.16 -4.32 -30.69
CA ILE A 1223 8.31 -5.18 -30.43
C ILE A 1223 7.88 -6.65 -30.44
N MET A 1224 6.79 -6.98 -29.78
CA MET A 1224 6.29 -8.36 -29.69
C MET A 1224 5.84 -8.91 -31.05
N LEU A 1225 5.20 -8.06 -31.88
CA LEU A 1225 4.79 -8.44 -33.24
C LEU A 1225 5.97 -8.82 -34.15
N LEU A 1226 7.18 -8.30 -33.91
CA LEU A 1226 8.39 -8.67 -34.65
C LEU A 1226 8.69 -10.17 -34.57
N PHE A 1227 8.36 -10.79 -33.44
CA PHE A 1227 8.69 -12.19 -33.17
C PHE A 1227 7.57 -13.17 -33.55
N ILE A 1228 6.50 -12.66 -34.16
CA ILE A 1228 5.29 -13.42 -34.50
C ILE A 1228 5.25 -13.59 -36.02
N ASP A 1229 5.31 -14.84 -36.48
CA ASP A 1229 4.98 -15.24 -37.85
C ASP A 1229 3.47 -15.57 -37.91
N PRO A 1230 2.65 -14.77 -38.60
CA PRO A 1230 1.20 -14.95 -38.63
C PRO A 1230 0.76 -16.24 -39.37
N ASP A 1231 1.63 -16.84 -40.16
CA ASP A 1231 1.33 -18.00 -41.00
C ASP A 1231 1.95 -19.31 -40.42
N GLU A 1232 2.64 -19.27 -39.26
CA GLU A 1232 3.29 -20.45 -38.61
C GLU A 1232 2.29 -21.56 -38.26
N THR A 1233 1.12 -21.22 -37.69
CA THR A 1233 0.12 -22.22 -37.29
C THR A 1233 -0.46 -22.95 -38.50
N ASP A 1234 -0.76 -22.23 -39.58
CA ASP A 1234 -1.27 -22.83 -40.82
C ASP A 1234 -0.20 -23.73 -41.49
N ARG A 1235 1.08 -23.39 -41.34
CA ARG A 1235 2.21 -24.20 -41.84
C ARG A 1235 2.44 -25.46 -41.01
N VAL A 1236 2.61 -25.32 -39.69
CA VAL A 1236 3.03 -26.41 -38.78
C VAL A 1236 1.88 -27.35 -38.41
N LEU A 1237 0.65 -26.83 -38.23
CA LEU A 1237 -0.48 -27.61 -37.69
C LEU A 1237 -1.57 -27.93 -38.72
N GLU A 1238 -1.73 -27.11 -39.76
CA GLU A 1238 -2.78 -27.29 -40.78
C GLU A 1238 -2.25 -27.83 -42.12
N GLY A 1239 -0.96 -27.63 -42.43
CA GLY A 1239 -0.32 -28.05 -43.68
C GLY A 1239 -0.90 -27.35 -44.92
N ARG A 1240 -1.34 -26.09 -44.79
CA ARG A 1240 -2.01 -25.33 -45.86
C ARG A 1240 -1.07 -24.48 -46.71
N VAL A 1241 0.20 -24.37 -46.33
CA VAL A 1241 1.21 -23.52 -46.99
C VAL A 1241 2.45 -24.37 -47.26
N ASP A 1242 2.93 -24.38 -48.51
CA ASP A 1242 4.12 -25.14 -48.92
C ASP A 1242 5.41 -24.44 -48.45
N ASP A 1243 6.42 -25.22 -48.05
CA ASP A 1243 7.71 -24.73 -47.52
C ASP A 1243 8.53 -23.90 -48.52
N ASP A 1244 8.15 -23.85 -49.80
CA ASP A 1244 8.90 -23.18 -50.89
C ASP A 1244 8.50 -21.70 -51.12
N ASP A 1245 7.39 -21.21 -50.55
CA ASP A 1245 6.91 -19.82 -50.72
C ASP A 1245 7.62 -18.79 -49.80
N GLN A 1246 8.90 -19.05 -49.49
CA GLN A 1246 9.70 -18.33 -48.50
C GLN A 1246 9.99 -16.87 -48.87
N GLY A 1247 9.33 -15.95 -48.16
CA GLY A 1247 9.86 -14.62 -47.92
C GLY A 1247 10.33 -14.55 -46.47
N GLY A 1248 11.61 -14.87 -46.22
CA GLY A 1248 12.20 -14.97 -44.88
C GLY A 1248 11.75 -13.85 -43.94
N ASP A 1249 10.90 -14.22 -43.00
CA ASP A 1249 10.37 -13.36 -41.95
C ASP A 1249 11.42 -13.26 -40.83
N LEU A 1250 11.66 -12.05 -40.29
CA LEU A 1250 12.55 -11.87 -39.15
C LEU A 1250 12.11 -12.69 -37.93
N GLY A 1251 10.80 -12.93 -37.80
CA GLY A 1251 10.24 -13.83 -36.79
C GLY A 1251 10.91 -15.20 -36.80
N GLU A 1252 11.31 -15.71 -37.97
CA GLU A 1252 11.91 -17.03 -38.18
C GLU A 1252 13.45 -16.99 -38.09
N ASN A 1253 14.11 -16.10 -38.85
CA ASN A 1253 15.57 -16.11 -39.06
C ASN A 1253 16.43 -15.82 -37.83
N LEU A 1254 15.93 -15.05 -36.85
CA LEU A 1254 16.69 -14.67 -35.64
C LEU A 1254 16.99 -15.86 -34.68
N TRP A 1255 16.39 -17.03 -34.93
CA TRP A 1255 16.52 -18.19 -34.04
C TRP A 1255 17.05 -19.46 -34.74
N VAL A 1256 16.94 -19.55 -36.06
CA VAL A 1256 17.37 -20.73 -36.84
C VAL A 1256 18.89 -20.93 -36.83
N GLU A 1257 19.69 -19.86 -36.64
CA GLU A 1257 21.16 -19.99 -36.58
C GLU A 1257 21.68 -20.79 -35.36
N ASN A 1258 20.83 -21.14 -34.38
CA ASN A 1258 21.23 -21.87 -33.17
C ASN A 1258 20.74 -23.32 -33.05
N ASP A 1259 19.82 -23.78 -33.91
CA ASP A 1259 19.33 -25.16 -33.81
C ASP A 1259 20.34 -26.19 -34.39
N ASP A 1260 21.08 -25.84 -35.46
CA ASP A 1260 22.15 -26.70 -36.01
C ASP A 1260 23.34 -26.88 -35.05
N ALA A 1261 23.57 -25.92 -34.15
CA ALA A 1261 24.62 -26.03 -33.13
C ALA A 1261 24.18 -26.85 -31.91
N LEU A 1262 22.87 -26.97 -31.65
CA LEU A 1262 22.34 -27.70 -30.50
C LEU A 1262 22.25 -29.21 -30.75
N ASP A 1263 22.01 -29.65 -31.98
CA ASP A 1263 21.98 -31.07 -32.35
C ASP A 1263 23.39 -31.70 -32.32
N ALA A 1264 24.45 -30.92 -32.58
CA ALA A 1264 25.84 -31.38 -32.48
C ALA A 1264 26.32 -31.60 -31.03
N VAL A 1265 25.66 -31.01 -30.04
CA VAL A 1265 26.02 -31.13 -28.60
C VAL A 1265 25.20 -32.20 -27.88
N LEU A 1266 24.02 -32.56 -28.40
CA LEU A 1266 23.14 -33.58 -27.82
C LEU A 1266 23.42 -35.02 -28.30
N ILE A 1267 24.20 -35.20 -29.37
CA ILE A 1267 24.65 -36.52 -29.86
C ILE A 1267 26.12 -36.74 -29.47
N GLY A 1268 26.37 -36.80 -28.17
CA GLY A 1268 27.63 -37.28 -27.59
C GLY A 1268 27.58 -38.78 -27.35
N GLY A 1269 27.71 -39.59 -28.41
CA GLY A 1269 27.82 -41.04 -28.34
C GLY A 1269 28.91 -41.53 -29.28
N SER A 1270 30.09 -41.81 -28.74
CA SER A 1270 31.18 -42.46 -29.43
C SER A 1270 30.77 -43.86 -29.88
N ASP A 1271 30.76 -44.11 -31.19
CA ASP A 1271 31.14 -45.41 -31.72
C ASP A 1271 31.97 -45.19 -32.98
N ASN A 1272 33.22 -45.63 -32.87
CA ASN A 1272 34.23 -45.54 -33.90
C ASN A 1272 34.27 -46.90 -34.62
N VAL A 1273 34.47 -46.85 -35.95
CA VAL A 1273 35.13 -47.87 -36.81
C VAL A 1273 34.25 -48.77 -37.71
N THR A 1274 34.64 -48.75 -39.01
CA THR A 1274 34.46 -49.71 -40.14
C THR A 1274 33.08 -49.80 -40.82
N THR A 1275 32.90 -49.82 -42.15
CA THR A 1275 33.78 -50.01 -43.32
C THR A 1275 33.00 -49.71 -44.61
N SER A 1276 33.74 -49.27 -45.65
CA SER A 1276 33.47 -49.18 -47.09
C SER A 1276 32.36 -48.27 -47.60
#